data_AF-A0A158PRI7-F1
#
_entry.id   AF-A0A158PRI7-F1
#
_cell.length_a   1.000
_cell.length_b   1.000
_cell.length_c   1.000
_cell.angle_alpha   90.00
_cell.angle_beta   90.00
_cell.angle_gamma   90.00
#
_symmetry.space_group_name_H-M   'P 1'
#
loop_
_entity.id
_entity.type
_entity.pdbx_description
1 polymer ?
#
loop_
_entity_poly.entity_id
_entity_poly.type
_entity_poly.pdbx_seq_one_letter_code
_entity_poly.pdbx_strand_id
1 'polypeptide(L)'
;MRKWSKENSTSGFRRGRPVFLKPSDGDAFDNRNGPLILEDRLTEERTNVVVNNPFLALSIQQQRARLPIFKYRNHIIYLLEKYRILIIIGETGCGKTTQVPQYLMEVGWASDGRKIGVTQPRRIAAVTLANRVAEEKSCKLGEDVGYVVRFDDMTDSKTKIKASFPFILHYVFMTDGILLREFMSDPLLTQYSILMVDEAHERSINTDIILGLLRKVIMVRQDLRIIVSSATLDATLFRDFFELNDTSDKSKDITSIISVEGHIHPVTVYYTKNPVPDYIQKTVETVLDIHKNEQPGDILVESVNKQLLEAVRDLRKKEVDKLWIVPMYGSLPGFQQLKAFDSTPYGTRKVVIATNIAETSLTIPGITYDKDLDHLFLVIDCGFVKLRVMNPENYFESLMKLPISQASAQQRTGRAGRIRPGKCYRLYPQEEYDKLLPNTIPEMQRLSLASVILLLKALGIHNVLRFHYLSRPPSFAMIEGLQLLYYLGALSKDGLLTNPLGIQMIDFPLPPQHSKTLLCSGELGCSEEIATIIAMLQIQDVFIIPSRNRHEASRHTFALFQELMKRNFSVEEGDHFTLLNVFTNFMLNGKSKQWCINHFLNYRGLCRAEAIRNQLLGLLRHHNIPIKSCKENGELNSVLHCLVKGFFSQAAYYHYSGDYVTIRNEHHFKIYKGSAIMYKREFPKWVIFTEVLQDSIRDISVIEPEWLYQLVPEYYEFGTQQANTAATFFAGCLFSTQAVCITCSEKAPEIQYRQVSLNCFKKLKFITYGCQMNVNDVELVRSLLLSSGYVETDDVKEADIILLMTCSIREGAENKVWDELKVLRKIRRKKGVVGVLGMSLDHNHCYPCKRNNSYHFEGCMAERVRHNLLTCTENVDVVAGPDSYRDLPRLLAIARCGSMAINVQLSVEETYADVVPVRKDKFSKTAYVSIMRGCDNMCTYCIVPYTRGRERSRPMNSILDEIRRLSDEGVKQVTLLGQNVNSYRDLSEISFLSANLAEPGVAPGFRTKYKPKRGGYTFLTLLDKVSQIDSEMRIRFTSPHPKDFPLEVIQLIKERSNICKQIHLPAQSGSNIVLDAMDRGYSRESYLELVHRIKTVLPNVSLTSDFIAGFCGETEDCHRESLDLIKHVVYSFCYVFPYSQREKTKAYRHLRDDVPKEVKNRRHQELAGAFRETALKHNESLLGTKQLVLLEETSKRSSEHLRGRTDGGVSVIIHKYYNDGSGLVELKPGDYVVAKIISANSQTLQALTLQTTKLKDFENL
;
A
#
# COMPACT_ATOMS: atom_id res chain seq x y z
N MET A 1 -45.40 24.58 -51.58
CA MET A 1 -46.49 23.90 -52.33
C MET A 1 -47.15 22.88 -51.42
N ARG A 2 -48.50 22.90 -51.36
CA ARG A 2 -49.48 22.00 -50.67
C ARG A 2 -49.44 22.03 -49.12
N LYS A 3 -50.25 22.87 -48.44
CA LYS A 3 -51.69 22.75 -48.04
C LYS A 3 -51.92 21.61 -47.03
N TRP A 4 -52.65 21.70 -45.91
CA TRP A 4 -53.65 22.64 -45.38
C TRP A 4 -54.01 22.22 -43.91
N SER A 5 -54.18 23.14 -42.94
CA SER A 5 -55.45 23.60 -42.29
C SER A 5 -56.05 22.64 -41.23
N LYS A 6 -56.71 23.00 -40.11
CA LYS A 6 -57.16 24.25 -39.48
C LYS A 6 -57.90 23.91 -38.15
N GLU A 7 -57.86 24.84 -37.18
CA GLU A 7 -58.96 25.37 -36.31
C GLU A 7 -59.74 24.45 -35.33
N ASN A 8 -59.71 24.71 -34.00
CA ASN A 8 -60.60 25.55 -33.15
C ASN A 8 -61.61 24.64 -32.38
N SER A 9 -62.12 24.86 -31.16
CA SER A 9 -62.19 26.02 -30.24
C SER A 9 -62.86 25.61 -28.90
N THR A 10 -62.37 26.20 -27.80
CA THR A 10 -63.08 26.87 -26.66
C THR A 10 -64.03 26.18 -25.66
N SER A 11 -63.74 26.48 -24.36
CA SER A 11 -64.61 26.87 -23.21
C SER A 11 -65.69 25.90 -22.68
N GLY A 12 -65.94 25.73 -21.37
CA GLY A 12 -65.43 26.30 -20.12
C GLY A 12 -66.26 25.82 -18.91
N PHE A 13 -65.69 25.92 -17.69
CA PHE A 13 -66.32 26.15 -16.35
C PHE A 13 -67.49 25.25 -15.85
N ARG A 14 -67.65 24.80 -14.59
CA ARG A 14 -66.96 24.89 -13.30
C ARG A 14 -67.71 23.98 -12.28
N ARG A 15 -67.01 23.57 -11.20
CA ARG A 15 -67.44 23.23 -9.82
C ARG A 15 -67.97 21.82 -9.47
N GLY A 16 -67.36 21.26 -8.41
CA GLY A 16 -68.03 20.37 -7.43
C GLY A 16 -67.26 19.08 -7.07
N ARG A 17 -66.58 19.05 -5.91
CA ARG A 17 -66.14 17.82 -5.19
C ARG A 17 -67.39 16.95 -4.88
N PRO A 18 -67.35 15.60 -4.69
CA PRO A 18 -66.46 14.95 -3.71
C PRO A 18 -66.09 13.44 -3.93
N VAL A 19 -65.17 12.97 -3.06
CA VAL A 19 -65.13 11.68 -2.32
C VAL A 19 -65.17 10.34 -3.08
N PHE A 20 -64.14 9.53 -2.81
CA PHE A 20 -63.96 8.15 -3.30
C PHE A 20 -64.71 7.11 -2.44
N LEU A 21 -65.27 6.08 -3.08
CA LEU A 21 -65.49 4.74 -2.51
C LEU A 21 -65.18 3.66 -3.57
N LYS A 22 -64.68 2.52 -3.08
CA LYS A 22 -63.97 1.42 -3.78
C LYS A 22 -64.92 0.40 -4.47
N PRO A 23 -64.37 -0.56 -5.27
CA PRO A 23 -65.00 -1.08 -6.49
C PRO A 23 -65.71 -2.42 -6.32
N SER A 24 -66.67 -2.69 -7.21
CA SER A 24 -66.95 -4.07 -7.64
C SER A 24 -67.54 -4.09 -9.06
N ASP A 25 -67.10 -5.13 -9.77
CA ASP A 25 -67.72 -5.81 -10.91
C ASP A 25 -67.57 -5.25 -12.33
N GLY A 26 -67.01 -6.11 -13.19
CA GLY A 26 -67.32 -6.14 -14.61
C GLY A 26 -66.10 -6.12 -15.53
N ASP A 27 -65.58 -7.31 -15.84
CA ASP A 27 -64.68 -7.57 -16.97
C ASP A 27 -65.21 -6.97 -18.29
N ALA A 28 -64.33 -6.32 -19.08
CA ALA A 28 -64.25 -6.48 -20.54
C ALA A 28 -63.08 -5.68 -21.15
N PHE A 29 -62.11 -6.43 -21.67
CA PHE A 29 -61.25 -6.20 -22.83
C PHE A 29 -61.13 -4.80 -23.47
N ASP A 30 -59.89 -4.29 -23.43
CA ASP A 30 -59.01 -4.03 -24.58
C ASP A 30 -59.45 -3.01 -25.66
N ASN A 31 -58.86 -1.80 -25.64
CA ASN A 31 -57.86 -1.36 -26.63
C ASN A 31 -57.53 0.15 -26.56
N ARG A 32 -56.21 0.43 -26.60
CA ARG A 32 -55.55 1.51 -27.36
C ARG A 32 -55.62 2.99 -26.91
N ASN A 33 -54.40 3.45 -26.57
CA ASN A 33 -53.68 4.57 -27.20
C ASN A 33 -54.09 6.03 -26.89
N GLY A 34 -53.62 6.54 -25.75
CA GLY A 34 -53.06 7.89 -25.50
C GLY A 34 -53.84 9.14 -25.97
N PRO A 35 -53.24 10.35 -25.88
CA PRO A 35 -52.19 10.83 -24.97
C PRO A 35 -52.64 12.12 -24.26
N LEU A 36 -52.53 12.26 -22.94
CA LEU A 36 -52.72 13.58 -22.31
C LEU A 36 -51.62 13.92 -21.31
N ILE A 37 -50.72 14.73 -21.85
CA ILE A 37 -50.00 15.87 -21.26
C ILE A 37 -50.67 16.36 -19.97
N LEU A 38 -49.90 16.40 -18.87
CA LEU A 38 -50.17 17.25 -17.73
C LEU A 38 -48.88 17.94 -17.31
N GLU A 39 -49.00 19.26 -17.27
CA GLU A 39 -47.96 20.26 -17.07
C GLU A 39 -47.31 20.18 -15.69
N ASP A 40 -45.99 20.37 -15.70
CA ASP A 40 -45.14 20.59 -14.53
C ASP A 40 -45.60 21.87 -13.77
N ARG A 41 -46.27 21.71 -12.63
CA ARG A 41 -46.31 22.75 -11.60
C ARG A 41 -45.22 22.50 -10.57
N LEU A 42 -44.43 23.55 -10.38
CA LEU A 42 -43.39 23.70 -9.38
C LEU A 42 -44.02 23.69 -7.99
N THR A 43 -43.96 22.56 -7.30
CA THR A 43 -44.05 22.48 -5.85
C THR A 43 -42.99 21.51 -5.35
N GLU A 44 -42.27 21.91 -4.31
CA GLU A 44 -41.38 21.07 -3.52
C GLU A 44 -42.16 19.85 -3.02
N GLU A 45 -42.18 18.77 -3.80
CA GLU A 45 -42.66 17.49 -3.29
C GLU A 45 -41.64 17.03 -2.25
N ARG A 46 -42.05 17.14 -0.98
CA ARG A 46 -41.60 16.27 0.09
C ARG A 46 -41.41 14.89 -0.53
N THR A 47 -40.17 14.41 -0.56
CA THR A 47 -39.88 13.06 -1.02
C THR A 47 -40.62 12.10 -0.11
N ASN A 48 -41.84 11.70 -0.50
CA ASN A 48 -42.52 10.55 0.07
C ASN A 48 -41.66 9.36 -0.30
N VAL A 49 -40.74 9.02 0.60
CA VAL A 49 -39.92 7.83 0.46
C VAL A 49 -40.87 6.66 0.63
N VAL A 50 -41.07 5.90 -0.45
CA VAL A 50 -41.87 4.68 -0.44
C VAL A 50 -41.11 3.63 0.37
N VAL A 51 -41.46 3.48 1.65
CA VAL A 51 -41.03 2.34 2.47
C VAL A 51 -42.01 1.21 2.18
N ASN A 52 -41.61 0.29 1.30
CA ASN A 52 -42.46 -0.87 1.02
C ASN A 52 -42.40 -1.86 2.18
N ASN A 53 -43.55 -2.14 2.74
CA ASN A 53 -43.74 -3.03 3.86
C ASN A 53 -44.74 -4.12 3.46
N PRO A 54 -44.31 -5.38 3.25
CA PRO A 54 -45.18 -6.46 2.79
C PRO A 54 -46.29 -6.79 3.81
N PHE A 55 -46.18 -6.27 5.03
CA PHE A 55 -47.13 -6.44 6.11
C PHE A 55 -47.98 -5.19 6.37
N LEU A 56 -48.11 -4.27 5.41
CA LEU A 56 -48.97 -3.07 5.52
C LEU A 56 -50.41 -3.38 5.98
N ALA A 57 -50.92 -4.57 5.68
CA ALA A 57 -52.25 -5.03 6.12
C ALA A 57 -52.32 -5.39 7.62
N LEU A 58 -51.18 -5.59 8.29
CA LEU A 58 -51.09 -5.88 9.72
C LEU A 58 -50.92 -4.58 10.51
N SER A 59 -51.34 -4.58 11.78
CA SER A 59 -51.05 -3.48 12.69
C SER A 59 -49.53 -3.31 12.87
N ILE A 60 -49.08 -2.08 13.10
CA ILE A 60 -47.64 -1.76 13.25
C ILE A 60 -46.94 -2.61 14.32
N GLN A 61 -47.65 -2.95 15.40
CA GLN A 61 -47.16 -3.82 16.47
C GLN A 61 -46.96 -5.27 16.00
N GLN A 62 -47.92 -5.81 15.24
CA GLN A 62 -47.80 -7.16 14.66
C GLN A 62 -46.66 -7.24 13.64
N GLN A 63 -46.40 -6.16 12.90
CA GLN A 63 -45.26 -6.07 11.98
C GLN A 63 -43.93 -6.11 12.75
N ARG A 64 -43.80 -5.32 13.83
CA ARG A 64 -42.61 -5.29 14.69
C ARG A 64 -42.33 -6.68 15.31
N ALA A 65 -43.37 -7.36 15.78
CA ALA A 65 -43.24 -8.68 16.40
C ALA A 65 -42.77 -9.79 15.44
N ARG A 66 -42.95 -9.61 14.12
CA ARG A 66 -42.50 -10.58 13.09
C ARG A 66 -41.04 -10.40 12.67
N LEU A 67 -40.38 -9.31 13.07
CA LEU A 67 -38.97 -9.10 12.73
C LEU A 67 -38.07 -10.09 13.51
N PRO A 68 -37.06 -10.70 12.87
CA PRO A 68 -36.18 -11.67 13.53
C PRO A 68 -35.55 -11.16 14.84
N ILE A 69 -35.18 -9.86 14.87
CA ILE A 69 -34.56 -9.22 16.04
C ILE A 69 -35.47 -9.23 17.29
N PHE A 70 -36.80 -9.35 17.13
CA PHE A 70 -37.75 -9.33 18.25
C PHE A 70 -37.52 -10.48 19.23
N LYS A 71 -37.16 -11.67 18.74
CA LYS A 71 -36.84 -12.85 19.56
C LYS A 71 -35.66 -12.60 20.52
N TYR A 72 -34.76 -11.69 20.15
CA TYR A 72 -33.55 -11.38 20.89
C TYR A 72 -33.68 -10.12 21.76
N ARG A 73 -34.86 -9.48 21.81
CA ARG A 73 -35.10 -8.23 22.56
C ARG A 73 -34.55 -8.29 23.99
N ASN A 74 -34.95 -9.29 24.77
CA ASN A 74 -34.54 -9.43 26.16
C ASN A 74 -33.04 -9.74 26.30
N HIS A 75 -32.47 -10.54 25.39
CA HIS A 75 -31.03 -10.82 25.38
C HIS A 75 -30.21 -9.55 25.11
N ILE A 76 -30.64 -8.70 24.17
CA ILE A 76 -29.97 -7.44 23.84
C ILE A 76 -29.96 -6.50 25.05
N ILE A 77 -31.09 -6.36 25.74
CA ILE A 77 -31.22 -5.53 26.95
C ILE A 77 -30.26 -6.04 28.04
N TYR A 78 -30.31 -7.34 28.35
CA TYR A 78 -29.43 -7.96 29.35
C TYR A 78 -27.94 -7.79 29.00
N LEU A 79 -27.57 -7.95 27.73
CA LEU A 79 -26.18 -7.77 27.31
C LEU A 79 -25.70 -6.31 27.44
N LEU A 80 -26.57 -5.31 27.25
CA LEU A 80 -26.21 -3.90 27.42
C LEU A 80 -26.19 -3.43 28.87
N GLU A 81 -26.93 -4.12 29.75
CA GLU A 81 -26.80 -3.97 31.20
C GLU A 81 -25.44 -4.48 31.69
N LYS A 82 -25.02 -5.66 31.21
CA LYS A 82 -23.79 -6.33 31.63
C LYS A 82 -22.53 -5.78 30.96
N TYR A 83 -22.58 -5.56 29.65
CA TYR A 83 -21.44 -5.15 28.81
C TYR A 83 -21.62 -3.71 28.34
N ARG A 84 -20.51 -2.97 28.25
CA ARG A 84 -20.54 -1.57 27.81
C ARG A 84 -20.67 -1.44 26.29
N ILE A 85 -20.22 -2.47 25.57
CA ILE A 85 -20.19 -2.51 24.11
C ILE A 85 -20.85 -3.79 23.63
N LEU A 86 -21.82 -3.65 22.72
CA LEU A 86 -22.50 -4.79 22.10
C LEU A 86 -22.30 -4.76 20.59
N ILE A 87 -21.79 -5.86 20.04
CA ILE A 87 -21.67 -6.06 18.60
C ILE A 87 -22.82 -6.94 18.14
N ILE A 88 -23.69 -6.38 17.29
CA ILE A 88 -24.85 -7.07 16.74
C ILE A 88 -24.54 -7.48 15.30
N ILE A 89 -24.44 -8.78 15.08
CA ILE A 89 -24.36 -9.36 13.74
C ILE A 89 -25.77 -9.73 13.32
N GLY A 90 -26.18 -9.29 12.13
CA GLY A 90 -27.39 -9.80 11.52
C GLY A 90 -27.53 -9.26 10.12
N GLU A 91 -28.26 -9.97 9.28
CA GLU A 91 -28.45 -9.54 7.89
C GLU A 91 -29.29 -8.27 7.83
N THR A 92 -29.18 -7.50 6.74
CA THR A 92 -30.02 -6.32 6.55
C THR A 92 -31.49 -6.74 6.39
N GLY A 93 -32.41 -6.03 7.05
CA GLY A 93 -33.84 -6.37 7.07
C GLY A 93 -34.29 -7.16 8.31
N CYS A 94 -33.38 -7.65 9.16
CA CYS A 94 -33.78 -8.31 10.41
C CYS A 94 -34.31 -7.36 11.50
N GLY A 95 -34.19 -6.04 11.29
CA GLY A 95 -34.76 -5.01 12.18
C GLY A 95 -33.78 -4.36 13.17
N LYS A 96 -32.46 -4.56 13.02
CA LYS A 96 -31.44 -4.00 13.95
C LYS A 96 -31.64 -2.50 14.20
N THR A 97 -31.58 -1.72 13.13
CA THR A 97 -31.55 -0.26 13.16
C THR A 97 -32.90 0.36 13.52
N THR A 98 -33.99 -0.29 13.14
CA THR A 98 -35.35 0.20 13.44
C THR A 98 -35.76 -0.14 14.86
N GLN A 99 -35.49 -1.37 15.34
CA GLN A 99 -36.05 -1.86 16.61
C GLN A 99 -35.12 -1.70 17.81
N VAL A 100 -33.80 -1.90 17.66
CA VAL A 100 -32.87 -1.89 18.81
C VAL A 100 -32.92 -0.56 19.58
N PRO A 101 -32.87 0.62 18.92
CA PRO A 101 -33.02 1.90 19.63
C PRO A 101 -34.39 2.03 20.34
N GLN A 102 -35.45 1.48 19.76
CA GLN A 102 -36.79 1.51 20.37
C GLN A 102 -36.84 0.67 21.66
N TYR A 103 -36.25 -0.52 21.66
CA TYR A 103 -36.21 -1.39 22.85
C TYR A 103 -35.52 -0.72 24.04
N LEU A 104 -34.44 0.03 23.79
CA LEU A 104 -33.66 0.68 24.85
C LEU A 104 -34.42 1.84 25.48
N MET A 105 -35.19 2.58 24.67
CA MET A 105 -36.06 3.63 25.16
C MET A 105 -37.24 3.08 25.97
N GLU A 106 -37.88 2.00 25.50
CA GLU A 106 -38.99 1.35 26.22
C GLU A 106 -38.60 0.90 27.64
N VAL A 107 -37.31 0.62 27.85
CA VAL A 107 -36.73 0.22 29.16
C VAL A 107 -36.25 1.44 29.97
N GLY A 108 -36.21 2.64 29.38
CA GLY A 108 -35.89 3.88 30.10
C GLY A 108 -34.42 4.32 30.06
N TRP A 109 -33.60 3.81 29.12
CA TRP A 109 -32.17 4.18 29.00
C TRP A 109 -31.89 5.64 28.59
N ALA A 110 -32.94 6.39 28.26
CA ALA A 110 -32.89 7.83 27.93
C ALA A 110 -33.88 8.64 28.80
N SER A 111 -34.32 8.09 29.94
CA SER A 111 -35.24 8.76 30.87
C SER A 111 -34.62 9.94 31.63
N ASP A 112 -33.30 10.11 31.55
CA ASP A 112 -32.54 11.20 32.16
C ASP A 112 -32.39 12.43 31.25
N GLY A 113 -33.10 12.45 30.11
CA GLY A 113 -33.09 13.54 29.15
C GLY A 113 -31.96 13.50 28.12
N ARG A 114 -31.11 12.46 28.14
CA ARG A 114 -30.09 12.23 27.11
C ARG A 114 -30.67 11.54 25.87
N LYS A 115 -29.98 11.67 24.74
CA LYS A 115 -30.41 11.17 23.44
C LYS A 115 -29.83 9.79 23.12
N ILE A 116 -30.51 9.05 22.24
CA ILE A 116 -29.97 7.87 21.55
C ILE A 116 -29.55 8.28 20.14
N GLY A 117 -28.25 8.21 19.87
CA GLY A 117 -27.69 8.54 18.55
C GLY A 117 -27.54 7.28 17.70
N VAL A 118 -27.97 7.33 16.44
CA VAL A 118 -27.77 6.25 15.46
C VAL A 118 -27.05 6.81 14.25
N THR A 119 -25.84 6.32 13.98
CA THR A 119 -25.09 6.74 12.80
C THR A 119 -25.36 5.85 11.61
N GLN A 120 -25.33 6.44 10.43
CA GLN A 120 -25.46 5.79 9.14
C GLN A 120 -24.40 6.32 8.17
N PRO A 121 -23.73 5.46 7.38
CA PRO A 121 -22.78 5.92 6.38
C PRO A 121 -23.48 6.71 5.24
N ARG A 122 -24.77 6.45 4.97
CA ARG A 122 -25.52 7.03 3.85
C ARG A 122 -26.60 8.00 4.28
N ARG A 123 -26.63 9.20 3.67
CA ARG A 123 -27.66 10.24 3.91
C ARG A 123 -29.08 9.71 3.72
N ILE A 124 -29.35 9.01 2.62
CA ILE A 124 -30.69 8.51 2.31
C ILE A 124 -31.14 7.55 3.42
N ALA A 125 -30.28 6.61 3.83
CA ALA A 125 -30.60 5.66 4.88
C ALA A 125 -31.01 6.36 6.19
N ALA A 126 -30.23 7.35 6.65
CA ALA A 126 -30.55 8.13 7.86
C ALA A 126 -31.94 8.79 7.80
N VAL A 127 -32.24 9.49 6.69
CA VAL A 127 -33.55 10.16 6.50
C VAL A 127 -34.68 9.15 6.43
N THR A 128 -34.51 8.04 5.70
CA THR A 128 -35.56 7.02 5.55
C THR A 128 -35.84 6.27 6.85
N LEU A 129 -34.80 5.98 7.63
CA LEU A 129 -34.94 5.29 8.91
C LEU A 129 -35.62 6.18 9.94
N ALA A 130 -35.27 7.47 9.99
CA ALA A 130 -35.92 8.43 10.87
C ALA A 130 -37.42 8.56 10.57
N ASN A 131 -37.79 8.70 9.29
CA ASN A 131 -39.20 8.71 8.88
C ASN A 131 -39.93 7.42 9.27
N ARG A 132 -39.32 6.26 9.01
CA ARG A 132 -39.91 4.96 9.34
C ARG A 132 -40.12 4.78 10.85
N VAL A 133 -39.14 5.16 11.67
CA VAL A 133 -39.25 5.05 13.12
C VAL A 133 -40.25 6.06 13.68
N ALA A 134 -40.36 7.25 13.09
CA ALA A 134 -41.40 8.22 13.43
C ALA A 134 -42.81 7.66 13.14
N GLU A 135 -43.01 7.02 11.99
CA GLU A 135 -44.26 6.30 11.67
C GLU A 135 -44.54 5.16 12.67
N GLU A 136 -43.54 4.34 12.99
CA GLU A 136 -43.68 3.23 13.94
C GLU A 136 -44.06 3.68 15.36
N LYS A 137 -43.57 4.85 15.77
CA LYS A 137 -43.91 5.49 17.05
C LYS A 137 -45.16 6.36 17.01
N SER A 138 -45.74 6.57 15.82
CA SER A 138 -46.85 7.50 15.63
C SER A 138 -46.54 8.93 16.10
N CYS A 139 -45.30 9.40 15.90
CA CYS A 139 -44.87 10.77 16.20
C CYS A 139 -44.56 11.54 14.91
N LYS A 140 -44.53 12.88 14.96
CA LYS A 140 -44.06 13.65 13.79
C LYS A 140 -42.54 13.66 13.76
N LEU A 141 -41.98 13.61 12.56
CA LEU A 141 -40.55 13.81 12.36
C LEU A 141 -40.15 15.20 12.85
N GLY A 142 -39.11 15.27 13.68
CA GLY A 142 -38.63 16.48 14.35
C GLY A 142 -39.19 16.69 15.77
N GLU A 143 -40.12 15.83 16.24
CA GLU A 143 -40.55 15.78 17.64
C GLU A 143 -39.66 14.79 18.42
N ASP A 144 -40.14 13.56 18.67
CA ASP A 144 -39.37 12.55 19.41
C ASP A 144 -38.25 11.93 18.57
N VAL A 145 -38.44 11.86 17.25
CA VAL A 145 -37.51 11.28 16.27
C VAL A 145 -37.08 12.33 15.26
N GLY A 146 -35.79 12.59 15.15
CA GLY A 146 -35.21 13.52 14.17
C GLY A 146 -34.06 12.91 13.39
N TYR A 147 -33.60 13.64 12.37
CA TYR A 147 -32.37 13.33 11.68
C TYR A 147 -31.50 14.57 11.46
N VAL A 148 -30.19 14.36 11.40
CA VAL A 148 -29.21 15.39 11.02
C VAL A 148 -28.30 14.84 9.93
N VAL A 149 -28.40 15.42 8.74
CA VAL A 149 -27.50 15.11 7.64
C VAL A 149 -26.91 16.40 7.08
N ARG A 150 -25.83 16.29 6.31
CA ARG A 150 -25.17 17.48 5.78
C ARG A 150 -26.15 18.34 4.96
N PHE A 151 -26.30 19.60 5.38
CA PHE A 151 -27.16 20.62 4.80
C PHE A 151 -28.67 20.44 5.02
N ASP A 152 -29.08 19.53 5.90
CA ASP A 152 -30.49 19.18 6.11
C ASP A 152 -30.65 18.63 7.53
N ASP A 153 -31.16 19.48 8.41
CA ASP A 153 -31.31 19.22 9.85
C ASP A 153 -32.78 19.32 10.23
N MET A 154 -33.35 18.18 10.65
CA MET A 154 -34.72 18.04 11.09
C MET A 154 -34.74 17.69 12.59
N THR A 155 -33.95 18.42 13.38
CA THR A 155 -33.96 18.36 14.85
C THR A 155 -34.37 19.70 15.49
N ASP A 156 -34.52 20.76 14.70
CA ASP A 156 -34.65 22.13 15.19
C ASP A 156 -36.09 22.51 15.59
N SER A 157 -36.23 23.01 16.82
CA SER A 157 -37.44 23.43 17.54
C SER A 157 -38.10 24.73 17.01
N LYS A 158 -38.02 24.99 15.70
CA LYS A 158 -38.55 26.22 15.08
C LYS A 158 -40.06 26.20 14.79
N THR A 159 -40.75 25.10 15.05
CA THR A 159 -42.21 25.09 15.27
C THR A 159 -42.54 25.57 16.68
N LYS A 160 -42.15 26.81 17.02
CA LYS A 160 -42.66 27.55 18.19
C LYS A 160 -44.13 27.90 17.97
N ILE A 161 -45.02 26.91 18.01
CA ILE A 161 -46.42 27.14 18.35
C ILE A 161 -46.63 26.52 19.72
N LYS A 162 -46.70 27.42 20.71
CA LYS A 162 -47.14 27.22 22.11
C LYS A 162 -47.74 25.84 22.41
N ALA A 163 -46.96 24.98 23.05
CA ALA A 163 -47.47 23.94 23.94
C ALA A 163 -46.53 23.86 25.16
N SER A 164 -47.10 23.89 26.36
CA SER A 164 -46.42 24.12 27.66
C SER A 164 -45.55 22.96 28.17
N PHE A 165 -44.94 22.14 27.31
CA PHE A 165 -44.01 21.08 27.72
C PHE A 165 -42.80 21.04 26.79
N PRO A 166 -41.56 20.96 27.31
CA PRO A 166 -40.38 20.78 26.48
C PRO A 166 -40.42 19.39 25.83
N PHE A 167 -40.68 19.33 24.53
CA PHE A 167 -40.50 18.10 23.75
C PHE A 167 -38.99 17.82 23.68
N ILE A 168 -38.52 16.83 24.43
CA ILE A 168 -37.12 16.38 24.40
C ILE A 168 -37.01 15.36 23.26
N LEU A 169 -36.25 15.69 22.22
CA LEU A 169 -36.01 14.80 21.10
C LEU A 169 -35.13 13.63 21.56
N HIS A 170 -35.67 12.41 21.52
CA HIS A 170 -35.03 11.22 22.10
C HIS A 170 -34.19 10.41 21.09
N TYR A 171 -34.50 10.48 19.78
CA TYR A 171 -33.77 9.76 18.73
C TYR A 171 -33.17 10.69 17.69
N VAL A 172 -31.87 10.56 17.44
CA VAL A 172 -31.21 11.29 16.35
C VAL A 172 -30.56 10.29 15.40
N PHE A 173 -31.08 10.22 14.18
CA PHE A 173 -30.42 9.54 13.07
C PHE A 173 -29.48 10.52 12.38
N MET A 174 -28.20 10.18 12.27
CA MET A 174 -27.23 11.08 11.67
C MET A 174 -26.28 10.38 10.74
N THR A 175 -25.67 11.15 9.83
CA THR A 175 -24.53 10.60 9.07
C THR A 175 -23.28 10.57 9.92
N ASP A 176 -22.37 9.63 9.67
CA ASP A 176 -21.08 9.52 10.38
C ASP A 176 -20.31 10.86 10.43
N GLY A 177 -20.29 11.62 9.33
CA GLY A 177 -19.63 12.93 9.28
C GLY A 177 -20.25 14.00 10.18
N ILE A 178 -21.54 13.88 10.54
CA ILE A 178 -22.19 14.78 11.51
C ILE A 178 -21.73 14.44 12.92
N LEU A 179 -21.66 13.17 13.30
CA LEU A 179 -21.13 12.77 14.60
C LEU A 179 -19.67 13.23 14.78
N LEU A 180 -18.85 13.11 13.74
CA LEU A 180 -17.48 13.63 13.76
C LEU A 180 -17.40 15.14 14.00
N ARG A 181 -18.37 15.90 13.50
CA ARG A 181 -18.47 17.33 13.79
C ARG A 181 -18.91 17.60 15.22
N GLU A 182 -19.82 16.80 15.75
CA GLU A 182 -20.21 16.90 17.16
C GLU A 182 -19.04 16.61 18.10
N PHE A 183 -18.16 15.66 17.77
CA PHE A 183 -16.91 15.44 18.52
C PHE A 183 -16.02 16.69 18.63
N MET A 184 -16.10 17.62 17.67
CA MET A 184 -15.32 18.87 17.74
C MET A 184 -15.90 19.85 18.76
N SER A 185 -17.21 19.84 18.97
CA SER A 185 -17.89 20.72 19.94
C SER A 185 -18.01 20.06 21.32
N ASP A 186 -18.29 18.76 21.36
CA ASP A 186 -18.41 17.93 22.56
C ASP A 186 -17.62 16.62 22.39
N PRO A 187 -16.32 16.62 22.75
CA PRO A 187 -15.45 15.44 22.61
C PRO A 187 -15.87 14.23 23.44
N LEU A 188 -16.68 14.41 24.50
CA LEU A 188 -17.15 13.35 25.39
C LEU A 188 -18.58 12.87 25.05
N LEU A 189 -19.22 13.51 24.07
CA LEU A 189 -20.56 13.17 23.59
C LEU A 189 -21.59 13.12 24.73
N THR A 190 -21.50 14.07 25.67
CA THR A 190 -22.28 14.16 26.90
C THR A 190 -23.80 14.13 26.67
N GLN A 191 -24.25 14.64 25.52
CA GLN A 191 -25.67 14.63 25.14
C GLN A 191 -26.25 13.23 24.86
N TYR A 192 -25.42 12.19 24.68
CA TYR A 192 -25.87 10.83 24.39
C TYR A 192 -25.68 9.88 25.57
N SER A 193 -26.67 9.01 25.82
CA SER A 193 -26.54 7.86 26.74
C SER A 193 -26.14 6.58 25.99
N ILE A 194 -26.62 6.44 24.76
CA ILE A 194 -26.33 5.29 23.87
C ILE A 194 -25.99 5.80 22.48
N LEU A 195 -24.95 5.22 21.89
CA LEU A 195 -24.59 5.46 20.50
C LEU A 195 -24.54 4.14 19.72
N MET A 196 -25.31 4.06 18.64
CA MET A 196 -25.30 2.94 17.71
C MET A 196 -24.57 3.33 16.41
N VAL A 197 -23.45 2.67 16.14
CA VAL A 197 -22.73 2.75 14.86
C VAL A 197 -23.22 1.62 13.97
N ASP A 198 -24.05 1.95 12.99
CA ASP A 198 -24.67 0.97 12.10
C ASP A 198 -23.91 0.81 10.77
N GLU A 199 -24.16 -0.30 10.08
CA GLU A 199 -23.53 -0.63 8.80
C GLU A 199 -21.99 -0.59 8.86
N ALA A 200 -21.40 -0.96 10.01
CA ALA A 200 -19.95 -0.88 10.25
C ALA A 200 -19.10 -1.73 9.30
N HIS A 201 -19.73 -2.67 8.59
CA HIS A 201 -19.10 -3.48 7.54
C HIS A 201 -18.82 -2.70 6.24
N GLU A 202 -19.42 -1.52 6.01
CA GLU A 202 -19.01 -0.67 4.88
C GLU A 202 -17.59 -0.13 5.06
N ARG A 203 -17.06 -0.13 6.29
CA ARG A 203 -15.67 0.24 6.63
C ARG A 203 -15.24 1.57 6.00
N SER A 204 -16.12 2.56 6.12
CA SER A 204 -15.83 3.93 5.66
C SER A 204 -14.77 4.57 6.54
N ILE A 205 -14.04 5.55 5.99
CA ILE A 205 -13.04 6.30 6.76
C ILE A 205 -13.64 6.94 8.00
N ASN A 206 -14.83 7.54 7.88
CA ASN A 206 -15.46 8.25 8.98
C ASN A 206 -15.88 7.28 10.08
N THR A 207 -16.44 6.12 9.71
CA THR A 207 -16.82 5.06 10.65
C THR A 207 -15.59 4.57 11.43
N ASP A 208 -14.48 4.25 10.76
CA ASP A 208 -13.26 3.77 11.42
C ASP A 208 -12.66 4.80 12.39
N ILE A 209 -12.73 6.10 12.06
CA ILE A 209 -12.30 7.18 12.97
C ILE A 209 -13.24 7.32 14.16
N ILE A 210 -14.56 7.27 13.95
CA ILE A 210 -15.55 7.29 15.03
C ILE A 210 -15.27 6.14 16.00
N LEU A 211 -15.04 4.92 15.51
CA LEU A 211 -14.74 3.77 16.37
C LEU A 211 -13.46 4.00 17.19
N GLY A 212 -12.41 4.58 16.57
CA GLY A 212 -11.18 4.96 17.28
C GLY A 212 -11.36 6.05 18.34
N LEU A 213 -12.20 7.05 18.07
CA LEU A 213 -12.55 8.10 19.03
C LEU A 213 -13.40 7.55 20.16
N LEU A 214 -14.42 6.74 19.85
CA LEU A 214 -15.27 6.07 20.83
C LEU A 214 -14.48 5.15 21.76
N ARG A 215 -13.47 4.44 21.24
CA ARG A 215 -12.55 3.66 22.07
C ARG A 215 -11.80 4.54 23.08
N LYS A 216 -11.50 5.80 22.76
CA LYS A 216 -10.93 6.73 23.75
C LYS A 216 -11.98 7.24 24.75
N VAL A 217 -13.18 7.59 24.26
CA VAL A 217 -14.28 8.05 25.13
C VAL A 217 -14.66 6.97 26.14
N ILE A 218 -14.74 5.71 25.75
CA ILE A 218 -15.12 4.61 26.63
C ILE A 218 -14.09 4.37 27.76
N MET A 219 -12.82 4.79 27.58
CA MET A 219 -11.83 4.73 28.67
C MET A 219 -12.12 5.76 29.77
N VAL A 220 -12.70 6.91 29.42
CA VAL A 220 -13.01 8.00 30.34
C VAL A 220 -14.43 7.89 30.89
N ARG A 221 -15.39 7.54 30.03
CA ARG A 221 -16.81 7.74 30.25
C ARG A 221 -17.57 6.43 30.50
N GLN A 222 -17.72 6.04 31.77
CA GLN A 222 -18.23 4.71 32.19
C GLN A 222 -19.73 4.47 31.92
N ASP A 223 -20.52 5.53 31.86
CA ASP A 223 -21.97 5.51 31.66
C ASP A 223 -22.39 5.31 30.20
N LEU A 224 -21.57 5.71 29.23
CA LEU A 224 -21.89 5.57 27.80
C LEU A 224 -21.94 4.09 27.39
N ARG A 225 -22.95 3.73 26.59
CA ARG A 225 -23.06 2.42 25.92
C ARG A 225 -22.92 2.55 24.41
N ILE A 226 -22.22 1.59 23.80
CA ILE A 226 -21.97 1.59 22.36
C ILE A 226 -22.53 0.31 21.74
N ILE A 227 -23.23 0.46 20.63
CA ILE A 227 -23.72 -0.65 19.81
C ILE A 227 -23.04 -0.58 18.45
N VAL A 228 -22.37 -1.64 18.03
CA VAL A 228 -21.79 -1.74 16.68
C VAL A 228 -22.60 -2.77 15.90
N SER A 229 -23.28 -2.33 14.85
CA SER A 229 -24.13 -3.20 14.03
C SER A 229 -23.45 -3.50 12.69
N SER A 230 -23.37 -4.80 12.35
CA SER A 230 -22.70 -5.30 11.16
C SER A 230 -23.53 -6.41 10.49
N ALA A 231 -23.38 -6.55 9.18
CA ALA A 231 -23.99 -7.64 8.40
C ALA A 231 -23.00 -8.78 8.09
N THR A 232 -21.71 -8.62 8.39
CA THR A 232 -20.64 -9.57 8.01
C THR A 232 -19.96 -10.21 9.22
N LEU A 233 -19.18 -11.27 8.97
CA LEU A 233 -18.51 -12.12 9.97
C LEU A 233 -17.31 -11.46 10.71
N ASP A 234 -17.00 -10.19 10.43
CA ASP A 234 -15.87 -9.44 11.04
C ASP A 234 -16.12 -9.01 12.51
N ALA A 235 -17.09 -9.59 13.19
CA ALA A 235 -17.45 -9.21 14.56
C ALA A 235 -16.33 -9.43 15.58
N THR A 236 -15.46 -10.43 15.35
CA THR A 236 -14.29 -10.68 16.20
C THR A 236 -13.32 -9.51 16.14
N LEU A 237 -13.10 -8.92 14.96
CA LEU A 237 -12.23 -7.75 14.79
C LEU A 237 -12.74 -6.56 15.61
N PHE A 238 -14.04 -6.28 15.57
CA PHE A 238 -14.63 -5.19 16.36
C PHE A 238 -14.56 -5.47 17.86
N ARG A 239 -14.78 -6.73 18.29
CA ARG A 239 -14.69 -7.12 19.69
C ARG A 239 -13.28 -6.91 20.21
N ASP A 240 -12.30 -7.48 19.52
CA ASP A 240 -10.89 -7.42 19.91
C ASP A 240 -10.35 -5.98 19.87
N PHE A 241 -10.92 -5.12 19.02
CA PHE A 241 -10.57 -3.70 18.99
C PHE A 241 -11.07 -2.93 20.21
N PHE A 242 -12.28 -3.22 20.69
CA PHE A 242 -12.90 -2.51 21.81
C PHE A 242 -12.57 -3.13 23.17
N GLU A 243 -12.12 -4.39 23.20
CA GLU A 243 -11.76 -5.05 24.44
C GLU A 243 -10.56 -4.35 25.10
N LEU A 244 -10.73 -3.99 26.36
CA LEU A 244 -9.71 -3.34 27.20
C LEU A 244 -9.19 -4.28 28.29
N ASN A 245 -9.78 -5.46 28.42
CA ASN A 245 -9.36 -6.47 29.36
C ASN A 245 -8.10 -7.21 28.86
N ASP A 246 -6.95 -6.91 29.46
CA ASP A 246 -5.69 -7.63 29.21
C ASP A 246 -5.53 -8.89 30.10
N THR A 247 -6.53 -9.24 30.92
CA THR A 247 -6.50 -10.39 31.84
C THR A 247 -7.29 -11.58 31.30
N SER A 248 -7.00 -12.80 31.78
CA SER A 248 -7.73 -14.02 31.40
C SER A 248 -9.12 -14.16 32.03
N ASP A 249 -9.54 -13.19 32.85
CA ASP A 249 -10.81 -13.21 33.57
C ASP A 249 -11.94 -12.61 32.73
N LYS A 250 -12.80 -13.47 32.19
CA LYS A 250 -13.95 -13.10 31.34
C LYS A 250 -15.03 -12.28 32.05
N SER A 251 -15.01 -12.19 33.39
CA SER A 251 -15.97 -11.36 34.11
C SER A 251 -15.73 -9.86 33.92
N LYS A 252 -14.52 -9.49 33.48
CA LYS A 252 -14.09 -8.10 33.24
C LYS A 252 -14.22 -7.67 31.78
N ASP A 253 -14.64 -8.57 30.90
CA ASP A 253 -14.86 -8.27 29.49
C ASP A 253 -15.93 -7.18 29.37
N ILE A 254 -15.64 -6.14 28.58
CA ILE A 254 -16.56 -5.02 28.39
C ILE A 254 -17.34 -5.13 27.08
N THR A 255 -16.98 -6.08 26.21
CA THR A 255 -17.56 -6.24 24.87
C THR A 255 -18.17 -7.63 24.68
N SER A 256 -19.35 -7.70 24.06
CA SER A 256 -20.00 -8.97 23.69
C SER A 256 -20.48 -8.97 22.24
N ILE A 257 -20.60 -10.16 21.65
CA ILE A 257 -21.13 -10.38 20.30
C ILE A 257 -22.47 -11.12 20.41
N ILE A 258 -23.49 -10.66 19.70
CA ILE A 258 -24.75 -11.38 19.48
C ILE A 258 -24.98 -11.55 17.98
N SER A 259 -25.33 -12.77 17.57
CA SER A 259 -25.71 -13.08 16.19
C SER A 259 -27.22 -13.28 16.11
N VAL A 260 -27.84 -12.64 15.13
CA VAL A 260 -29.28 -12.69 14.86
C VAL A 260 -29.47 -13.47 13.57
N GLU A 261 -30.04 -14.66 13.68
CA GLU A 261 -30.34 -15.49 12.53
C GLU A 261 -31.41 -14.82 11.66
N GLY A 262 -31.08 -14.56 10.40
CA GLY A 262 -32.00 -14.01 9.42
C GLY A 262 -32.94 -15.07 8.85
N HIS A 263 -34.09 -14.64 8.35
CA HIS A 263 -34.96 -15.45 7.51
C HIS A 263 -34.57 -15.25 6.05
N ILE A 264 -33.45 -15.84 5.61
CA ILE A 264 -33.13 -15.91 4.18
C ILE A 264 -33.71 -17.20 3.60
N HIS A 265 -34.51 -17.05 2.56
CA HIS A 265 -34.92 -18.16 1.73
C HIS A 265 -33.73 -18.69 0.91
N PRO A 266 -33.65 -20.00 0.65
CA PRO A 266 -32.51 -20.58 -0.04
C PRO A 266 -32.32 -19.97 -1.45
N VAL A 267 -31.07 -19.66 -1.78
CA VAL A 267 -30.67 -19.13 -3.09
C VAL A 267 -29.71 -20.10 -3.77
N THR A 268 -30.06 -20.56 -4.96
CA THR A 268 -29.18 -21.43 -5.76
C THR A 268 -28.18 -20.57 -6.51
N VAL A 269 -26.88 -20.87 -6.38
CA VAL A 269 -25.80 -20.12 -7.05
C VAL A 269 -25.28 -20.91 -8.25
N TYR A 270 -25.22 -20.26 -9.41
CA TYR A 270 -24.67 -20.78 -10.66
C TYR A 270 -23.39 -20.03 -11.02
N TYR A 271 -22.38 -20.76 -11.49
CA TYR A 271 -21.11 -20.22 -11.98
C TYR A 271 -20.95 -20.51 -13.47
N THR A 272 -20.22 -19.67 -14.19
CA THR A 272 -19.82 -20.01 -15.56
C THR A 272 -18.75 -21.10 -15.54
N LYS A 273 -18.72 -21.98 -16.55
CA LYS A 273 -17.67 -23.01 -16.65
C LYS A 273 -16.29 -22.41 -16.95
N ASN A 274 -16.26 -21.43 -17.85
CA ASN A 274 -15.04 -20.76 -18.29
C ASN A 274 -15.10 -19.24 -17.96
N PRO A 275 -13.94 -18.57 -17.83
CA PRO A 275 -13.87 -17.11 -17.71
C PRO A 275 -14.57 -16.41 -18.89
N VAL A 276 -15.29 -15.32 -18.60
CA VAL A 276 -16.05 -14.55 -19.60
C VAL A 276 -15.25 -13.30 -20.01
N PRO A 277 -14.81 -13.19 -21.28
CA PRO A 277 -14.04 -12.02 -21.75
C PRO A 277 -14.88 -10.73 -21.76
N ASP A 278 -16.11 -10.81 -22.27
CA ASP A 278 -17.07 -9.69 -22.29
C ASP A 278 -18.30 -10.01 -21.42
N TYR A 279 -18.22 -9.57 -20.17
CA TYR A 279 -19.32 -9.74 -19.22
C TYR A 279 -20.55 -8.87 -19.58
N ILE A 280 -20.43 -7.81 -20.38
CA ILE A 280 -21.57 -6.96 -20.76
C ILE A 280 -22.46 -7.74 -21.73
N GLN A 281 -21.87 -8.27 -22.80
CA GLN A 281 -22.56 -9.13 -23.75
C GLN A 281 -23.13 -10.35 -23.03
N LYS A 282 -22.33 -11.00 -22.17
CA LYS A 282 -22.81 -12.18 -21.45
C LYS A 282 -23.95 -11.90 -20.48
N THR A 283 -23.94 -10.73 -19.83
CA THR A 283 -25.05 -10.29 -18.99
C THR A 283 -26.33 -10.15 -19.80
N VAL A 284 -26.25 -9.52 -20.98
CA VAL A 284 -27.38 -9.36 -21.90
C VAL A 284 -27.94 -10.72 -22.34
N GLU A 285 -27.08 -11.65 -22.75
CA GLU A 285 -27.49 -13.02 -23.10
C GLU A 285 -28.18 -13.71 -21.93
N THR A 286 -27.64 -13.59 -20.72
CA THR A 286 -28.19 -14.22 -19.50
C THR A 286 -29.54 -13.62 -19.13
N VAL A 287 -29.74 -12.30 -19.28
CA VAL A 287 -31.05 -11.65 -19.07
C VAL A 287 -32.09 -12.21 -20.04
N LEU A 288 -31.74 -12.38 -21.31
CA LEU A 288 -32.65 -12.93 -22.33
C LEU A 288 -32.98 -14.41 -22.09
N ASP A 289 -31.97 -15.19 -21.72
CA ASP A 289 -32.12 -16.61 -21.39
C ASP A 289 -33.07 -16.80 -20.20
N ILE A 290 -32.80 -16.05 -19.12
CA ILE A 290 -33.68 -15.99 -17.95
C ILE A 290 -35.09 -15.55 -18.35
N HIS A 291 -35.23 -14.53 -19.20
CA HIS A 291 -36.54 -14.02 -19.58
C HIS A 291 -37.40 -15.07 -20.29
N LYS A 292 -36.79 -15.90 -21.14
CA LYS A 292 -37.47 -16.93 -21.93
C LYS A 292 -37.72 -18.23 -21.18
N ASN A 293 -36.75 -18.66 -20.36
CA ASN A 293 -36.70 -20.03 -19.84
C ASN A 293 -37.03 -20.13 -18.34
N GLU A 294 -36.94 -19.04 -17.56
CA GLU A 294 -37.22 -19.06 -16.13
C GLU A 294 -38.63 -18.56 -15.79
N GLN A 295 -39.14 -19.01 -14.64
CA GLN A 295 -40.44 -18.57 -14.10
C GLN A 295 -40.54 -17.05 -13.96
N PRO A 296 -41.77 -16.48 -13.96
CA PRO A 296 -41.98 -15.06 -13.80
C PRO A 296 -41.28 -14.50 -12.55
N GLY A 297 -40.46 -13.45 -12.70
CA GLY A 297 -39.67 -12.91 -11.60
C GLY A 297 -38.83 -11.70 -12.00
N ASP A 298 -38.59 -10.77 -11.08
CA ASP A 298 -37.76 -9.58 -11.33
C ASP A 298 -36.27 -9.97 -11.35
N ILE A 299 -35.50 -9.30 -12.23
CA ILE A 299 -34.05 -9.51 -12.37
C ILE A 299 -33.31 -8.30 -11.81
N LEU A 300 -32.39 -8.54 -10.87
CA LEU A 300 -31.40 -7.56 -10.42
C LEU A 300 -30.05 -7.86 -11.06
N VAL A 301 -29.53 -6.88 -11.78
CA VAL A 301 -28.22 -6.95 -12.43
C VAL A 301 -27.27 -6.00 -11.72
N GLU A 302 -26.25 -6.55 -11.06
CA GLU A 302 -25.24 -5.73 -10.38
C GLU A 302 -24.03 -5.53 -11.29
N SER A 303 -23.85 -4.28 -11.73
CA SER A 303 -22.83 -3.93 -12.71
C SER A 303 -22.20 -2.56 -12.46
N VAL A 304 -21.00 -2.40 -13.02
CA VAL A 304 -20.16 -1.20 -12.92
C VAL A 304 -20.21 -0.30 -14.15
N ASN A 305 -20.83 -0.75 -15.24
CA ASN A 305 -20.74 -0.07 -16.53
C ASN A 305 -22.08 0.54 -16.96
N LYS A 306 -22.10 1.87 -17.15
CA LYS A 306 -23.24 2.59 -17.72
C LYS A 306 -23.57 2.08 -19.14
N GLN A 307 -22.59 1.57 -19.89
CA GLN A 307 -22.80 0.99 -21.23
C GLN A 307 -23.72 -0.24 -21.21
N LEU A 308 -23.74 -1.00 -20.11
CA LEU A 308 -24.67 -2.13 -19.97
C LEU A 308 -26.13 -1.67 -19.99
N LEU A 309 -26.43 -0.50 -19.42
CA LEU A 309 -27.78 0.09 -19.48
C LEU A 309 -28.21 0.32 -20.93
N GLU A 310 -27.28 0.73 -21.78
CA GLU A 310 -27.55 0.98 -23.20
C GLU A 310 -27.73 -0.32 -23.96
N ALA A 311 -26.79 -1.27 -23.79
CA ALA A 311 -26.86 -2.59 -24.40
C ALA A 311 -28.16 -3.34 -24.04
N VAL A 312 -28.59 -3.28 -22.77
CA VAL A 312 -29.86 -3.90 -22.33
C VAL A 312 -31.07 -3.13 -22.87
N ARG A 313 -31.01 -1.79 -22.98
CA ARG A 313 -32.10 -1.00 -23.60
C ARG A 313 -32.29 -1.29 -25.08
N ASP A 314 -31.21 -1.58 -25.81
CA ASP A 314 -31.29 -1.93 -27.23
C ASP A 314 -32.00 -3.28 -27.46
N LEU A 315 -32.06 -4.15 -26.45
CA LEU A 315 -32.89 -5.38 -26.49
C LEU A 315 -34.38 -5.07 -26.68
N ARG A 316 -34.86 -3.94 -26.16
CA ARG A 316 -36.26 -3.51 -26.32
C ARG A 316 -36.63 -3.25 -27.78
N LYS A 317 -35.66 -2.97 -28.66
CA LYS A 317 -35.89 -2.68 -30.08
C LYS A 317 -36.06 -3.93 -30.94
N LYS A 318 -35.65 -5.12 -30.45
CA LYS A 318 -35.58 -6.36 -31.25
C LYS A 318 -36.78 -7.31 -31.09
N GLU A 319 -37.98 -6.79 -30.79
CA GLU A 319 -39.23 -7.58 -30.66
C GLU A 319 -39.16 -8.80 -29.72
N VAL A 320 -38.34 -8.74 -28.67
CA VAL A 320 -38.43 -9.70 -27.56
C VAL A 320 -39.45 -9.16 -26.55
N ASP A 321 -40.21 -10.07 -25.92
CA ASP A 321 -41.25 -9.85 -24.90
C ASP A 321 -41.05 -8.63 -23.97
N LYS A 322 -42.16 -8.10 -23.44
CA LYS A 322 -42.25 -6.83 -22.72
C LYS A 322 -41.30 -6.75 -21.50
N LEU A 323 -40.04 -6.36 -21.70
CA LEU A 323 -39.07 -6.10 -20.62
C LEU A 323 -39.15 -4.65 -20.13
N TRP A 324 -39.20 -4.48 -18.81
CA TRP A 324 -39.14 -3.16 -18.16
C TRP A 324 -37.78 -2.90 -17.52
N ILE A 325 -36.96 -2.09 -18.17
CA ILE A 325 -35.57 -1.84 -17.75
C ILE A 325 -35.49 -0.58 -16.90
N VAL A 326 -34.96 -0.71 -15.68
CA VAL A 326 -34.86 0.38 -14.70
C VAL A 326 -33.41 0.55 -14.22
N PRO A 327 -32.75 1.69 -14.49
CA PRO A 327 -31.42 1.97 -13.92
C PRO A 327 -31.49 2.37 -12.46
N MET A 328 -30.45 2.02 -11.69
CA MET A 328 -30.27 2.44 -10.31
C MET A 328 -28.78 2.71 -9.99
N TYR A 329 -28.39 3.97 -9.96
CA TYR A 329 -27.02 4.39 -9.64
C TYR A 329 -27.00 5.77 -8.96
N GLY A 330 -25.89 6.11 -8.28
CA GLY A 330 -25.86 7.22 -7.31
C GLY A 330 -26.15 8.61 -7.89
N SER A 331 -25.78 8.86 -9.15
CA SER A 331 -26.05 10.13 -9.82
C SER A 331 -27.46 10.26 -10.41
N LEU A 332 -28.26 9.19 -10.37
CA LEU A 332 -29.63 9.21 -10.86
C LEU A 332 -30.52 10.04 -9.91
N PRO A 333 -31.44 10.89 -10.40
CA PRO A 333 -32.36 11.62 -9.53
C PRO A 333 -33.24 10.69 -8.67
N GLY A 334 -33.53 11.09 -7.42
CA GLY A 334 -34.27 10.25 -6.45
C GLY A 334 -35.58 9.67 -6.99
N PHE A 335 -36.42 10.47 -7.64
CA PHE A 335 -37.68 9.97 -8.25
C PHE A 335 -37.49 8.88 -9.32
N GLN A 336 -36.35 8.87 -10.02
CA GLN A 336 -36.04 7.82 -10.99
C GLN A 336 -35.48 6.58 -10.31
N GLN A 337 -34.72 6.74 -9.22
CA GLN A 337 -34.30 5.61 -8.38
C GLN A 337 -35.51 4.91 -7.76
N LEU A 338 -36.53 5.69 -7.35
CA LEU A 338 -37.79 5.17 -6.80
C LEU A 338 -38.54 4.25 -7.77
N LYS A 339 -38.37 4.41 -9.09
CA LYS A 339 -38.97 3.51 -10.09
C LYS A 339 -38.53 2.05 -9.94
N ALA A 340 -37.39 1.78 -9.32
CA ALA A 340 -36.95 0.41 -9.05
C ALA A 340 -37.93 -0.31 -8.09
N PHE A 341 -38.61 0.44 -7.23
CA PHE A 341 -39.53 -0.05 -6.20
C PHE A 341 -40.98 -0.16 -6.67
N ASP A 342 -41.31 0.37 -7.85
CA ASP A 342 -42.64 0.29 -8.43
C ASP A 342 -43.00 -1.16 -8.83
N SER A 343 -44.28 -1.49 -8.78
CA SER A 343 -44.81 -2.80 -9.21
C SER A 343 -44.60 -3.03 -10.70
N THR A 344 -44.18 -4.24 -11.06
CA THR A 344 -43.99 -4.65 -12.45
C THR A 344 -45.35 -4.69 -13.17
N PRO A 345 -45.51 -4.02 -14.34
CA PRO A 345 -46.75 -4.08 -15.12
C PRO A 345 -47.12 -5.50 -15.55
N TYR A 346 -48.42 -5.80 -15.67
CA TYR A 346 -48.92 -7.13 -16.02
C TYR A 346 -48.35 -7.63 -17.37
N GLY A 347 -47.88 -8.87 -17.39
CA GLY A 347 -47.27 -9.50 -18.57
C GLY A 347 -45.90 -8.92 -18.96
N THR A 348 -45.20 -8.25 -18.03
CA THR A 348 -43.85 -7.72 -18.23
C THR A 348 -42.87 -8.24 -17.18
N ARG A 349 -41.57 -8.28 -17.48
CA ARG A 349 -40.52 -8.61 -16.51
C ARG A 349 -39.64 -7.40 -16.23
N LYS A 350 -39.47 -7.03 -14.96
CA LYS A 350 -38.63 -5.89 -14.55
C LYS A 350 -37.17 -6.32 -14.47
N VAL A 351 -36.28 -5.53 -15.05
CA VAL A 351 -34.83 -5.69 -15.01
C VAL A 351 -34.22 -4.44 -14.41
N VAL A 352 -33.78 -4.54 -13.15
CA VAL A 352 -33.11 -3.45 -12.45
C VAL A 352 -31.62 -3.57 -12.65
N ILE A 353 -31.00 -2.57 -13.27
CA ILE A 353 -29.54 -2.50 -13.45
C ILE A 353 -29.00 -1.56 -12.38
N ALA A 354 -28.34 -2.13 -11.38
CA ALA A 354 -27.85 -1.42 -10.22
C ALA A 354 -26.31 -1.43 -10.10
N THR A 355 -25.75 -0.39 -9.50
CA THR A 355 -24.39 -0.45 -8.95
C THR A 355 -24.41 -1.10 -7.57
N ASN A 356 -23.29 -1.05 -6.82
CA ASN A 356 -23.19 -1.44 -5.41
C ASN A 356 -24.17 -0.71 -4.44
N ILE A 357 -25.04 0.15 -4.95
CA ILE A 357 -26.16 0.73 -4.18
C ILE A 357 -27.15 -0.37 -3.76
N ALA A 358 -27.37 -1.37 -4.61
CA ALA A 358 -28.24 -2.49 -4.31
C ALA A 358 -27.62 -3.50 -3.32
N GLU A 359 -26.30 -3.44 -3.10
CA GLU A 359 -25.53 -4.45 -2.35
C GLU A 359 -25.82 -4.46 -0.84
N THR A 360 -26.00 -3.31 -0.20
CA THR A 360 -26.18 -3.16 1.27
C THR A 360 -27.48 -2.47 1.66
N SER A 361 -27.77 -1.27 1.14
CA SER A 361 -28.75 -0.39 1.82
C SER A 361 -30.20 -0.44 1.33
N LEU A 362 -30.51 -1.11 0.22
CA LEU A 362 -31.87 -1.09 -0.35
C LEU A 362 -32.34 -2.49 -0.75
N THR A 363 -33.49 -2.91 -0.23
CA THR A 363 -34.19 -4.12 -0.69
C THR A 363 -35.20 -3.71 -1.73
N ILE A 364 -35.09 -4.23 -2.96
CA ILE A 364 -36.09 -3.98 -4.01
C ILE A 364 -37.23 -4.98 -3.81
N PRO A 365 -38.43 -4.52 -3.43
CA PRO A 365 -39.57 -5.39 -3.24
C PRO A 365 -40.13 -5.83 -4.58
N GLY A 366 -40.41 -7.13 -4.73
CA GLY A 366 -41.36 -7.60 -5.73
C GLY A 366 -42.77 -7.44 -5.16
N ILE A 367 -43.56 -6.48 -5.65
CA ILE A 367 -44.94 -6.32 -5.19
C ILE A 367 -45.79 -7.44 -5.78
N THR A 368 -46.37 -8.24 -4.89
CA THR A 368 -47.39 -9.26 -5.15
C THR A 368 -48.72 -8.61 -5.50
N TYR A 369 -49.26 -8.93 -6.67
CA TYR A 369 -50.70 -8.81 -6.92
C TYR A 369 -51.43 -10.14 -6.80
N ASP A 370 -50.72 -11.25 -6.67
CA ASP A 370 -51.31 -12.57 -6.55
C ASP A 370 -50.56 -13.40 -5.51
N LYS A 371 -51.28 -13.93 -4.52
CA LYS A 371 -50.69 -14.67 -3.40
C LYS A 371 -50.35 -16.12 -3.76
N ASP A 372 -50.73 -16.57 -4.94
CA ASP A 372 -50.66 -17.99 -5.35
C ASP A 372 -49.67 -18.26 -6.51
N LEU A 373 -48.88 -17.26 -6.94
CA LEU A 373 -47.86 -17.43 -7.98
C LEU A 373 -46.43 -17.46 -7.39
N ASP A 374 -45.77 -18.63 -7.52
CA ASP A 374 -44.36 -18.88 -7.21
C ASP A 374 -43.44 -18.04 -8.11
N HIS A 375 -43.28 -16.77 -7.78
CA HIS A 375 -42.39 -15.84 -8.48
C HIS A 375 -40.97 -15.91 -7.91
N LEU A 376 -39.94 -16.17 -8.74
CA LEU A 376 -38.54 -16.19 -8.30
C LEU A 376 -37.92 -14.77 -8.27
N PHE A 377 -36.90 -14.53 -7.45
CA PHE A 377 -36.03 -13.34 -7.57
C PHE A 377 -34.65 -13.74 -8.10
N LEU A 378 -34.18 -13.05 -9.14
CA LEU A 378 -33.00 -13.46 -9.91
C LEU A 378 -31.93 -12.39 -9.82
N VAL A 379 -30.71 -12.79 -9.47
CA VAL A 379 -29.54 -11.90 -9.40
C VAL A 379 -28.53 -12.31 -10.47
N ILE A 380 -28.01 -11.35 -11.23
CA ILE A 380 -26.87 -11.53 -12.13
C ILE A 380 -25.71 -10.72 -11.57
N ASP A 381 -24.64 -11.41 -11.19
CA ASP A 381 -23.44 -10.82 -10.61
C ASP A 381 -22.28 -10.87 -11.61
N CYS A 382 -21.82 -9.70 -12.03
CA CYS A 382 -20.68 -9.59 -12.95
C CYS A 382 -19.31 -9.70 -12.27
N GLY A 383 -19.23 -9.75 -10.93
CA GLY A 383 -17.98 -9.92 -10.19
C GLY A 383 -17.10 -8.67 -10.05
N PHE A 384 -17.61 -7.49 -10.41
CA PHE A 384 -16.85 -6.23 -10.38
C PHE A 384 -17.54 -5.14 -9.55
N VAL A 385 -16.73 -4.22 -9.03
CA VAL A 385 -17.13 -2.98 -8.35
C VAL A 385 -16.24 -1.82 -8.81
N LYS A 386 -16.76 -0.59 -8.79
CA LYS A 386 -15.95 0.62 -8.99
C LYS A 386 -15.67 1.23 -7.63
N LEU A 387 -14.39 1.31 -7.26
CA LEU A 387 -13.94 1.83 -5.99
C LEU A 387 -12.92 2.94 -6.21
N ARG A 388 -12.98 3.98 -5.39
CA ARG A 388 -11.92 4.99 -5.33
C ARG A 388 -10.72 4.36 -4.63
N VAL A 389 -9.55 4.51 -5.24
CA VAL A 389 -8.28 4.01 -4.72
C VAL A 389 -7.19 5.00 -5.06
N MET A 390 -6.32 5.26 -4.10
CA MET A 390 -5.10 6.03 -4.25
C MET A 390 -4.00 5.13 -4.82
N ASN A 391 -3.41 5.55 -5.95
CA ASN A 391 -2.30 4.83 -6.53
C ASN A 391 -1.01 5.14 -5.73
N PRO A 392 -0.28 4.14 -5.22
CA PRO A 392 0.96 4.37 -4.46
C PRO A 392 2.11 4.98 -5.28
N GLU A 393 2.08 4.88 -6.61
CA GLU A 393 3.14 5.43 -7.48
C GLU A 393 2.97 6.92 -7.74
N ASN A 394 1.73 7.37 -7.99
CA ASN A 394 1.45 8.76 -8.36
C ASN A 394 0.71 9.56 -7.27
N TYR A 395 0.32 8.91 -6.16
CA TYR A 395 -0.41 9.45 -5.00
C TYR A 395 -1.79 10.06 -5.29
N PHE A 396 -2.32 9.92 -6.51
CA PHE A 396 -3.66 10.41 -6.86
C PHE A 396 -4.73 9.37 -6.59
N GLU A 397 -5.89 9.86 -6.15
CA GLU A 397 -7.11 9.06 -6.07
C GLU A 397 -7.78 8.97 -7.44
N SER A 398 -8.07 7.76 -7.89
CA SER A 398 -8.85 7.52 -9.10
C SER A 398 -9.93 6.46 -8.87
N LEU A 399 -11.00 6.52 -9.66
CA LEU A 399 -12.07 5.53 -9.62
C LEU A 399 -11.70 4.34 -10.51
N MET A 400 -11.25 3.25 -9.89
CA MET A 400 -10.82 2.04 -10.59
C MET A 400 -11.89 0.94 -10.57
N LYS A 401 -11.95 0.16 -11.65
CA LYS A 401 -12.75 -1.06 -11.71
C LYS A 401 -11.94 -2.21 -11.10
N LEU A 402 -12.45 -2.80 -10.03
CA LEU A 402 -11.80 -3.88 -9.28
C LEU A 402 -12.73 -5.09 -9.15
N PRO A 403 -12.18 -6.31 -8.98
CA PRO A 403 -12.99 -7.47 -8.60
C PRO A 403 -13.61 -7.27 -7.21
N ILE A 404 -14.77 -7.88 -6.98
CA ILE A 404 -15.44 -7.84 -5.67
C ILE A 404 -14.77 -8.75 -4.64
N SER A 405 -15.14 -8.59 -3.37
CA SER A 405 -14.79 -9.54 -2.31
C SER A 405 -15.81 -10.69 -2.23
N GLN A 406 -15.45 -11.79 -1.55
CA GLN A 406 -16.37 -12.88 -1.26
C GLN A 406 -17.55 -12.40 -0.41
N ALA A 407 -17.30 -11.55 0.59
CA ALA A 407 -18.36 -10.94 1.40
C ALA A 407 -19.33 -10.12 0.55
N SER A 408 -18.81 -9.30 -0.39
CA SER A 408 -19.63 -8.56 -1.34
C SER A 408 -20.48 -9.52 -2.20
N ALA A 409 -19.86 -10.53 -2.81
CA ALA A 409 -20.56 -11.53 -3.62
C ALA A 409 -21.65 -12.28 -2.84
N GLN A 410 -21.44 -12.56 -1.55
CA GLN A 410 -22.45 -13.15 -0.66
C GLN A 410 -23.59 -12.19 -0.38
N GLN A 411 -23.32 -10.90 -0.14
CA GLN A 411 -24.36 -9.88 0.03
C GLN A 411 -25.22 -9.72 -1.22
N ARG A 412 -24.60 -9.75 -2.41
CA ARG A 412 -25.25 -9.76 -3.72
C ARG A 412 -26.17 -10.96 -3.89
N THR A 413 -25.67 -12.17 -3.63
CA THR A 413 -26.47 -13.40 -3.64
C THR A 413 -27.62 -13.32 -2.63
N GLY A 414 -27.37 -12.79 -1.43
CA GLY A 414 -28.37 -12.59 -0.38
C GLY A 414 -29.48 -11.61 -0.75
N ARG A 415 -29.37 -10.83 -1.84
CA ARG A 415 -30.48 -10.01 -2.34
C ARG A 415 -31.61 -10.86 -2.93
N ALA A 416 -31.29 -12.01 -3.52
CA ALA A 416 -32.29 -12.91 -4.08
C ALA A 416 -33.15 -13.59 -3.01
N GLY A 417 -32.59 -13.84 -1.82
CA GLY A 417 -33.22 -14.67 -0.79
C GLY A 417 -34.04 -13.93 0.28
N ARG A 418 -34.24 -12.60 0.18
CA ARG A 418 -34.86 -11.81 1.25
C ARG A 418 -36.36 -11.96 1.40
N ILE A 419 -37.04 -12.21 0.29
CA ILE A 419 -38.50 -12.23 0.21
C ILE A 419 -39.00 -13.64 -0.08
N ARG A 420 -38.23 -14.41 -0.86
CA ARG A 420 -38.60 -15.74 -1.36
C ARG A 420 -37.35 -16.46 -1.90
N PRO A 421 -37.42 -17.77 -2.20
CA PRO A 421 -36.32 -18.48 -2.84
C PRO A 421 -35.90 -17.81 -4.16
N GLY A 422 -34.62 -17.88 -4.47
CA GLY A 422 -34.05 -17.16 -5.60
C GLY A 422 -32.91 -17.91 -6.29
N LYS A 423 -32.43 -17.34 -7.40
CA LYS A 423 -31.23 -17.82 -8.10
C LYS A 423 -30.24 -16.69 -8.31
N CYS A 424 -28.96 -17.00 -8.21
CA CYS A 424 -27.86 -16.07 -8.45
C CYS A 424 -26.95 -16.62 -9.54
N TYR A 425 -26.78 -15.88 -10.63
CA TYR A 425 -25.91 -16.23 -11.75
C TYR A 425 -24.63 -15.40 -11.69
N ARG A 426 -23.51 -16.03 -11.35
CA ARG A 426 -22.18 -15.41 -11.33
C ARG A 426 -21.52 -15.61 -12.68
N LEU A 427 -21.13 -14.50 -13.33
CA LEU A 427 -20.53 -14.51 -14.67
C LEU A 427 -19.02 -14.86 -14.65
N TYR A 428 -18.60 -15.63 -13.66
CA TYR A 428 -17.22 -16.06 -13.45
C TYR A 428 -17.19 -17.49 -12.87
N PRO A 429 -16.12 -18.27 -13.12
CA PRO A 429 -15.97 -19.60 -12.57
C PRO A 429 -15.85 -19.64 -11.05
N GLN A 430 -16.19 -20.79 -10.47
CA GLN A 430 -16.05 -21.02 -9.03
C GLN A 430 -14.59 -20.88 -8.57
N GLU A 431 -13.62 -21.32 -9.37
CA GLU A 431 -12.19 -21.15 -9.09
C GLU A 431 -11.79 -19.67 -8.95
N GLU A 432 -12.45 -18.76 -9.69
CA GLU A 432 -12.20 -17.32 -9.59
C GLU A 432 -12.85 -16.73 -8.33
N TYR A 433 -14.01 -17.25 -7.90
CA TYR A 433 -14.62 -16.88 -6.63
C TYR A 433 -13.70 -17.20 -5.44
N ASP A 434 -13.08 -18.38 -5.44
CA ASP A 434 -12.20 -18.83 -4.36
C ASP A 434 -10.90 -18.00 -4.28
N LYS A 435 -10.49 -17.35 -5.37
CA LYS A 435 -9.35 -16.41 -5.43
C LYS A 435 -9.69 -15.00 -4.94
N LEU A 436 -10.97 -14.64 -4.82
CA LEU A 436 -11.38 -13.30 -4.37
C LEU A 436 -10.96 -13.07 -2.91
N LEU A 437 -10.68 -11.81 -2.58
CA LEU A 437 -10.41 -11.42 -1.19
C LEU A 437 -11.64 -11.73 -0.31
N PRO A 438 -11.47 -12.19 0.93
CA PRO A 438 -12.60 -12.52 1.81
C PRO A 438 -13.47 -11.28 2.08
N ASN A 439 -12.84 -10.14 2.38
CA ASN A 439 -13.48 -8.88 2.69
C ASN A 439 -12.94 -7.74 1.79
N THR A 440 -13.76 -6.70 1.61
CA THR A 440 -13.35 -5.48 0.90
C THR A 440 -12.33 -4.70 1.72
N ILE A 441 -11.27 -4.19 1.08
CA ILE A 441 -10.25 -3.38 1.75
C ILE A 441 -10.89 -2.08 2.30
N PRO A 442 -10.69 -1.77 3.60
CA PRO A 442 -11.30 -0.60 4.23
C PRO A 442 -10.82 0.70 3.60
N GLU A 443 -11.67 1.73 3.59
CA GLU A 443 -11.33 3.03 2.97
C GLU A 443 -10.08 3.67 3.57
N MET A 444 -9.86 3.47 4.88
CA MET A 444 -8.67 3.92 5.61
C MET A 444 -7.34 3.47 4.99
N GLN A 445 -7.34 2.35 4.23
CA GLN A 445 -6.14 1.79 3.63
C GLN A 445 -5.99 2.08 2.14
N ARG A 446 -7.00 2.68 1.50
CA ARG A 446 -7.04 2.87 0.04
C ARG A 446 -7.30 4.30 -0.41
N LEU A 447 -7.63 5.24 0.46
CA LEU A 447 -7.85 6.66 0.11
C LEU A 447 -6.80 7.58 0.74
N SER A 448 -6.77 8.83 0.30
CA SER A 448 -5.97 9.90 0.90
C SER A 448 -6.47 10.24 2.30
N LEU A 449 -5.51 10.52 3.18
CA LEU A 449 -5.77 10.74 4.61
C LEU A 449 -5.69 12.21 4.99
N ALA A 450 -5.47 13.14 4.05
CA ALA A 450 -5.29 14.55 4.34
C ALA A 450 -6.48 15.14 5.15
N SER A 451 -7.72 14.91 4.72
CA SER A 451 -8.91 15.37 5.45
C SER A 451 -9.02 14.78 6.87
N VAL A 452 -8.63 13.51 7.02
CA VAL A 452 -8.70 12.77 8.28
C VAL A 452 -7.65 13.25 9.27
N ILE A 453 -6.41 13.44 8.79
CA ILE A 453 -5.31 13.95 9.59
C ILE A 453 -5.65 15.35 10.09
N LEU A 454 -6.19 16.20 9.22
CA LEU A 454 -6.65 17.55 9.59
C LEU A 454 -7.70 17.49 10.71
N LEU A 455 -8.71 16.63 10.57
CA LEU A 455 -9.75 16.41 11.59
C LEU A 455 -9.19 15.88 12.91
N LEU A 456 -8.30 14.88 12.88
CA LEU A 456 -7.68 14.32 14.09
C LEU A 456 -6.86 15.38 14.83
N LYS A 457 -6.13 16.22 14.09
CA LYS A 457 -5.36 17.33 14.66
C LYS A 457 -6.27 18.39 15.29
N ALA A 458 -7.41 18.69 14.65
CA ALA A 458 -8.45 19.57 15.20
C ALA A 458 -8.98 19.08 16.56
N LEU A 459 -9.21 17.77 16.68
CA LEU A 459 -9.66 17.11 17.89
C LEU A 459 -8.59 17.00 18.99
N GLY A 460 -7.42 17.63 18.82
CA GLY A 460 -6.31 17.59 19.78
C GLY A 460 -5.49 16.30 19.74
N ILE A 461 -5.65 15.46 18.72
CA ILE A 461 -4.86 14.23 18.56
C ILE A 461 -3.56 14.59 17.84
N HIS A 462 -2.57 15.08 18.61
CA HIS A 462 -1.28 15.48 18.06
C HIS A 462 -0.50 14.31 17.45
N ASN A 463 -0.50 13.14 18.09
CA ASN A 463 0.18 11.96 17.57
C ASN A 463 -0.79 11.06 16.78
N VAL A 464 -1.00 11.41 15.52
CA VAL A 464 -1.84 10.63 14.61
C VAL A 464 -1.31 9.22 14.39
N LEU A 465 0.01 8.99 14.46
CA LEU A 465 0.61 7.65 14.27
C LEU A 465 0.26 6.67 15.41
N ARG A 466 0.07 7.17 16.63
CA ARG A 466 -0.32 6.39 17.81
C ARG A 466 -1.83 6.34 18.03
N PHE A 467 -2.63 6.90 17.13
CA PHE A 467 -4.08 6.80 17.22
C PHE A 467 -4.54 5.34 17.07
N HIS A 468 -5.59 4.95 17.80
CA HIS A 468 -6.12 3.60 17.77
C HIS A 468 -6.99 3.40 16.52
N TYR A 469 -6.35 3.08 15.39
CA TYR A 469 -7.06 2.70 14.17
C TYR A 469 -7.53 1.24 14.24
N LEU A 470 -8.77 0.97 13.81
CA LEU A 470 -9.28 -0.38 13.60
C LEU A 470 -8.48 -1.11 12.51
N SER A 471 -8.21 -0.42 11.40
CA SER A 471 -7.24 -0.85 10.40
C SER A 471 -6.22 0.25 10.17
N ARG A 472 -4.95 -0.08 10.41
CA ARG A 472 -3.87 0.92 10.33
C ARG A 472 -3.71 1.41 8.89
N PRO A 473 -3.61 2.74 8.68
CA PRO A 473 -3.35 3.29 7.36
C PRO A 473 -1.93 2.95 6.88
N PRO A 474 -1.71 2.84 5.56
CA PRO A 474 -0.38 2.72 4.98
C PRO A 474 0.51 3.92 5.33
N SER A 475 1.80 3.68 5.54
CA SER A 475 2.77 4.73 5.88
C SER A 475 2.87 5.81 4.79
N PHE A 476 2.89 5.41 3.52
CA PHE A 476 2.98 6.35 2.39
C PHE A 476 1.77 7.31 2.35
N ALA A 477 0.56 6.80 2.60
CA ALA A 477 -0.67 7.60 2.65
C ALA A 477 -0.65 8.64 3.79
N MET A 478 -0.11 8.24 4.95
CA MET A 478 0.05 9.14 6.10
C MET A 478 1.08 10.23 5.85
N ILE A 479 2.22 9.86 5.26
CA ILE A 479 3.30 10.81 4.93
C ILE A 479 2.80 11.82 3.91
N GLU A 480 2.18 11.36 2.82
CA GLU A 480 1.66 12.24 1.77
C GLU A 480 0.56 13.16 2.33
N GLY A 481 -0.35 12.64 3.15
CA GLY A 481 -1.37 13.47 3.79
C GLY A 481 -0.80 14.55 4.71
N LEU A 482 0.24 14.24 5.50
CA LEU A 482 0.93 15.22 6.35
C LEU A 482 1.69 16.26 5.52
N GLN A 483 2.40 15.82 4.47
CA GLN A 483 3.13 16.71 3.56
C GLN A 483 2.19 17.68 2.85
N LEU A 484 1.10 17.17 2.27
CA LEU A 484 0.11 18.00 1.59
C LEU A 484 -0.47 19.07 2.53
N LEU A 485 -0.84 18.69 3.76
CA LEU A 485 -1.36 19.65 4.74
C LEU A 485 -0.31 20.68 5.20
N TYR A 486 0.95 20.28 5.32
CA TYR A 486 2.05 21.20 5.61
C TYR A 486 2.21 22.23 4.48
N TYR A 487 2.29 21.80 3.23
CA TYR A 487 2.45 22.70 2.08
C TYR A 487 1.21 23.55 1.78
N LEU A 488 0.01 23.09 2.15
CA LEU A 488 -1.21 23.93 2.14
C LEU A 488 -1.16 25.03 3.23
N GLY A 489 -0.22 24.95 4.18
CA GLY A 489 -0.12 25.83 5.35
C GLY A 489 -1.13 25.50 6.45
N ALA A 490 -1.80 24.34 6.39
CA ALA A 490 -2.73 23.89 7.42
C ALA A 490 -1.99 23.36 8.66
N LEU A 491 -0.77 22.84 8.48
CA LEU A 491 0.10 22.38 9.55
C LEU A 491 1.40 23.19 9.60
N SER A 492 1.92 23.42 10.80
CA SER A 492 3.24 24.00 11.04
C SER A 492 4.36 22.98 10.80
N LYS A 493 5.62 23.43 10.83
CA LYS A 493 6.82 22.56 10.77
C LYS A 493 6.85 21.51 11.89
N ASP A 494 6.26 21.81 13.04
CA ASP A 494 6.13 20.89 14.17
C ASP A 494 4.94 19.92 14.03
N GLY A 495 4.19 20.02 12.93
CA GLY A 495 2.99 19.23 12.67
C GLY A 495 1.79 19.63 13.54
N LEU A 496 1.75 20.86 14.06
CA LEU A 496 0.60 21.41 14.79
C LEU A 496 -0.32 22.17 13.84
N LEU A 497 -1.60 22.28 14.19
CA LEU A 497 -2.58 23.00 13.39
C LEU A 497 -2.27 24.51 13.40
N THR A 498 -2.23 25.14 12.23
CA THR A 498 -1.98 26.58 12.13
C THR A 498 -3.23 27.40 12.47
N ASN A 499 -3.02 28.58 13.04
CA ASN A 499 -4.08 29.54 13.38
C ASN A 499 -3.80 30.85 12.62
N PRO A 500 -4.75 31.38 11.81
CA PRO A 500 -6.14 30.92 11.66
C PRO A 500 -6.37 29.86 10.58
N LEU A 501 -5.46 29.71 9.61
CA LEU A 501 -5.73 28.96 8.39
C LEU A 501 -6.14 27.50 8.62
N GLY A 502 -5.33 26.72 9.35
CA GLY A 502 -5.59 25.30 9.62
C GLY A 502 -6.91 25.09 10.37
N ILE A 503 -7.20 25.92 11.37
CA ILE A 503 -8.46 25.92 12.13
C ILE A 503 -9.65 26.20 11.21
N GLN A 504 -9.58 27.28 10.43
CA GLN A 504 -10.65 27.67 9.52
C GLN A 504 -10.93 26.58 8.48
N MET A 505 -9.90 25.89 7.96
CA MET A 505 -10.07 24.84 6.95
C MET A 505 -10.97 23.68 7.39
N ILE A 506 -11.07 23.40 8.69
CA ILE A 506 -11.87 22.30 9.27
C ILE A 506 -13.37 22.61 9.23
N ASP A 507 -13.74 23.88 9.39
CA ASP A 507 -15.14 24.31 9.41
C ASP A 507 -15.78 24.20 8.01
N PHE A 508 -14.95 24.29 6.95
CA PHE A 508 -15.39 24.04 5.60
C PHE A 508 -15.60 22.53 5.37
N PRO A 509 -16.79 22.11 4.90
CA PRO A 509 -17.05 20.70 4.64
C PRO A 509 -16.48 20.27 3.27
N LEU A 510 -15.25 20.67 2.96
CA LEU A 510 -14.58 20.48 1.69
C LEU A 510 -13.22 19.80 1.90
N PRO A 511 -12.64 19.15 0.86
CA PRO A 511 -11.26 18.67 0.94
C PRO A 511 -10.27 19.82 1.22
N PRO A 512 -9.13 19.56 1.89
CA PRO A 512 -8.17 20.60 2.29
C PRO A 512 -7.74 21.53 1.16
N GLN A 513 -7.46 21.00 -0.04
CA GLN A 513 -7.09 21.81 -1.21
C GLN A 513 -8.20 22.80 -1.61
N HIS A 514 -9.45 22.37 -1.59
CA HIS A 514 -10.60 23.21 -1.93
C HIS A 514 -10.84 24.28 -0.86
N SER A 515 -10.72 23.91 0.43
CA SER A 515 -10.82 24.85 1.55
C SER A 515 -9.73 25.91 1.48
N LYS A 516 -8.48 25.52 1.14
CA LYS A 516 -7.35 26.44 0.95
C LYS A 516 -7.61 27.42 -0.18
N THR A 517 -8.05 26.94 -1.35
CA THR A 517 -8.41 27.81 -2.49
C THR A 517 -9.47 28.85 -2.06
N LEU A 518 -10.53 28.39 -1.37
CA LEU A 518 -11.61 29.27 -0.96
C LEU A 518 -11.17 30.32 0.06
N LEU A 519 -10.32 29.96 1.03
CA LEU A 519 -9.80 30.91 2.03
C LEU A 519 -8.84 31.93 1.42
N CYS A 520 -7.93 31.51 0.54
CA CYS A 520 -6.98 32.40 -0.15
C CYS A 520 -7.67 33.38 -1.12
N SER A 521 -8.89 33.08 -1.58
CA SER A 521 -9.60 33.89 -2.56
C SER A 521 -9.90 35.32 -2.09
N GLY A 522 -10.03 35.54 -0.78
CA GLY A 522 -10.30 36.86 -0.21
C GLY A 522 -9.12 37.82 -0.32
N GLU A 523 -7.90 37.31 -0.15
CA GLU A 523 -6.65 38.06 -0.32
C GLU A 523 -6.44 38.47 -1.78
N LEU A 524 -6.80 37.58 -2.72
CA LEU A 524 -6.65 37.77 -4.16
C LEU A 524 -7.86 38.48 -4.82
N GLY A 525 -8.89 38.83 -4.06
CA GLY A 525 -10.05 39.58 -4.56
C GLY A 525 -10.97 38.82 -5.52
N CYS A 526 -10.99 37.48 -5.48
CA CYS A 526 -11.74 36.63 -6.42
C CYS A 526 -12.68 35.62 -5.72
N SER A 527 -13.18 35.96 -4.53
CA SER A 527 -13.98 35.07 -3.69
C SER A 527 -15.32 34.66 -4.31
N GLU A 528 -15.98 35.53 -5.08
CA GLU A 528 -17.26 35.18 -5.70
C GLU A 528 -17.10 34.12 -6.79
N GLU A 529 -16.06 34.27 -7.63
CA GLU A 529 -15.75 33.35 -8.72
C GLU A 529 -15.30 32.00 -8.16
N ILE A 530 -14.37 31.99 -7.20
CA ILE A 530 -13.86 30.76 -6.59
C ILE A 530 -14.98 30.00 -5.84
N ALA A 531 -15.84 30.68 -5.08
CA ALA A 531 -16.97 30.03 -4.43
C ALA A 531 -17.91 29.36 -5.45
N THR A 532 -18.07 29.97 -6.63
CA THR A 532 -18.86 29.43 -7.73
C THR A 532 -18.18 28.21 -8.37
N ILE A 533 -16.88 28.30 -8.67
CA ILE A 533 -16.10 27.20 -9.26
C ILE A 533 -16.12 25.99 -8.32
N ILE A 534 -15.81 26.18 -7.04
CA ILE A 534 -15.81 25.12 -6.03
C ILE A 534 -17.21 24.51 -5.88
N ALA A 535 -18.28 25.31 -5.90
CA ALA A 535 -19.64 24.78 -5.86
C ALA A 535 -19.99 23.94 -7.11
N MET A 536 -19.54 24.38 -8.29
CA MET A 536 -19.74 23.65 -9.54
C MET A 536 -18.96 22.33 -9.61
N LEU A 537 -17.73 22.28 -9.05
CA LEU A 537 -16.94 21.06 -8.93
C LEU A 537 -17.61 19.97 -8.06
N GLN A 538 -18.53 20.35 -7.16
CA GLN A 538 -19.31 19.39 -6.37
C GLN A 538 -20.47 18.75 -7.14
N ILE A 539 -20.80 19.24 -8.34
CA ILE A 539 -21.90 18.74 -9.16
C ILE A 539 -21.40 17.68 -10.14
N GLN A 540 -22.02 16.50 -10.09
CA GLN A 540 -21.77 15.44 -11.06
C GLN A 540 -22.48 15.74 -12.39
N ASP A 541 -21.76 15.60 -13.50
CA ASP A 541 -22.26 15.69 -14.88
C ASP A 541 -23.11 16.97 -15.14
N VAL A 542 -22.44 18.12 -15.28
CA VAL A 542 -23.08 19.43 -15.56
C VAL A 542 -23.82 19.43 -16.90
N PHE A 543 -23.25 18.80 -17.92
CA PHE A 543 -23.84 18.65 -19.25
C PHE A 543 -24.56 17.30 -19.35
N ILE A 544 -25.82 17.32 -19.77
CA ILE A 544 -26.69 16.14 -19.88
C ILE A 544 -27.12 15.88 -21.32
N ILE A 545 -27.20 14.60 -21.71
CA ILE A 545 -27.82 14.21 -22.97
C ILE A 545 -29.31 13.96 -22.71
N PRO A 546 -30.26 14.59 -23.44
CA PRO A 546 -31.68 14.45 -23.16
C PRO A 546 -32.11 13.03 -23.53
N SER A 547 -32.79 12.35 -22.62
CA SER A 547 -33.19 10.95 -22.80
C SER A 547 -34.49 10.75 -23.61
N ARG A 548 -35.04 11.79 -24.26
CA ARG A 548 -36.33 11.67 -24.93
C ARG A 548 -36.18 11.00 -26.30
N ASN A 549 -36.90 9.87 -26.45
CA ASN A 549 -37.10 9.05 -27.64
C ASN A 549 -36.70 9.68 -28.98
N ARG A 550 -35.69 9.08 -29.65
CA ARG A 550 -35.71 8.60 -31.05
C ARG A 550 -34.28 8.28 -31.53
N HIS A 551 -34.14 7.12 -32.19
CA HIS A 551 -33.05 6.61 -33.07
C HIS A 551 -31.56 6.80 -32.67
N GLU A 552 -30.74 5.74 -32.83
CA GLU A 552 -29.27 5.78 -32.63
C GLU A 552 -28.57 6.86 -33.47
N ALA A 553 -29.02 7.05 -34.71
CA ALA A 553 -28.52 8.10 -35.58
C ALA A 553 -28.65 9.50 -34.92
N SER A 554 -29.78 9.77 -34.26
CA SER A 554 -30.01 11.04 -33.56
C SER A 554 -29.16 11.19 -32.30
N ARG A 555 -28.75 10.09 -31.65
CA ARG A 555 -27.96 10.16 -30.40
C ARG A 555 -26.52 10.59 -30.63
N HIS A 556 -25.89 10.11 -31.71
CA HIS A 556 -24.62 10.67 -32.18
C HIS A 556 -24.77 12.15 -32.53
N THR A 557 -25.87 12.52 -33.21
CA THR A 557 -26.16 13.93 -33.50
C THR A 557 -26.35 14.75 -32.23
N PHE A 558 -27.03 14.23 -31.20
CA PHE A 558 -27.24 14.92 -29.92
C PHE A 558 -25.98 15.00 -29.06
N ALA A 559 -25.09 14.00 -29.14
CA ALA A 559 -23.76 14.08 -28.54
C ALA A 559 -22.91 15.16 -29.23
N LEU A 560 -22.96 15.22 -30.57
CA LEU A 560 -22.36 16.30 -31.37
C LEU A 560 -22.97 17.67 -31.00
N PHE A 561 -24.30 17.79 -30.89
CA PHE A 561 -24.96 19.02 -30.44
C PHE A 561 -24.58 19.39 -29.02
N GLN A 562 -24.43 18.41 -28.11
CA GLN A 562 -23.95 18.66 -26.76
C GLN A 562 -22.52 19.18 -26.77
N GLU A 563 -21.63 18.64 -27.61
CA GLU A 563 -20.27 19.16 -27.79
C GLU A 563 -20.27 20.58 -28.39
N LEU A 564 -21.13 20.86 -29.37
CA LEU A 564 -21.31 22.21 -29.90
C LEU A 564 -21.82 23.19 -28.83
N MET A 565 -22.75 22.76 -27.98
CA MET A 565 -23.28 23.58 -26.90
C MET A 565 -22.25 23.78 -25.79
N LYS A 566 -21.47 22.75 -25.49
CA LYS A 566 -20.34 22.85 -24.57
C LYS A 566 -19.29 23.82 -25.07
N ARG A 567 -19.00 23.81 -26.38
CA ARG A 567 -18.12 24.77 -27.04
C ARG A 567 -18.63 26.21 -26.93
N ASN A 568 -19.95 26.44 -26.92
CA ASN A 568 -20.48 27.79 -26.70
C ASN A 568 -20.17 28.34 -25.29
N PHE A 569 -19.98 27.46 -24.31
CA PHE A 569 -19.59 27.84 -22.95
C PHE A 569 -18.09 27.73 -22.68
N SER A 570 -17.33 27.09 -23.57
CA SER A 570 -15.91 26.81 -23.34
C SER A 570 -15.10 28.09 -23.31
N VAL A 571 -14.23 28.19 -22.31
CA VAL A 571 -13.34 29.32 -22.09
C VAL A 571 -11.90 28.87 -22.32
N GLU A 572 -11.08 29.69 -22.95
CA GLU A 572 -9.72 29.31 -23.38
C GLU A 572 -8.78 29.03 -22.20
N GLU A 573 -9.01 29.71 -21.09
CA GLU A 573 -8.28 29.61 -19.83
C GLU A 573 -8.53 28.25 -19.13
N GLY A 574 -9.61 27.54 -19.49
CA GLY A 574 -9.83 26.14 -19.14
C GLY A 574 -11.24 25.79 -18.64
N ASP A 575 -11.35 24.58 -18.10
CA ASP A 575 -12.60 23.97 -17.64
C ASP A 575 -13.17 24.69 -16.40
N HIS A 576 -12.34 25.16 -15.47
CA HIS A 576 -12.81 25.89 -14.29
C HIS A 576 -13.57 27.17 -14.67
N PHE A 577 -13.06 27.92 -15.65
CA PHE A 577 -13.75 29.09 -16.20
C PHE A 577 -14.97 28.71 -17.02
N THR A 578 -14.92 27.58 -17.74
CA THR A 578 -16.10 27.04 -18.43
C THR A 578 -17.24 26.77 -17.44
N LEU A 579 -16.95 26.20 -16.27
CA LEU A 579 -17.95 26.00 -15.21
C LEU A 579 -18.50 27.31 -14.66
N LEU A 580 -17.64 28.30 -14.44
CA LEU A 580 -18.04 29.65 -14.02
C LEU A 580 -18.95 30.32 -15.07
N ASN A 581 -18.62 30.17 -16.36
CA ASN A 581 -19.38 30.72 -17.46
C ASN A 581 -20.78 30.09 -17.57
N VAL A 582 -20.87 28.77 -17.43
CA VAL A 582 -22.16 28.05 -17.39
C VAL A 582 -23.03 28.56 -16.24
N PHE A 583 -22.48 28.67 -15.03
CA PHE A 583 -23.23 29.14 -13.87
C PHE A 583 -23.67 30.60 -14.01
N THR A 584 -22.79 31.47 -14.51
CA THR A 584 -23.09 32.89 -14.73
C THR A 584 -24.24 33.05 -15.73
N ASN A 585 -24.19 32.34 -16.86
CA ASN A 585 -25.27 32.36 -17.85
C ASN A 585 -26.58 31.80 -17.30
N PHE A 586 -26.53 30.76 -16.47
CA PHE A 586 -27.71 30.23 -15.80
C PHE A 586 -28.39 31.28 -14.90
N MET A 587 -27.60 32.04 -14.15
CA MET A 587 -28.09 33.12 -13.30
C MET A 587 -28.65 34.29 -14.11
N LEU A 588 -27.97 34.72 -15.18
CA LEU A 588 -28.42 35.80 -16.07
C LEU A 588 -29.75 35.47 -16.77
N ASN A 589 -29.98 34.20 -17.10
CA ASN A 589 -31.23 33.73 -17.72
C ASN A 589 -32.32 33.39 -16.69
N GLY A 590 -32.28 34.01 -15.51
CA GLY A 590 -33.32 33.92 -14.49
C GLY A 590 -33.56 32.50 -13.96
N LYS A 591 -32.53 31.64 -13.96
CA LYS A 591 -32.61 30.23 -13.54
C LYS A 591 -33.68 29.44 -14.30
N SER A 592 -33.87 29.72 -15.58
CA SER A 592 -34.91 29.10 -16.39
C SER A 592 -34.63 27.60 -16.65
N LYS A 593 -35.55 26.74 -16.21
CA LYS A 593 -35.54 25.30 -16.54
C LYS A 593 -35.54 25.06 -18.06
N GLN A 594 -36.29 25.88 -18.80
CA GLN A 594 -36.37 25.78 -20.27
C GLN A 594 -35.03 26.14 -20.92
N TRP A 595 -34.34 27.16 -20.41
CA TRP A 595 -33.02 27.53 -20.89
C TRP A 595 -32.01 26.40 -20.69
N CYS A 596 -32.00 25.76 -19.52
CA CYS A 596 -31.15 24.59 -19.26
C CYS A 596 -31.44 23.43 -20.21
N ILE A 597 -32.71 23.15 -20.51
CA ILE A 597 -33.10 22.10 -21.46
C ILE A 597 -32.55 22.40 -22.85
N ASN A 598 -32.70 23.63 -23.33
CA ASN A 598 -32.23 24.05 -24.65
C ASN A 598 -30.70 23.98 -24.78
N HIS A 599 -29.97 24.19 -23.67
CA HIS A 599 -28.50 24.17 -23.63
C HIS A 599 -27.91 22.87 -23.09
N PHE A 600 -28.73 21.81 -22.91
CA PHE A 600 -28.26 20.50 -22.46
C PHE A 600 -27.59 20.51 -21.07
N LEU A 601 -28.09 21.35 -20.17
CA LEU A 601 -27.56 21.55 -18.82
C LEU A 601 -28.41 20.88 -17.74
N ASN A 602 -27.75 20.40 -16.69
CA ASN A 602 -28.40 19.79 -15.54
C ASN A 602 -29.03 20.85 -14.61
N TYR A 603 -30.30 21.22 -14.86
CA TYR A 603 -31.04 22.22 -14.06
C TYR A 603 -30.97 21.95 -12.54
N ARG A 604 -31.17 20.69 -12.13
CA ARG A 604 -31.14 20.32 -10.69
C ARG A 604 -29.74 20.45 -10.11
N GLY A 605 -28.73 20.06 -10.88
CA GLY A 605 -27.33 20.24 -10.51
C GLY A 605 -26.98 21.72 -10.31
N LEU A 606 -27.42 22.59 -11.21
CA LEU A 606 -27.17 24.04 -11.13
C LEU A 606 -27.90 24.71 -9.96
N CYS A 607 -29.16 24.35 -9.69
CA CYS A 607 -29.86 24.82 -8.50
C CYS A 607 -29.15 24.38 -7.20
N ARG A 608 -28.62 23.15 -7.18
CA ARG A 608 -27.83 22.66 -6.06
C ARG A 608 -26.49 23.40 -5.92
N ALA A 609 -25.81 23.71 -7.03
CA ALA A 609 -24.59 24.51 -7.02
C ALA A 609 -24.85 25.89 -6.41
N GLU A 610 -25.99 26.51 -6.72
CA GLU A 610 -26.38 27.78 -6.11
C GLU A 610 -26.53 27.68 -4.59
N ALA A 611 -27.24 26.65 -4.11
CA ALA A 611 -27.40 26.41 -2.68
C ALA A 611 -26.04 26.22 -1.97
N ILE A 612 -25.13 25.44 -2.57
CA ILE A 612 -23.78 25.23 -2.05
C ILE A 612 -22.99 26.55 -2.06
N ARG A 613 -23.03 27.30 -3.16
CA ARG A 613 -22.35 28.61 -3.29
C ARG A 613 -22.79 29.56 -2.18
N ASN A 614 -24.10 29.70 -1.95
CA ASN A 614 -24.63 30.59 -0.91
C ASN A 614 -24.19 30.18 0.50
N GLN A 615 -24.07 28.88 0.77
CA GLN A 615 -23.53 28.37 2.04
C GLN A 615 -22.04 28.67 2.18
N LEU A 616 -21.24 28.46 1.12
CA LEU A 616 -19.81 28.78 1.12
C LEU A 616 -19.57 30.28 1.35
N LEU A 617 -20.34 31.15 0.70
CA LEU A 617 -20.30 32.59 0.95
C LEU A 617 -20.71 32.94 2.39
N GLY A 618 -21.69 32.23 2.96
CA GLY A 618 -22.06 32.37 4.37
C GLY A 618 -20.91 32.02 5.32
N LEU A 619 -20.19 30.91 5.05
CA LEU A 619 -19.00 30.51 5.82
C LEU A 619 -17.85 31.51 5.67
N LEU A 620 -17.63 32.06 4.48
CA LEU A 620 -16.62 33.10 4.26
C LEU A 620 -16.93 34.35 5.08
N ARG A 621 -18.19 34.79 5.13
CA ARG A 621 -18.62 35.91 6.00
C ARG A 621 -18.39 35.58 7.48
N HIS A 622 -18.71 34.36 7.90
CA HIS A 622 -18.51 33.93 9.28
C HIS A 622 -17.04 34.00 9.72
N HIS A 623 -16.11 33.65 8.83
CA HIS A 623 -14.67 33.75 9.06
C HIS A 623 -14.05 35.11 8.71
N ASN A 624 -14.87 36.15 8.48
CA ASN A 624 -14.44 37.50 8.10
C ASN A 624 -13.55 37.58 6.84
N ILE A 625 -13.75 36.67 5.88
CA ILE A 625 -13.06 36.71 4.59
C ILE A 625 -13.84 37.64 3.63
N PRO A 626 -13.18 38.64 2.99
CA PRO A 626 -13.86 39.61 2.15
C PRO A 626 -14.44 38.96 0.89
N ILE A 627 -15.72 39.21 0.60
CA ILE A 627 -16.37 38.77 -0.63
C ILE A 627 -16.17 39.85 -1.68
N LYS A 628 -15.27 39.59 -2.62
CA LYS A 628 -14.96 40.47 -3.76
C LYS A 628 -15.08 39.69 -5.07
N SER A 629 -15.44 40.39 -6.14
CA SER A 629 -15.46 39.85 -7.51
C SER A 629 -14.29 40.44 -8.31
N CYS A 630 -13.60 39.59 -9.07
CA CYS A 630 -12.51 40.05 -9.93
C CYS A 630 -12.99 40.83 -11.16
N LYS A 631 -14.30 40.87 -11.44
CA LYS A 631 -14.91 41.66 -12.52
C LYS A 631 -14.72 43.16 -12.36
N GLU A 632 -14.57 43.64 -11.12
CA GLU A 632 -14.37 45.06 -10.82
C GLU A 632 -12.94 45.52 -11.14
N ASN A 633 -11.96 44.61 -11.12
CA ASN A 633 -10.54 44.90 -11.32
C ASN A 633 -9.97 44.41 -12.67
N GLY A 634 -10.68 43.55 -13.40
CA GLY A 634 -10.27 43.04 -14.72
C GLY A 634 -9.18 41.95 -14.71
N GLU A 635 -8.66 41.57 -13.55
CA GLU A 635 -7.56 40.59 -13.41
C GLU A 635 -8.06 39.14 -13.32
N LEU A 636 -8.26 38.50 -14.47
CA LEU A 636 -8.62 37.06 -14.56
C LEU A 636 -7.54 36.14 -13.94
N ASN A 637 -6.28 36.58 -13.93
CA ASN A 637 -5.15 35.84 -13.36
C ASN A 637 -5.30 35.58 -11.86
N SER A 638 -6.04 36.42 -11.13
CA SER A 638 -6.28 36.25 -9.69
C SER A 638 -7.05 34.95 -9.37
N VAL A 639 -7.94 34.51 -10.27
CA VAL A 639 -8.63 33.21 -10.14
C VAL A 639 -7.66 32.06 -10.36
N LEU A 640 -6.80 32.13 -11.39
CA LEU A 640 -5.79 31.11 -11.68
C LEU A 640 -4.74 31.00 -10.57
N HIS A 641 -4.22 32.13 -10.08
CA HIS A 641 -3.30 32.17 -8.93
C HIS A 641 -3.93 31.54 -7.68
N CYS A 642 -5.22 31.78 -7.46
CA CYS A 642 -5.95 31.17 -6.36
C CYS A 642 -6.05 29.64 -6.52
N LEU A 643 -6.38 29.16 -7.72
CA LEU A 643 -6.40 27.73 -8.04
C LEU A 643 -5.01 27.09 -7.87
N VAL A 644 -3.94 27.74 -8.31
CA VAL A 644 -2.56 27.27 -8.10
C VAL A 644 -2.24 27.15 -6.61
N LYS A 645 -2.58 28.14 -5.78
CA LYS A 645 -2.34 28.08 -4.32
C LYS A 645 -3.01 26.88 -3.62
N GLY A 646 -4.11 26.35 -4.15
CA GLY A 646 -4.78 25.18 -3.57
C GLY A 646 -4.44 23.84 -4.24
N PHE A 647 -4.22 23.86 -5.56
CA PHE A 647 -4.02 22.67 -6.39
C PHE A 647 -2.59 22.53 -6.92
N PHE A 648 -1.60 23.18 -6.28
CA PHE A 648 -0.20 23.16 -6.70
C PHE A 648 0.36 21.75 -6.88
N SER A 649 -0.06 20.77 -6.07
CA SER A 649 0.39 19.37 -6.19
C SER A 649 -0.11 18.66 -7.45
N GLN A 650 -1.13 19.22 -8.13
CA GLN A 650 -1.79 18.67 -9.31
C GLN A 650 -1.46 19.49 -10.56
N ALA A 651 -0.16 19.73 -10.78
CA ALA A 651 0.36 20.39 -11.97
C ALA A 651 1.02 19.38 -12.93
N ALA A 652 0.82 19.61 -14.23
CA ALA A 652 1.38 18.80 -15.31
C ALA A 652 1.84 19.66 -16.49
N TYR A 653 2.83 19.18 -17.23
CA TYR A 653 3.33 19.81 -18.44
C TYR A 653 3.13 18.93 -19.68
N TYR A 654 2.97 19.57 -20.84
CA TYR A 654 2.79 18.86 -22.11
C TYR A 654 4.14 18.32 -22.61
N HIS A 655 4.24 17.01 -22.69
CA HIS A 655 5.46 16.31 -23.05
C HIS A 655 5.51 16.01 -24.56
N TYR A 656 6.71 15.83 -25.12
CA TYR A 656 6.90 15.55 -26.56
C TYR A 656 6.24 14.24 -27.01
N SER A 657 5.91 13.34 -26.07
CA SER A 657 5.16 12.10 -26.35
C SER A 657 3.69 12.35 -26.71
N GLY A 658 3.18 13.57 -26.53
CA GLY A 658 1.77 13.92 -26.74
C GLY A 658 0.88 13.70 -25.52
N ASP A 659 1.45 13.30 -24.39
CA ASP A 659 0.77 13.16 -23.10
C ASP A 659 1.17 14.29 -22.14
N TYR A 660 0.38 14.51 -21.10
CA TYR A 660 0.71 15.42 -20.00
C TYR A 660 1.43 14.67 -18.88
N VAL A 661 2.57 15.20 -18.44
CA VAL A 661 3.42 14.57 -17.43
C VAL A 661 3.37 15.38 -16.14
N THR A 662 3.12 14.70 -15.02
CA THR A 662 3.11 15.32 -13.69
C THR A 662 4.52 15.67 -13.20
N ILE A 663 4.66 16.75 -12.44
CA ILE A 663 5.98 17.30 -12.11
C ILE A 663 6.78 16.43 -11.11
N ARG A 664 6.15 15.90 -10.05
CA ARG A 664 6.87 15.21 -8.95
C ARG A 664 7.08 13.71 -9.18
N ASN A 665 6.22 13.07 -9.98
CA ASN A 665 6.20 11.62 -10.17
C ASN A 665 6.37 11.19 -11.64
N GLU A 666 6.53 12.14 -12.56
CA GLU A 666 6.68 11.92 -14.01
C GLU A 666 5.63 10.98 -14.62
N HIS A 667 4.42 10.97 -14.04
CA HIS A 667 3.34 10.11 -14.51
C HIS A 667 2.63 10.73 -15.70
N HIS A 668 2.39 9.92 -16.74
CA HIS A 668 1.77 10.32 -18.00
C HIS A 668 0.24 10.21 -17.93
N PHE A 669 -0.46 11.27 -18.35
CA PHE A 669 -1.90 11.33 -18.44
C PHE A 669 -2.36 11.93 -19.76
N LYS A 670 -3.53 11.49 -20.23
CA LYS A 670 -4.23 12.13 -21.35
C LYS A 670 -5.17 13.20 -20.85
N ILE A 671 -5.52 14.17 -21.69
CA ILE A 671 -6.62 15.07 -21.39
C ILE A 671 -7.95 14.32 -21.53
N TYR A 672 -8.85 14.52 -20.58
CA TYR A 672 -10.23 14.05 -20.71
C TYR A 672 -10.86 14.64 -21.99
N LYS A 673 -11.36 13.77 -22.87
CA LYS A 673 -11.87 14.16 -24.20
C LYS A 673 -12.93 15.26 -24.18
N GLY A 674 -13.68 15.37 -23.09
CA GLY A 674 -14.67 16.42 -22.93
C GLY A 674 -14.12 17.76 -22.44
N SER A 675 -12.82 17.93 -22.17
CA SER A 675 -12.25 19.19 -21.67
C SER A 675 -12.33 20.30 -22.72
N ALA A 676 -12.55 21.54 -22.28
CA ALA A 676 -12.49 22.74 -23.12
C ALA A 676 -11.13 22.90 -23.82
N ILE A 677 -10.05 22.40 -23.20
CA ILE A 677 -8.69 22.43 -23.76
C ILE A 677 -8.59 21.63 -25.07
N MET A 678 -9.42 20.61 -25.26
CA MET A 678 -9.46 19.81 -26.50
C MET A 678 -9.93 20.62 -27.72
N TYR A 679 -10.58 21.77 -27.52
CA TYR A 679 -11.02 22.64 -28.60
C TYR A 679 -9.94 23.64 -29.06
N LYS A 680 -8.81 23.72 -28.35
CA LYS A 680 -7.70 24.58 -28.75
C LYS A 680 -6.93 24.00 -29.93
N ARG A 681 -6.44 24.89 -30.79
CA ARG A 681 -5.56 24.52 -31.92
C ARG A 681 -4.18 24.06 -31.43
N GLU A 682 -3.69 24.69 -30.38
CA GLU A 682 -2.41 24.37 -29.74
C GLU A 682 -2.63 23.97 -28.28
N PHE A 683 -2.01 22.86 -27.89
CA PHE A 683 -2.10 22.36 -26.52
C PHE A 683 -1.26 23.23 -25.57
N PRO A 684 -1.82 23.66 -24.43
CA PRO A 684 -1.10 24.48 -23.46
C PRO A 684 0.06 23.69 -22.86
N LYS A 685 1.22 24.35 -22.73
CA LYS A 685 2.46 23.73 -22.22
C LYS A 685 2.35 23.32 -20.75
N TRP A 686 1.64 24.08 -19.92
CA TRP A 686 1.51 23.84 -18.48
C TRP A 686 0.05 23.98 -18.05
N VAL A 687 -0.38 23.05 -17.20
CA VAL A 687 -1.76 22.98 -16.73
C VAL A 687 -1.82 22.54 -15.26
N ILE A 688 -2.89 22.94 -14.59
CA ILE A 688 -3.35 22.34 -13.33
C ILE A 688 -4.62 21.55 -13.57
N PHE A 689 -4.85 20.52 -12.77
CA PHE A 689 -6.05 19.68 -12.83
C PHE A 689 -6.62 19.41 -11.44
N THR A 690 -7.91 19.11 -11.36
CA THR A 690 -8.58 18.85 -10.07
C THR A 690 -8.90 17.37 -9.85
N GLU A 691 -9.25 16.62 -10.89
CA GLU A 691 -9.63 15.20 -10.80
C GLU A 691 -8.78 14.32 -11.73
N VAL A 692 -8.39 13.14 -11.23
CA VAL A 692 -7.71 12.09 -12.00
C VAL A 692 -8.68 10.94 -12.27
N LEU A 693 -8.93 10.68 -13.54
CA LEU A 693 -9.56 9.45 -14.02
C LEU A 693 -8.47 8.40 -14.31
N GLN A 694 -8.86 7.16 -14.58
CA GLN A 694 -7.92 6.03 -14.72
C GLN A 694 -6.67 6.34 -15.58
N ASP A 695 -6.85 6.92 -16.77
CA ASP A 695 -5.75 7.27 -17.68
C ASP A 695 -5.79 8.75 -18.14
N SER A 696 -6.62 9.59 -17.51
CA SER A 696 -6.82 10.96 -17.97
C SER A 696 -7.10 11.96 -16.86
N ILE A 697 -6.61 13.18 -17.02
CA ILE A 697 -6.89 14.32 -16.13
C ILE A 697 -8.13 15.09 -16.57
N ARG A 698 -8.87 15.63 -15.60
CA ARG A 698 -10.13 16.36 -15.78
C ARG A 698 -10.10 17.67 -14.99
N ASP A 699 -10.92 18.62 -15.45
CA ASP A 699 -11.12 19.94 -14.87
C ASP A 699 -9.80 20.70 -14.89
N ILE A 700 -9.37 21.04 -16.10
CA ILE A 700 -8.04 21.54 -16.42
C ILE A 700 -8.05 23.06 -16.58
N SER A 701 -7.06 23.76 -16.02
CA SER A 701 -6.81 25.17 -16.30
C SER A 701 -5.37 25.42 -16.73
N VAL A 702 -5.20 26.36 -17.65
CA VAL A 702 -3.88 26.76 -18.16
C VAL A 702 -3.18 27.60 -17.09
N ILE A 703 -1.89 27.33 -16.87
CA ILE A 703 -1.06 28.08 -15.94
C ILE A 703 0.29 28.42 -16.56
N GLU A 704 0.95 29.44 -16.01
CA GLU A 704 2.36 29.72 -16.29
C GLU A 704 3.25 28.99 -15.28
N PRO A 705 4.37 28.40 -15.70
CA PRO A 705 5.28 27.69 -14.79
C PRO A 705 5.86 28.61 -13.70
N GLU A 706 5.98 29.90 -13.96
CA GLU A 706 6.47 30.92 -13.03
C GLU A 706 5.63 30.99 -11.76
N TRP A 707 4.32 30.79 -11.87
CA TRP A 707 3.39 30.91 -10.75
C TRP A 707 3.59 29.82 -9.71
N LEU A 708 4.10 28.64 -10.10
CA LEU A 708 4.29 27.51 -9.20
C LEU A 708 5.31 27.81 -8.10
N TYR A 709 6.49 28.32 -8.47
CA TYR A 709 7.54 28.66 -7.50
C TYR A 709 7.33 30.04 -6.87
N GLN A 710 6.60 30.96 -7.51
CA GLN A 710 6.25 32.25 -6.89
C GLN A 710 5.19 32.13 -5.80
N LEU A 711 4.14 31.34 -6.05
CA LEU A 711 2.99 31.21 -5.13
C LEU A 711 3.21 30.13 -4.07
N VAL A 712 4.01 29.10 -4.37
CA VAL A 712 4.31 27.99 -3.45
C VAL A 712 5.82 27.67 -3.45
N PRO A 713 6.68 28.61 -3.04
CA PRO A 713 8.14 28.43 -3.05
C PRO A 713 8.62 27.29 -2.15
N GLU A 714 7.85 26.95 -1.11
CA GLU A 714 8.19 25.82 -0.23
C GLU A 714 8.04 24.45 -0.90
N TYR A 715 7.27 24.37 -1.98
CA TYR A 715 7.03 23.13 -2.73
C TYR A 715 7.80 23.09 -4.06
N TYR A 716 7.94 24.22 -4.73
CA TYR A 716 8.62 24.35 -6.02
C TYR A 716 9.83 25.30 -5.94
N GLU A 717 11.01 24.81 -6.31
CA GLU A 717 12.24 25.60 -6.45
C GLU A 717 12.67 25.71 -7.92
N PHE A 718 13.20 26.87 -8.32
CA PHE A 718 13.65 27.11 -9.69
C PHE A 718 15.02 26.48 -9.94
N GLY A 719 15.16 25.67 -11.01
CA GLY A 719 16.46 25.16 -11.48
C GLY A 719 16.93 23.84 -10.85
N THR A 720 16.16 23.22 -9.95
CA THR A 720 16.48 21.90 -9.38
C THR A 720 15.67 20.80 -10.07
N GLN A 721 16.31 20.05 -10.97
CA GLN A 721 15.84 18.69 -11.25
C GLN A 721 16.27 17.80 -10.07
N GLN A 722 15.28 17.38 -9.29
CA GLN A 722 15.32 16.34 -8.25
C GLN A 722 16.34 16.52 -7.11
N ALA A 723 15.88 17.10 -6.00
CA ALA A 723 16.27 16.63 -4.67
C ALA A 723 14.99 16.34 -3.86
N ASN A 724 14.76 15.08 -3.51
CA ASN A 724 13.70 14.68 -2.59
C ASN A 724 14.10 15.08 -1.15
N THR A 725 14.18 16.38 -0.86
CA THR A 725 14.68 16.96 0.40
C THR A 725 13.71 16.84 1.58
N ALA A 726 12.44 16.49 1.34
CA ALA A 726 11.40 16.49 2.39
C ALA A 726 11.38 15.22 3.28
N ALA A 727 11.86 14.07 2.79
CA ALA A 727 11.87 12.82 3.56
C ALA A 727 12.86 12.86 4.74
N THR A 728 13.94 13.63 4.60
CA THR A 728 14.98 13.81 5.62
C THR A 728 14.55 14.80 6.71
N PHE A 729 13.63 15.72 6.41
CA PHE A 729 13.30 16.84 7.29
C PHE A 729 12.26 16.49 8.37
N PHE A 730 11.20 15.75 8.03
CA PHE A 730 10.21 15.29 9.02
C PHE A 730 10.75 14.17 9.92
N ALA A 731 11.81 13.47 9.52
CA ALA A 731 12.53 12.54 10.39
C ALA A 731 13.27 13.27 11.52
N GLY A 732 13.66 14.54 11.33
CA GLY A 732 14.37 15.36 12.33
C GLY A 732 13.46 16.03 13.36
N CYS A 733 12.34 16.64 12.95
CA CYS A 733 11.42 17.32 13.89
C CYS A 733 10.67 16.37 14.83
N LEU A 734 10.60 15.07 14.53
CA LEU A 734 10.01 14.05 15.42
C LEU A 734 10.86 13.77 16.68
N PHE A 735 12.07 14.33 16.80
CA PHE A 735 12.98 14.11 17.94
C PHE A 735 13.26 15.34 18.80
N SER A 736 12.78 16.53 18.46
CA SER A 736 13.01 17.75 19.26
C SER A 736 11.72 18.31 19.84
N THR A 737 11.37 17.90 21.05
CA THR A 737 10.50 18.71 21.93
C THR A 737 11.37 19.18 23.09
N GLN A 738 11.88 20.41 22.99
CA GLN A 738 12.41 21.13 24.14
C GLN A 738 11.26 21.53 25.06
N ALA A 739 11.48 21.32 26.35
CA ALA A 739 10.58 21.64 27.43
C ALA A 739 10.24 23.14 27.47
N VAL A 740 8.95 23.47 27.58
CA VAL A 740 8.51 24.78 28.06
C VAL A 740 7.71 24.54 29.33
N CYS A 741 8.28 24.99 30.44
CA CYS A 741 7.66 25.01 31.77
C CYS A 741 6.54 26.06 31.78
N ILE A 742 5.34 25.67 32.20
CA ILE A 742 4.33 26.61 32.68
C ILE A 742 3.89 26.14 34.07
N THR A 743 4.21 26.96 35.05
CA THR A 743 3.83 26.86 36.46
C THR A 743 2.36 27.23 36.65
N CYS A 744 1.56 26.37 37.29
CA CYS A 744 0.44 26.77 38.15
C CYS A 744 0.06 25.62 39.10
N SER A 745 -0.03 25.96 40.39
CA SER A 745 -0.55 25.19 41.54
C SER A 745 -2.01 24.75 41.31
N GLU A 746 -2.54 23.64 41.83
CA GLU A 746 -2.66 23.24 43.24
C GLU A 746 -2.89 21.71 43.39
N LYS A 747 -2.79 21.26 44.65
CA LYS A 747 -2.63 19.90 45.21
C LYS A 747 -3.61 18.80 44.74
N ALA A 748 -3.04 17.64 44.38
CA ALA A 748 -3.65 16.30 44.47
C ALA A 748 -2.54 15.24 44.79
N PRO A 749 -2.86 14.13 45.48
CA PRO A 749 -1.92 13.40 46.35
C PRO A 749 -0.91 12.52 45.62
N GLU A 750 0.27 12.39 46.24
CA GLU A 750 1.44 11.64 45.79
C GLU A 750 1.13 10.16 45.47
N ILE A 751 1.25 9.80 44.20
CA ILE A 751 1.61 8.46 43.76
C ILE A 751 3.02 8.59 43.20
N GLN A 752 3.99 7.88 43.80
CA GLN A 752 5.39 7.87 43.37
C GLN A 752 5.50 7.46 41.89
N TYR A 753 5.54 8.46 41.00
CA TYR A 753 6.04 8.30 39.65
C TYR A 753 7.54 8.04 39.75
N ARG A 754 7.96 6.78 39.54
CA ARG A 754 9.33 6.48 39.12
C ARG A 754 9.58 7.23 37.82
N GLN A 755 10.30 8.35 37.91
CA GLN A 755 10.97 8.97 36.77
C GLN A 755 11.77 7.89 36.04
N VAL A 756 11.31 7.46 34.87
CA VAL A 756 12.17 6.73 33.94
C VAL A 756 13.06 7.78 33.28
N SER A 757 14.22 7.98 33.89
CA SER A 757 15.32 8.77 33.33
C SER A 757 15.62 8.32 31.89
N LEU A 758 15.53 9.24 30.93
CA LEU A 758 15.89 9.04 29.53
C LEU A 758 17.42 9.02 29.27
N ASN A 759 18.26 8.98 30.32
CA ASN A 759 19.71 8.91 30.23
C ASN A 759 20.28 7.58 30.71
N CYS A 760 20.13 6.52 29.90
CA CYS A 760 20.98 5.34 30.05
C CYS A 760 21.45 4.92 28.66
N PHE A 761 22.74 5.11 28.38
CA PHE A 761 23.42 4.56 27.21
C PHE A 761 23.22 3.04 27.19
N LYS A 762 22.57 2.52 26.14
CA LYS A 762 22.09 1.13 26.13
C LYS A 762 23.13 0.26 25.43
N LYS A 763 23.75 -0.65 26.20
CA LYS A 763 24.91 -1.44 25.76
C LYS A 763 24.50 -2.52 24.76
N LEU A 764 25.16 -2.60 23.61
CA LEU A 764 24.90 -3.56 22.54
C LEU A 764 26.10 -4.50 22.33
N LYS A 765 25.86 -5.76 21.98
CA LYS A 765 26.89 -6.71 21.55
C LYS A 765 26.52 -7.33 20.21
N PHE A 766 27.43 -7.25 19.24
CA PHE A 766 27.33 -8.02 17.99
C PHE A 766 28.06 -9.37 18.12
N ILE A 767 27.43 -10.42 17.61
CA ILE A 767 28.03 -11.75 17.45
C ILE A 767 27.84 -12.16 16.00
N THR A 768 28.95 -12.39 15.28
CA THR A 768 28.91 -12.60 13.82
C THR A 768 29.27 -14.05 13.47
N TYR A 769 28.34 -14.76 12.82
CA TYR A 769 28.54 -16.10 12.25
C TYR A 769 28.35 -16.03 10.73
N GLY A 770 29.41 -15.84 9.97
CA GLY A 770 29.25 -15.71 8.52
C GLY A 770 30.52 -15.43 7.74
N CYS A 771 30.34 -14.96 6.51
CA CYS A 771 31.43 -14.62 5.60
C CYS A 771 31.81 -13.13 5.68
N GLN A 772 32.73 -12.70 4.81
CA GLN A 772 33.20 -11.31 4.72
C GLN A 772 32.04 -10.32 4.53
N MET A 773 30.98 -10.70 3.81
CA MET A 773 29.77 -9.87 3.66
C MET A 773 29.07 -9.61 5.00
N ASN A 774 29.02 -10.60 5.90
CA ASN A 774 28.39 -10.42 7.21
C ASN A 774 29.22 -9.52 8.12
N VAL A 775 30.54 -9.53 7.98
CA VAL A 775 31.43 -8.59 8.70
C VAL A 775 31.15 -7.16 8.25
N ASN A 776 31.08 -6.93 6.94
CA ASN A 776 30.71 -5.62 6.36
C ASN A 776 29.29 -5.20 6.76
N ASP A 777 28.32 -6.12 6.73
CA ASP A 777 26.95 -5.86 7.17
C ASP A 777 26.92 -5.39 8.64
N VAL A 778 27.76 -5.98 9.52
CA VAL A 778 27.87 -5.53 10.93
C VAL A 778 28.45 -4.13 11.05
N GLU A 779 29.42 -3.74 10.23
CA GLU A 779 29.97 -2.38 10.25
C GLU A 779 28.92 -1.33 9.84
N LEU A 780 28.06 -1.70 8.90
CA LEU A 780 26.92 -0.89 8.49
C LEU A 780 25.85 -0.81 9.59
N VAL A 781 25.47 -1.95 10.18
CA VAL A 781 24.50 -1.96 11.30
C VAL A 781 25.05 -1.21 12.51
N ARG A 782 26.36 -1.32 12.79
CA ARG A 782 27.04 -0.56 13.83
C ARG A 782 26.87 0.93 13.60
N SER A 783 27.11 1.42 12.37
CA SER A 783 26.91 2.84 12.03
C SER A 783 25.49 3.32 12.34
N LEU A 784 24.48 2.55 11.93
CA LEU A 784 23.07 2.87 12.17
C LEU A 784 22.67 2.90 13.65
N LEU A 785 23.22 1.99 14.46
CA LEU A 785 22.91 1.93 15.89
C LEU A 785 23.69 2.96 16.71
N LEU A 786 24.96 3.22 16.36
CA LEU A 786 25.74 4.27 17.02
C LEU A 786 25.12 5.65 16.78
N SER A 787 24.69 5.95 15.55
CA SER A 787 23.98 7.21 15.24
C SER A 787 22.63 7.33 15.95
N SER A 788 22.04 6.21 16.37
CA SER A 788 20.81 6.15 17.17
C SER A 788 21.06 6.16 18.70
N GLY A 789 22.31 6.40 19.16
CA GLY A 789 22.65 6.56 20.57
C GLY A 789 22.89 5.26 21.36
N TYR A 790 23.07 4.12 20.69
CA TYR A 790 23.50 2.87 21.34
C TYR A 790 25.03 2.83 21.54
N VAL A 791 25.53 2.05 22.51
CA VAL A 791 26.97 1.93 22.81
C VAL A 791 27.41 0.47 22.75
N GLU A 792 28.50 0.14 22.06
CA GLU A 792 29.02 -1.25 21.98
C GLU A 792 29.75 -1.66 23.27
N THR A 793 29.50 -2.89 23.74
CA THR A 793 30.22 -3.54 24.85
C THR A 793 30.87 -4.83 24.39
N ASP A 794 32.00 -5.19 24.99
CA ASP A 794 32.66 -6.47 24.73
C ASP A 794 32.17 -7.61 25.63
N ASP A 795 31.59 -7.29 26.80
CA ASP A 795 31.02 -8.28 27.71
C ASP A 795 29.54 -8.57 27.37
N VAL A 796 29.25 -9.83 27.04
CA VAL A 796 27.90 -10.33 26.77
C VAL A 796 26.98 -10.17 27.98
N LYS A 797 27.52 -10.24 29.21
CA LYS A 797 26.73 -10.10 30.45
C LYS A 797 26.29 -8.67 30.72
N GLU A 798 27.03 -7.70 30.20
CA GLU A 798 26.72 -6.28 30.33
C GLU A 798 25.82 -5.75 29.20
N ALA A 799 25.59 -6.55 28.16
CA ALA A 799 24.80 -6.14 27.01
C ALA A 799 23.28 -6.16 27.32
N ASP A 800 22.61 -5.03 27.05
CA ASP A 800 21.14 -4.94 27.05
C ASP A 800 20.55 -5.55 25.77
N ILE A 801 21.30 -5.50 24.68
CA ILE A 801 20.90 -5.98 23.36
C ILE A 801 22.01 -6.85 22.77
N ILE A 802 21.68 -8.06 22.33
CA ILE A 802 22.61 -8.98 21.65
C ILE A 802 22.09 -9.23 20.25
N LEU A 803 22.89 -8.89 19.23
CA LEU A 803 22.55 -9.06 17.83
C LEU A 803 23.44 -10.12 17.18
N LEU A 804 22.82 -11.23 16.78
CA LEU A 804 23.45 -12.34 16.09
C LEU A 804 23.36 -12.10 14.59
N MET A 805 24.46 -11.71 13.96
CA MET A 805 24.56 -11.57 12.51
C MET A 805 24.90 -12.92 11.89
N THR A 806 24.02 -13.48 11.06
CA THR A 806 24.24 -14.80 10.44
C THR A 806 24.18 -14.79 8.92
N CYS A 807 24.78 -15.83 8.34
CA CYS A 807 24.71 -16.13 6.93
C CYS A 807 23.64 -17.21 6.67
N SER A 808 22.54 -16.85 6.01
CA SER A 808 21.52 -17.81 5.52
C SER A 808 22.04 -18.76 4.42
N ILE A 809 23.27 -18.55 3.93
CA ILE A 809 23.84 -19.27 2.79
C ILE A 809 24.55 -20.56 3.24
N ARG A 810 25.05 -20.65 4.49
CA ARG A 810 25.85 -21.80 4.99
C ARG A 810 25.18 -22.50 6.17
N GLU A 811 24.85 -23.78 6.02
CA GLU A 811 24.13 -24.61 7.02
C GLU A 811 24.88 -24.66 8.36
N GLY A 812 26.20 -24.76 8.32
CA GLY A 812 27.03 -24.75 9.52
C GLY A 812 27.04 -23.42 10.29
N ALA A 813 26.70 -22.29 9.65
CA ALA A 813 26.56 -21.00 10.34
C ALA A 813 25.20 -20.91 11.04
N GLU A 814 24.15 -21.42 10.40
CA GLU A 814 22.80 -21.47 10.96
C GLU A 814 22.74 -22.35 12.22
N ASN A 815 23.30 -23.57 12.19
CA ASN A 815 23.33 -24.45 13.35
C ASN A 815 24.06 -23.82 14.56
N LYS A 816 25.16 -23.08 14.31
CA LYS A 816 25.89 -22.36 15.38
C LYS A 816 25.05 -21.27 16.03
N VAL A 817 24.24 -20.54 15.26
CA VAL A 817 23.34 -19.52 15.81
C VAL A 817 22.29 -20.16 16.70
N TRP A 818 21.72 -21.29 16.29
CA TRP A 818 20.73 -22.00 17.09
C TRP A 818 21.29 -22.49 18.42
N ASP A 819 22.53 -22.99 18.43
CA ASP A 819 23.19 -23.40 19.66
C ASP A 819 23.58 -22.21 20.53
N GLU A 820 24.06 -21.12 19.94
CA GLU A 820 24.37 -19.87 20.66
C GLU A 820 23.12 -19.26 21.30
N LEU A 821 21.98 -19.25 20.61
CA LEU A 821 20.70 -18.78 21.13
C LEU A 821 20.27 -19.53 22.41
N LYS A 822 20.52 -20.85 22.49
CA LYS A 822 20.24 -21.66 23.69
C LYS A 822 21.12 -21.24 24.87
N VAL A 823 22.38 -20.89 24.62
CA VAL A 823 23.33 -20.44 25.64
C VAL A 823 22.97 -19.04 26.12
N LEU A 824 22.74 -18.10 25.20
CA LEU A 824 22.41 -16.71 25.51
C LEU A 824 21.12 -16.57 26.33
N ARG A 825 20.14 -17.45 26.10
CA ARG A 825 18.90 -17.47 26.91
C ARG A 825 19.15 -17.84 28.37
N LYS A 826 20.15 -18.68 28.68
CA LYS A 826 20.52 -19.01 30.07
C LYS A 826 21.24 -17.85 30.79
N ILE A 827 21.91 -16.98 30.04
CA ILE A 827 22.73 -15.89 30.56
C ILE A 827 21.94 -14.56 30.67
N ARG A 828 20.80 -14.45 29.97
CA ARG A 828 19.99 -13.23 29.85
C ARG A 828 19.48 -12.70 31.22
N ARG A 829 19.68 -11.40 31.48
CA ARG A 829 18.93 -10.64 32.50
C ARG A 829 17.46 -10.58 32.09
N LYS A 830 16.51 -10.62 33.05
CA LYS A 830 15.03 -10.60 32.87
C LYS A 830 14.43 -9.55 31.89
N LYS A 831 15.22 -8.63 31.29
CA LYS A 831 14.80 -7.58 30.35
C LYS A 831 15.72 -7.35 29.12
N GLY A 832 16.75 -8.18 28.87
CA GLY A 832 17.61 -8.00 27.67
C GLY A 832 16.88 -8.32 26.36
N VAL A 833 17.35 -7.89 25.18
CA VAL A 833 16.74 -8.20 23.85
C VAL A 833 17.75 -9.00 23.01
N VAL A 834 17.31 -10.09 22.39
CA VAL A 834 18.13 -10.92 21.48
C VAL A 834 17.56 -10.83 20.07
N GLY A 835 18.36 -10.31 19.14
CA GLY A 835 17.99 -10.22 17.73
C GLY A 835 18.85 -11.12 16.85
N VAL A 836 18.27 -11.64 15.77
CA VAL A 836 18.98 -12.35 14.72
C VAL A 836 18.87 -11.56 13.42
N LEU A 837 20.00 -11.27 12.80
CA LEU A 837 20.12 -10.49 11.58
C LEU A 837 20.61 -11.40 10.45
N GLY A 838 20.14 -11.16 9.21
CA GLY A 838 20.64 -11.86 8.02
C GLY A 838 20.04 -13.24 7.76
N MET A 839 19.00 -13.65 8.49
CA MET A 839 18.22 -14.86 8.21
C MET A 839 17.11 -14.59 7.18
N SER A 840 16.91 -15.56 6.27
CA SER A 840 15.60 -15.77 5.63
C SER A 840 14.79 -16.66 6.56
N LEU A 841 13.56 -16.26 6.89
CA LEU A 841 12.62 -17.15 7.56
C LEU A 841 12.16 -18.18 6.51
N ASP A 842 12.68 -19.40 6.62
CA ASP A 842 12.20 -20.56 5.90
C ASP A 842 11.16 -21.30 6.77
N HIS A 843 10.13 -21.83 6.11
CA HIS A 843 8.87 -22.21 6.76
C HIS A 843 8.87 -23.62 7.37
N ASN A 844 9.92 -24.44 7.24
CA ASN A 844 9.82 -25.87 7.59
C ASN A 844 10.97 -26.54 8.36
N HIS A 845 12.03 -25.85 8.80
CA HIS A 845 13.08 -26.49 9.60
C HIS A 845 12.72 -26.58 11.09
N CYS A 846 11.89 -27.56 11.45
CA CYS A 846 11.67 -27.99 12.82
C CYS A 846 12.57 -29.19 13.11
N TYR A 847 13.57 -29.03 13.99
CA TYR A 847 14.26 -30.18 14.58
C TYR A 847 13.25 -31.00 15.41
N PRO A 848 13.31 -32.35 15.39
CA PRO A 848 12.37 -33.19 16.12
C PRO A 848 12.58 -33.02 17.63
N CYS A 849 11.56 -32.52 18.34
CA CYS A 849 11.50 -32.59 19.78
C CYS A 849 10.92 -33.95 20.18
N LYS A 850 11.72 -34.81 20.81
CA LYS A 850 11.26 -36.08 21.38
C LYS A 850 10.18 -35.82 22.42
N ARG A 851 8.92 -36.05 22.08
CA ARG A 851 7.84 -36.35 23.04
C ARG A 851 6.98 -37.49 22.48
N ASN A 852 7.08 -38.64 23.15
CA ASN A 852 6.23 -39.83 23.06
C ASN A 852 6.23 -40.61 21.73
N ASN A 853 7.22 -41.50 21.58
CA ASN A 853 7.15 -42.87 21.04
C ASN A 853 6.06 -43.27 20.02
N SER A 854 5.83 -42.54 18.94
CA SER A 854 5.05 -43.05 17.79
C SER A 854 5.47 -42.36 16.49
N TYR A 855 6.04 -43.13 15.56
CA TYR A 855 6.27 -42.70 14.18
C TYR A 855 4.94 -42.84 13.41
N HIS A 856 4.40 -41.74 12.88
CA HIS A 856 3.35 -41.76 11.84
C HIS A 856 3.74 -40.78 10.74
N PHE A 857 3.86 -41.32 9.53
CA PHE A 857 3.99 -40.60 8.25
C PHE A 857 2.62 -40.71 7.57
N GLU A 858 1.99 -39.58 7.21
CA GLU A 858 1.16 -39.39 6.00
C GLU A 858 0.35 -38.08 6.06
N GLY A 859 0.36 -37.34 4.93
CA GLY A 859 -0.82 -36.64 4.40
C GLY A 859 -1.10 -35.19 4.79
N CYS A 860 -0.87 -34.28 3.83
CA CYS A 860 -1.50 -32.95 3.66
C CYS A 860 -0.95 -31.75 4.48
N MET A 861 -0.25 -30.82 3.78
CA MET A 861 0.34 -29.59 4.33
C MET A 861 0.25 -28.45 3.31
N ALA A 862 -0.94 -27.86 3.12
CA ALA A 862 -1.15 -26.64 2.35
C ALA A 862 -1.70 -25.46 3.21
N GLU A 863 -1.80 -25.60 4.53
CA GLU A 863 -2.41 -24.60 5.43
C GLU A 863 -1.48 -23.96 6.48
N ARG A 864 -0.18 -24.27 6.52
CA ARG A 864 0.67 -23.93 7.69
C ARG A 864 1.89 -23.05 7.41
N VAL A 865 1.68 -21.89 6.80
CA VAL A 865 2.74 -20.87 6.66
C VAL A 865 2.63 -19.76 7.72
N ARG A 866 1.44 -19.57 8.33
CA ARG A 866 1.24 -18.65 9.48
C ARG A 866 1.53 -19.28 10.86
N HIS A 867 1.38 -20.60 11.00
CA HIS A 867 1.51 -21.28 12.31
C HIS A 867 2.95 -21.64 12.70
N ASN A 868 3.90 -21.73 11.76
CA ASN A 868 5.29 -22.12 12.08
C ASN A 868 6.15 -20.97 12.64
N LEU A 869 5.60 -19.75 12.72
CA LEU A 869 6.22 -18.63 13.45
C LEU A 869 6.25 -18.88 14.97
N LEU A 870 5.37 -19.75 15.51
CA LEU A 870 5.21 -20.04 16.94
C LEU A 870 6.27 -20.99 17.54
N THR A 871 7.19 -21.53 16.74
CA THR A 871 8.30 -22.36 17.24
C THR A 871 9.63 -21.59 17.33
N CYS A 872 9.80 -20.50 16.57
CA CYS A 872 10.94 -19.58 16.73
C CYS A 872 10.80 -18.62 17.92
N THR A 873 9.60 -18.52 18.50
CA THR A 873 9.17 -17.48 19.46
C THR A 873 9.78 -17.58 20.85
N GLU A 874 10.45 -18.67 21.19
CA GLU A 874 10.95 -18.82 22.54
C GLU A 874 12.32 -18.14 22.77
N ASN A 875 13.16 -18.04 21.74
CA ASN A 875 14.57 -17.65 21.92
C ASN A 875 14.97 -16.31 21.26
N VAL A 876 14.11 -15.69 20.44
CA VAL A 876 14.46 -14.52 19.62
C VAL A 876 13.39 -13.43 19.74
N ASP A 877 13.82 -12.19 20.02
CA ASP A 877 12.96 -11.02 20.16
C ASP A 877 12.91 -10.15 18.87
N VAL A 878 13.97 -10.17 18.03
CA VAL A 878 14.03 -9.42 16.75
C VAL A 878 14.56 -10.30 15.60
N VAL A 879 13.96 -10.22 14.41
CA VAL A 879 14.51 -10.81 13.18
C VAL A 879 14.55 -9.76 12.07
N ALA A 880 15.73 -9.50 11.49
CA ALA A 880 15.86 -8.56 10.36
C ALA A 880 16.62 -9.16 9.16
N GLY A 881 16.08 -8.98 7.96
CA GLY A 881 16.71 -9.36 6.70
C GLY A 881 17.77 -8.36 6.23
N PRO A 882 18.62 -8.73 5.26
CA PRO A 882 19.74 -7.89 4.79
C PRO A 882 19.37 -6.52 4.24
N ASP A 883 18.16 -6.37 3.70
CA ASP A 883 17.66 -5.11 3.14
C ASP A 883 16.86 -4.27 4.16
N SER A 884 16.69 -4.78 5.38
CA SER A 884 15.85 -4.19 6.43
C SER A 884 16.63 -3.57 7.60
N TYR A 885 17.97 -3.49 7.53
CA TYR A 885 18.78 -3.02 8.67
C TYR A 885 18.52 -1.55 9.05
N ARG A 886 18.11 -0.70 8.09
CA ARG A 886 17.65 0.68 8.40
C ARG A 886 16.49 0.71 9.39
N ASP A 887 15.67 -0.34 9.40
CA ASP A 887 14.52 -0.47 10.29
C ASP A 887 14.89 -0.98 11.68
N LEU A 888 16.14 -1.39 11.90
CA LEU A 888 16.58 -2.03 13.14
C LEU A 888 16.36 -1.18 14.40
N PRO A 889 16.59 0.16 14.40
CA PRO A 889 16.24 1.00 15.55
C PRO A 889 14.76 0.90 15.96
N ARG A 890 13.85 0.82 14.96
CA ARG A 890 12.41 0.64 15.20
C ARG A 890 12.09 -0.76 15.70
N LEU A 891 12.68 -1.80 15.10
CA LEU A 891 12.47 -3.19 15.50
C LEU A 891 12.94 -3.45 16.94
N LEU A 892 14.09 -2.91 17.32
CA LEU A 892 14.61 -2.97 18.68
C LEU A 892 13.70 -2.24 19.68
N ALA A 893 13.09 -1.11 19.29
CA ALA A 893 12.13 -0.41 20.14
C ALA A 893 10.86 -1.25 20.39
N ILE A 894 10.35 -1.95 19.38
CA ILE A 894 9.20 -2.86 19.49
C ILE A 894 9.53 -4.05 20.41
N ALA A 895 10.69 -4.68 20.24
CA ALA A 895 11.14 -5.80 21.06
C ALA A 895 11.29 -5.46 22.55
N ARG A 896 11.73 -4.24 22.87
CA ARG A 896 11.81 -3.76 24.25
C ARG A 896 10.45 -3.60 24.93
N CYS A 897 9.38 -3.42 24.17
CA CYS A 897 8.01 -3.40 24.67
C CYS A 897 7.44 -4.82 24.91
N GLY A 898 8.26 -5.87 24.73
CA GLY A 898 7.87 -7.27 24.96
C GLY A 898 7.22 -7.95 23.75
N SER A 899 7.24 -7.32 22.57
CA SER A 899 6.65 -7.87 21.34
C SER A 899 7.74 -8.26 20.34
N MET A 900 7.65 -9.45 19.75
CA MET A 900 8.59 -9.89 18.70
C MET A 900 8.48 -8.97 17.47
N ALA A 901 9.63 -8.55 16.93
CA ALA A 901 9.69 -7.65 15.77
C ALA A 901 10.41 -8.31 14.59
N ILE A 902 9.76 -8.38 13.42
CA ILE A 902 10.29 -9.06 12.24
C ILE A 902 10.18 -8.16 11.01
N ASN A 903 11.27 -8.03 10.25
CA ASN A 903 11.26 -7.44 8.91
C ASN A 903 12.27 -8.14 7.99
N VAL A 904 11.79 -8.84 6.96
CA VAL A 904 12.62 -9.58 6.00
C VAL A 904 12.28 -9.21 4.54
N GLN A 905 11.65 -8.05 4.33
CA GLN A 905 11.27 -7.60 2.99
C GLN A 905 12.51 -7.22 2.18
N LEU A 906 12.54 -7.65 0.91
CA LEU A 906 13.61 -7.35 -0.03
C LEU A 906 13.29 -6.08 -0.81
N SER A 907 14.28 -5.20 -0.94
CA SER A 907 14.14 -3.95 -1.68
C SER A 907 14.50 -4.13 -3.16
N VAL A 908 14.00 -3.25 -4.03
CA VAL A 908 14.34 -3.25 -5.46
C VAL A 908 15.56 -2.36 -5.76
N GLU A 909 15.90 -1.44 -4.86
CA GLU A 909 17.00 -0.47 -4.98
C GLU A 909 18.11 -0.70 -3.93
N GLU A 910 19.30 -0.16 -4.16
CA GLU A 910 20.42 -0.28 -3.20
C GLU A 910 20.20 0.66 -2.01
N THR A 911 19.64 0.12 -0.93
CA THR A 911 19.17 0.86 0.24
C THR A 911 20.29 1.34 1.18
N TYR A 912 21.56 1.35 0.81
CA TYR A 912 22.64 1.69 1.75
C TYR A 912 23.76 2.55 1.16
N ALA A 913 23.57 3.13 -0.03
CA ALA A 913 24.59 3.92 -0.71
C ALA A 913 25.09 5.14 0.10
N ASP A 914 24.27 5.61 1.03
CA ASP A 914 24.39 6.81 1.85
C ASP A 914 24.79 6.50 3.32
N VAL A 915 24.94 5.23 3.69
CA VAL A 915 25.37 4.82 5.05
C VAL A 915 26.88 4.55 5.06
N VAL A 916 27.63 5.33 5.83
CA VAL A 916 29.07 5.14 6.00
C VAL A 916 29.32 4.02 7.03
N PRO A 917 29.98 2.90 6.68
CA PRO A 917 30.27 1.82 7.63
C PRO A 917 31.20 2.29 8.76
N VAL A 918 30.97 1.80 9.99
CA VAL A 918 31.85 2.07 11.14
C VAL A 918 32.60 0.80 11.52
N ARG A 919 33.93 0.83 11.36
CA ARG A 919 34.84 -0.29 11.68
C ARG A 919 35.09 -0.38 13.18
N LYS A 920 35.20 -1.62 13.69
CA LYS A 920 35.51 -1.86 15.12
C LYS A 920 36.98 -1.52 15.43
N ASP A 921 37.88 -1.93 14.55
CA ASP A 921 39.32 -1.66 14.68
C ASP A 921 39.72 -0.58 13.68
N LYS A 922 39.85 0.66 14.17
CA LYS A 922 40.30 1.80 13.35
C LYS A 922 41.75 1.67 12.90
N PHE A 923 42.56 0.83 13.54
CA PHE A 923 43.97 0.65 13.20
C PHE A 923 44.19 -0.44 12.14
N SER A 924 43.14 -1.18 11.76
CA SER A 924 43.24 -2.23 10.75
C SER A 924 43.67 -1.66 9.39
N LYS A 925 44.69 -2.28 8.81
CA LYS A 925 45.28 -1.91 7.51
C LYS A 925 44.56 -2.50 6.32
N THR A 926 43.49 -3.26 6.55
CA THR A 926 42.66 -3.87 5.51
C THR A 926 41.20 -3.51 5.71
N ALA A 927 40.45 -3.27 4.62
CA ALA A 927 39.01 -2.96 4.69
C ALA A 927 38.20 -3.71 3.61
N TYR A 928 36.92 -3.94 3.90
CA TYR A 928 35.95 -4.47 2.96
C TYR A 928 35.07 -3.35 2.43
N VAL A 929 34.80 -3.33 1.13
CA VAL A 929 33.93 -2.33 0.50
C VAL A 929 32.88 -3.05 -0.32
N SER A 930 31.61 -2.96 0.09
CA SER A 930 30.52 -3.55 -0.68
C SER A 930 30.16 -2.65 -1.87
N ILE A 931 30.27 -3.22 -3.06
CA ILE A 931 30.00 -2.52 -4.33
C ILE A 931 28.64 -2.89 -4.95
N MET A 932 28.04 -4.00 -4.50
CA MET A 932 26.73 -4.47 -4.99
C MET A 932 26.11 -5.51 -4.05
N ARG A 933 24.80 -5.74 -4.22
CA ARG A 933 24.01 -6.76 -3.52
C ARG A 933 23.15 -7.59 -4.48
N GLY A 934 22.84 -8.83 -4.10
CA GLY A 934 21.95 -9.72 -4.85
C GLY A 934 22.64 -10.46 -6.00
N CYS A 935 21.93 -11.39 -6.65
CA CYS A 935 22.48 -12.23 -7.72
C CYS A 935 21.39 -12.65 -8.73
N ASP A 936 21.67 -12.55 -10.04
CA ASP A 936 20.73 -12.87 -11.12
C ASP A 936 21.02 -14.22 -11.79
N ASN A 937 22.11 -14.89 -11.41
CA ASN A 937 22.53 -16.17 -11.97
C ASN A 937 21.52 -17.32 -11.74
N MET A 938 20.69 -17.25 -10.70
CA MET A 938 19.60 -18.22 -10.43
C MET A 938 20.02 -19.71 -10.55
N CYS A 939 21.27 -20.03 -10.15
CA CYS A 939 21.81 -21.40 -10.13
C CYS A 939 20.89 -22.32 -9.32
N THR A 940 20.78 -23.59 -9.70
CA THR A 940 19.74 -24.47 -9.16
C THR A 940 19.87 -24.72 -7.66
N TYR A 941 21.09 -24.68 -7.12
CA TYR A 941 21.40 -24.88 -5.70
C TYR A 941 21.48 -23.59 -4.87
N CYS A 942 21.50 -22.41 -5.51
CA CYS A 942 21.88 -21.17 -4.84
C CYS A 942 20.67 -20.43 -4.25
N ILE A 943 20.70 -20.17 -2.93
CA ILE A 943 19.63 -19.46 -2.20
C ILE A 943 19.74 -17.93 -2.27
N VAL A 944 20.87 -17.41 -2.74
CA VAL A 944 21.19 -15.96 -2.75
C VAL A 944 20.08 -15.10 -3.39
N PRO A 945 19.52 -15.43 -4.57
CA PRO A 945 18.51 -14.58 -5.20
C PRO A 945 17.23 -14.44 -4.37
N TYR A 946 16.93 -15.43 -3.51
CA TYR A 946 15.76 -15.43 -2.64
C TYR A 946 16.00 -14.77 -1.29
N THR A 947 17.26 -14.63 -0.88
CA THR A 947 17.65 -14.08 0.44
C THR A 947 18.20 -12.66 0.36
N ARG A 948 18.80 -12.28 -0.77
CA ARG A 948 19.38 -10.95 -1.02
C ARG A 948 18.78 -10.24 -2.24
N GLY A 949 17.81 -10.87 -2.92
CA GLY A 949 17.13 -10.29 -4.08
C GLY A 949 17.95 -10.27 -5.37
N ARG A 950 17.47 -9.49 -6.33
CA ARG A 950 18.05 -9.25 -7.66
C ARG A 950 19.33 -8.42 -7.57
N GLU A 951 20.19 -8.47 -8.60
CA GLU A 951 21.45 -7.70 -8.61
C GLU A 951 21.21 -6.20 -8.62
N ARG A 952 21.85 -5.50 -7.68
CA ARG A 952 21.81 -4.04 -7.52
C ARG A 952 23.22 -3.53 -7.26
N SER A 953 23.67 -2.61 -8.10
CA SER A 953 24.99 -2.00 -7.98
C SER A 953 24.89 -0.73 -7.14
N ARG A 954 25.85 -0.52 -6.25
CA ARG A 954 26.00 0.74 -5.54
C ARG A 954 26.56 1.81 -6.51
N PRO A 955 26.13 3.08 -6.44
CA PRO A 955 26.69 4.14 -7.28
C PRO A 955 28.21 4.26 -7.17
N MET A 956 28.89 4.47 -8.30
CA MET A 956 30.35 4.49 -8.40
C MET A 956 30.96 5.59 -7.52
N ASN A 957 30.38 6.80 -7.55
CA ASN A 957 30.88 7.93 -6.76
C ASN A 957 30.89 7.61 -5.25
N SER A 958 29.84 6.96 -4.74
CA SER A 958 29.77 6.54 -3.33
C SER A 958 30.86 5.53 -2.96
N ILE A 959 31.22 4.61 -3.88
CA ILE A 959 32.32 3.66 -3.67
C ILE A 959 33.67 4.38 -3.66
N LEU A 960 33.90 5.28 -4.63
CA LEU A 960 35.15 6.03 -4.73
C LEU A 960 35.39 6.92 -3.51
N ASP A 961 34.34 7.56 -2.99
CA ASP A 961 34.42 8.41 -1.79
C ASP A 961 34.69 7.62 -0.51
N GLU A 962 34.18 6.39 -0.41
CA GLU A 962 34.54 5.49 0.68
C GLU A 962 36.01 5.07 0.61
N ILE A 963 36.50 4.70 -0.57
CA ILE A 963 37.89 4.26 -0.74
C ILE A 963 38.88 5.41 -0.50
N ARG A 964 38.58 6.64 -0.95
CA ARG A 964 39.37 7.84 -0.63
C ARG A 964 39.52 8.03 0.88
N ARG A 965 38.41 7.99 1.62
CA ARG A 965 38.44 8.11 3.10
C ARG A 965 39.23 6.98 3.75
N LEU A 966 39.08 5.74 3.29
CA LEU A 966 39.88 4.62 3.80
C LEU A 966 41.38 4.83 3.55
N SER A 967 41.72 5.42 2.39
CA SER A 967 43.09 5.83 2.07
C SER A 967 43.62 6.86 3.06
N ASP A 968 42.84 7.90 3.34
CA ASP A 968 43.19 8.97 4.28
C ASP A 968 43.33 8.44 5.72
N GLU A 969 42.56 7.42 6.09
CA GLU A 969 42.66 6.70 7.36
C GLU A 969 43.87 5.73 7.43
N GLY A 970 44.66 5.64 6.36
CA GLY A 970 45.89 4.84 6.30
C GLY A 970 45.65 3.33 6.11
N VAL A 971 44.53 2.95 5.50
CA VAL A 971 44.27 1.58 5.02
C VAL A 971 45.17 1.29 3.82
N LYS A 972 45.80 0.11 3.81
CA LYS A 972 46.74 -0.31 2.76
C LYS A 972 46.17 -1.33 1.80
N GLN A 973 45.02 -1.93 2.12
CA GLN A 973 44.34 -2.87 1.21
C GLN A 973 42.82 -2.77 1.32
N VAL A 974 42.13 -2.68 0.19
CA VAL A 974 40.67 -2.77 0.09
C VAL A 974 40.26 -4.03 -0.68
N THR A 975 39.22 -4.71 -0.21
CA THR A 975 38.61 -5.83 -0.92
C THR A 975 37.18 -5.48 -1.32
N LEU A 976 36.93 -5.40 -2.63
CA LEU A 976 35.61 -5.15 -3.20
C LEU A 976 34.74 -6.40 -3.04
N LEU A 977 33.58 -6.23 -2.42
CA LEU A 977 32.66 -7.31 -2.08
C LEU A 977 31.33 -7.20 -2.84
N GLY A 978 30.83 -8.36 -3.26
CA GLY A 978 29.54 -8.55 -3.91
C GLY A 978 29.26 -10.05 -4.08
N GLN A 979 28.03 -10.40 -4.47
CA GLN A 979 27.69 -11.80 -4.79
C GLN A 979 28.12 -12.20 -6.21
N ASN A 980 28.25 -11.23 -7.12
CA ASN A 980 28.78 -11.39 -8.48
C ASN A 980 29.52 -10.10 -8.90
N VAL A 981 30.69 -9.82 -8.32
CA VAL A 981 31.33 -8.48 -8.43
C VAL A 981 31.56 -7.98 -9.85
N ASN A 982 31.84 -8.88 -10.79
CA ASN A 982 32.13 -8.55 -12.17
C ASN A 982 30.88 -8.37 -13.04
N SER A 983 29.66 -8.57 -12.51
CA SER A 983 28.42 -8.09 -13.13
C SER A 983 28.03 -6.66 -12.71
N TYR A 984 28.88 -5.98 -11.93
CA TYR A 984 28.66 -4.59 -11.51
C TYR A 984 28.32 -3.69 -12.71
N ARG A 985 27.19 -2.99 -12.56
CA ARG A 985 26.64 -2.06 -13.55
C ARG A 985 25.93 -0.90 -12.85
N ASP A 986 26.55 0.27 -12.85
CA ASP A 986 25.97 1.47 -12.25
C ASP A 986 25.14 2.25 -13.29
N LEU A 987 23.86 2.46 -13.00
CA LEU A 987 22.89 3.12 -13.87
C LEU A 987 22.49 4.52 -13.37
N SER A 988 23.13 5.02 -12.29
CA SER A 988 22.74 6.27 -11.63
C SER A 988 22.99 7.53 -12.48
N GLU A 989 23.95 7.51 -13.41
CA GLU A 989 24.17 8.57 -14.39
C GLU A 989 23.73 8.09 -15.78
N ILE A 990 22.53 8.50 -16.22
CA ILE A 990 22.09 8.31 -17.61
C ILE A 990 22.67 9.44 -18.46
N SER A 991 23.95 9.33 -18.82
CA SER A 991 24.50 10.16 -19.89
C SER A 991 23.98 9.64 -21.24
N PHE A 992 23.41 10.55 -22.04
CA PHE A 992 23.01 10.34 -23.43
C PHE A 992 24.04 9.50 -24.21
N LEU A 993 23.51 8.57 -25.01
CA LEU A 993 24.16 7.84 -26.12
C LEU A 993 25.65 8.19 -26.37
N SER A 994 26.56 7.43 -25.77
CA SER A 994 27.90 7.22 -26.35
C SER A 994 27.83 5.98 -27.22
N ALA A 995 27.94 6.16 -28.54
CA ALA A 995 27.82 5.13 -29.55
C ALA A 995 28.97 4.10 -29.58
N ASN A 996 29.90 4.09 -28.61
CA ASN A 996 31.12 3.28 -28.66
C ASN A 996 31.45 2.47 -27.38
N LEU A 997 30.49 2.24 -26.48
CA LEU A 997 30.73 1.28 -25.37
C LEU A 997 30.40 -0.13 -25.84
N ALA A 998 31.45 -0.94 -26.05
CA ALA A 998 31.38 -2.34 -26.43
C ALA A 998 30.30 -3.08 -25.62
N GLU A 999 29.50 -3.92 -26.30
CA GLU A 999 28.58 -4.82 -25.61
C GLU A 999 29.36 -5.61 -24.55
N PRO A 1000 28.88 -5.73 -23.30
CA PRO A 1000 29.57 -6.53 -22.30
C PRO A 1000 29.64 -7.97 -22.79
N GLY A 1001 30.84 -8.37 -23.24
CA GLY A 1001 31.09 -9.69 -23.78
C GLY A 1001 31.02 -10.72 -22.66
N VAL A 1002 30.10 -11.67 -22.80
CA VAL A 1002 30.16 -12.92 -22.06
C VAL A 1002 31.44 -13.64 -22.48
N ALA A 1003 32.17 -14.23 -21.52
CA ALA A 1003 33.38 -15.00 -21.83
C ALA A 1003 33.06 -16.06 -22.92
N PRO A 1004 33.91 -16.25 -23.94
CA PRO A 1004 33.64 -17.20 -25.01
C PRO A 1004 33.39 -18.62 -24.49
N GLY A 1005 32.33 -19.27 -24.97
CA GLY A 1005 31.90 -20.60 -24.48
C GLY A 1005 30.93 -20.56 -23.30
N PHE A 1006 30.63 -19.38 -22.74
CA PHE A 1006 29.66 -19.21 -21.65
C PHE A 1006 28.31 -18.72 -22.18
N ARG A 1007 27.22 -19.12 -21.52
CA ARG A 1007 25.84 -18.73 -21.82
C ARG A 1007 25.20 -18.07 -20.61
N THR A 1008 24.30 -17.11 -20.85
CA THR A 1008 23.49 -16.50 -19.79
C THR A 1008 21.99 -16.69 -20.10
N LYS A 1009 21.21 -17.03 -19.07
CA LYS A 1009 19.74 -17.17 -19.18
C LYS A 1009 18.99 -15.86 -18.97
N TYR A 1010 19.66 -14.83 -18.45
CA TYR A 1010 19.06 -13.53 -18.19
C TYR A 1010 19.56 -12.47 -19.16
N LYS A 1011 18.70 -11.48 -19.42
CA LYS A 1011 18.99 -10.37 -20.34
C LYS A 1011 20.06 -9.47 -19.71
N PRO A 1012 21.23 -9.28 -20.36
CA PRO A 1012 22.26 -8.39 -19.84
C PRO A 1012 21.76 -6.94 -19.76
N LYS A 1013 22.13 -6.25 -18.68
CA LYS A 1013 21.81 -4.83 -18.47
C LYS A 1013 22.58 -3.98 -19.51
N ARG A 1014 21.89 -3.06 -20.19
CA ARG A 1014 22.47 -2.16 -21.20
C ARG A 1014 22.76 -0.78 -20.58
N GLY A 1015 23.87 -0.16 -20.96
CA GLY A 1015 24.26 1.18 -20.50
C GLY A 1015 24.85 1.21 -19.07
N GLY A 1016 25.35 2.36 -18.62
CA GLY A 1016 25.95 2.53 -17.29
C GLY A 1016 27.41 2.09 -17.17
N TYR A 1017 28.07 2.46 -16.06
CA TYR A 1017 29.47 2.16 -15.78
C TYR A 1017 29.68 0.68 -15.43
N THR A 1018 30.72 0.06 -16.00
CA THR A 1018 31.03 -1.37 -15.84
C THR A 1018 31.98 -1.65 -14.69
N PHE A 1019 32.10 -2.91 -14.28
CA PHE A 1019 33.14 -3.34 -13.33
C PHE A 1019 34.55 -2.95 -13.76
N LEU A 1020 34.87 -3.04 -15.06
CA LEU A 1020 36.15 -2.57 -15.61
C LEU A 1020 36.39 -1.08 -15.30
N THR A 1021 35.36 -0.25 -15.53
CA THR A 1021 35.44 1.20 -15.27
C THR A 1021 35.62 1.49 -13.79
N LEU A 1022 34.86 0.81 -12.93
CA LEU A 1022 34.99 0.92 -11.48
C LEU A 1022 36.40 0.53 -11.03
N LEU A 1023 36.89 -0.63 -11.47
CA LEU A 1023 38.20 -1.15 -11.06
C LEU A 1023 39.34 -0.23 -11.50
N ASP A 1024 39.27 0.34 -12.71
CA ASP A 1024 40.24 1.33 -13.18
C ASP A 1024 40.22 2.59 -12.31
N LYS A 1025 39.04 3.16 -12.04
CA LYS A 1025 38.90 4.37 -11.21
C LYS A 1025 39.35 4.14 -9.77
N VAL A 1026 39.05 2.98 -9.19
CA VAL A 1026 39.51 2.60 -7.85
C VAL A 1026 41.03 2.48 -7.81
N SER A 1027 41.66 1.90 -8.83
CA SER A 1027 43.13 1.77 -8.92
C SER A 1027 43.89 3.09 -8.97
N GLN A 1028 43.22 4.18 -9.37
CA GLN A 1028 43.81 5.50 -9.50
C GLN A 1028 43.74 6.33 -8.20
N ILE A 1029 42.98 5.90 -7.19
CA ILE A 1029 42.81 6.66 -5.93
C ILE A 1029 44.11 6.72 -5.14
N ASP A 1030 44.64 5.56 -4.77
CA ASP A 1030 45.93 5.42 -4.11
C ASP A 1030 46.69 4.25 -4.70
N SER A 1031 47.79 4.61 -5.33
CA SER A 1031 48.69 3.68 -5.98
C SER A 1031 49.54 2.83 -5.03
N GLU A 1032 49.57 3.16 -3.73
CA GLU A 1032 50.16 2.33 -2.67
C GLU A 1032 49.10 1.47 -1.93
N MET A 1033 47.82 1.61 -2.29
CA MET A 1033 46.73 0.81 -1.76
C MET A 1033 46.45 -0.39 -2.64
N ARG A 1034 46.55 -1.58 -2.05
CA ARG A 1034 46.29 -2.85 -2.73
C ARG A 1034 44.79 -3.12 -2.90
N ILE A 1035 44.37 -3.50 -4.10
CA ILE A 1035 42.97 -3.74 -4.43
C ILE A 1035 42.76 -5.23 -4.71
N ARG A 1036 41.81 -5.82 -3.99
CA ARG A 1036 41.30 -7.18 -4.21
C ARG A 1036 39.82 -7.13 -4.52
N PHE A 1037 39.32 -8.19 -5.14
CA PHE A 1037 37.90 -8.44 -5.25
C PHE A 1037 37.64 -9.95 -5.14
N THR A 1038 36.45 -10.33 -4.71
CA THR A 1038 36.09 -11.75 -4.51
C THR A 1038 34.73 -12.06 -5.12
N SER A 1039 34.45 -13.35 -5.32
CA SER A 1039 33.17 -13.83 -5.86
C SER A 1039 32.81 -13.31 -7.27
N PRO A 1040 33.74 -13.22 -8.23
CA PRO A 1040 33.35 -12.99 -9.62
C PRO A 1040 32.76 -14.28 -10.21
N HIS A 1041 31.84 -14.14 -11.16
CA HIS A 1041 31.33 -15.26 -11.94
C HIS A 1041 32.20 -15.46 -13.19
N PRO A 1042 32.63 -16.69 -13.54
CA PRO A 1042 33.52 -16.94 -14.67
C PRO A 1042 33.03 -16.38 -16.02
N LYS A 1043 31.71 -16.41 -16.24
CA LYS A 1043 31.08 -15.89 -17.47
C LYS A 1043 31.23 -14.38 -17.67
N ASP A 1044 31.32 -13.62 -16.58
CA ASP A 1044 31.31 -12.15 -16.59
C ASP A 1044 32.75 -11.60 -16.52
N PHE A 1045 33.74 -12.38 -16.99
CA PHE A 1045 35.17 -12.07 -16.90
C PHE A 1045 35.74 -11.70 -18.28
N PRO A 1046 35.58 -10.43 -18.72
CA PRO A 1046 36.08 -9.98 -20.01
C PRO A 1046 37.61 -9.88 -20.00
N LEU A 1047 38.25 -9.98 -21.18
CA LEU A 1047 39.70 -9.99 -21.33
C LEU A 1047 40.33 -8.67 -20.87
N GLU A 1048 39.60 -7.58 -21.05
CA GLU A 1048 39.96 -6.22 -20.67
C GLU A 1048 40.19 -6.08 -19.17
N VAL A 1049 39.45 -6.83 -18.33
CA VAL A 1049 39.69 -6.84 -16.88
C VAL A 1049 41.01 -7.54 -16.55
N ILE A 1050 41.34 -8.63 -17.25
CA ILE A 1050 42.62 -9.35 -17.07
C ILE A 1050 43.78 -8.44 -17.49
N GLN A 1051 43.61 -7.71 -18.59
CA GLN A 1051 44.58 -6.76 -19.09
C GLN A 1051 44.80 -5.60 -18.11
N LEU A 1052 43.74 -5.04 -17.52
CA LEU A 1052 43.84 -4.01 -16.50
C LEU A 1052 44.59 -4.50 -15.24
N ILE A 1053 44.36 -5.74 -14.81
CA ILE A 1053 45.11 -6.36 -13.67
C ILE A 1053 46.60 -6.45 -14.01
N LYS A 1054 46.96 -6.71 -15.26
CA LYS A 1054 48.36 -6.73 -15.70
C LYS A 1054 48.99 -5.34 -15.68
N GLU A 1055 48.24 -4.31 -16.08
CA GLU A 1055 48.72 -2.94 -16.22
C GLU A 1055 48.86 -2.20 -14.89
N ARG A 1056 48.09 -2.58 -13.87
CA ARG A 1056 48.04 -1.91 -12.56
C ARG A 1056 48.71 -2.77 -11.49
N SER A 1057 49.88 -2.35 -11.02
CA SER A 1057 50.64 -3.07 -9.98
C SER A 1057 49.94 -3.14 -8.61
N ASN A 1058 49.02 -2.22 -8.33
CA ASN A 1058 48.23 -2.19 -7.10
C ASN A 1058 46.96 -3.05 -7.13
N ILE A 1059 46.63 -3.69 -8.26
CA ILE A 1059 45.57 -4.70 -8.34
C ILE A 1059 46.18 -6.09 -8.19
N CYS A 1060 45.73 -6.85 -7.20
CA CYS A 1060 46.31 -8.16 -6.91
C CYS A 1060 46.16 -9.15 -8.06
N LYS A 1061 47.22 -9.91 -8.32
CA LYS A 1061 47.24 -11.04 -9.28
C LYS A 1061 46.60 -12.31 -8.69
N GLN A 1062 45.54 -12.14 -7.90
CA GLN A 1062 44.72 -13.21 -7.32
C GLN A 1062 43.31 -13.18 -7.91
N ILE A 1063 42.91 -14.23 -8.61
CA ILE A 1063 41.57 -14.33 -9.21
C ILE A 1063 40.82 -15.51 -8.59
N HIS A 1064 39.67 -15.22 -7.99
CA HIS A 1064 38.75 -16.25 -7.51
C HIS A 1064 37.82 -16.68 -8.63
N LEU A 1065 37.95 -17.89 -9.14
CA LEU A 1065 37.18 -18.39 -10.28
C LEU A 1065 36.40 -19.65 -9.84
N PRO A 1066 35.12 -19.51 -9.42
CA PRO A 1066 34.37 -20.63 -8.85
C PRO A 1066 33.96 -21.65 -9.94
N ALA A 1067 34.57 -22.83 -9.91
CA ALA A 1067 34.30 -23.93 -10.83
C ALA A 1067 33.00 -24.68 -10.47
N GLN A 1068 32.75 -24.87 -9.16
CA GLN A 1068 31.67 -25.65 -8.55
C GLN A 1068 31.77 -27.17 -8.75
N SER A 1069 32.05 -27.62 -9.98
CA SER A 1069 32.32 -29.02 -10.32
C SER A 1069 33.24 -29.12 -11.53
N GLY A 1070 33.95 -30.23 -11.68
CA GLY A 1070 34.70 -30.54 -12.90
C GLY A 1070 33.89 -31.31 -13.95
N SER A 1071 32.64 -31.69 -13.67
CA SER A 1071 31.83 -32.49 -14.58
C SER A 1071 30.78 -31.68 -15.33
N ASN A 1072 30.71 -31.88 -16.65
CA ASN A 1072 29.72 -31.22 -17.50
C ASN A 1072 28.27 -31.57 -17.13
N ILE A 1073 28.02 -32.83 -16.74
CA ILE A 1073 26.70 -33.30 -16.31
C ILE A 1073 26.25 -32.55 -15.05
N VAL A 1074 27.14 -32.43 -14.06
CA VAL A 1074 26.87 -31.74 -12.81
C VAL A 1074 26.74 -30.22 -13.03
N LEU A 1075 27.60 -29.62 -13.86
CA LEU A 1075 27.54 -28.19 -14.19
C LEU A 1075 26.22 -27.79 -14.88
N ASP A 1076 25.69 -28.65 -15.76
CA ASP A 1076 24.39 -28.44 -16.40
C ASP A 1076 23.24 -28.58 -15.39
N ALA A 1077 23.27 -29.61 -14.54
CA ALA A 1077 22.31 -29.79 -13.45
C ALA A 1077 22.35 -28.62 -12.43
N MET A 1078 23.52 -28.00 -12.24
CA MET A 1078 23.71 -26.79 -11.42
C MET A 1078 23.24 -25.49 -12.10
N ASP A 1079 22.91 -25.53 -13.40
CA ASP A 1079 22.52 -24.39 -14.23
C ASP A 1079 23.62 -23.31 -14.30
N ARG A 1080 24.87 -23.74 -14.56
CA ARG A 1080 26.05 -22.85 -14.62
C ARG A 1080 26.27 -22.18 -15.98
N GLY A 1081 25.77 -22.78 -17.06
CA GLY A 1081 25.83 -22.21 -18.41
C GLY A 1081 27.21 -22.27 -19.09
N TYR A 1082 28.11 -23.17 -18.67
CA TYR A 1082 29.41 -23.42 -19.30
C TYR A 1082 29.86 -24.86 -19.12
N SER A 1083 30.81 -25.30 -19.95
CA SER A 1083 31.46 -26.61 -19.85
C SER A 1083 32.83 -26.54 -19.19
N ARG A 1084 33.35 -27.69 -18.76
CA ARG A 1084 34.70 -27.89 -18.23
C ARG A 1084 35.76 -27.37 -19.21
N GLU A 1085 35.61 -27.65 -20.50
CA GLU A 1085 36.54 -27.22 -21.55
C GLU A 1085 36.53 -25.69 -21.68
N SER A 1086 35.35 -25.08 -21.65
CA SER A 1086 35.20 -23.62 -21.69
C SER A 1086 35.86 -22.95 -20.47
N TYR A 1087 35.74 -23.59 -19.31
CA TYR A 1087 36.38 -23.14 -18.08
C TYR A 1087 37.92 -23.26 -18.15
N LEU A 1088 38.44 -24.39 -18.65
CA LEU A 1088 39.87 -24.61 -18.85
C LEU A 1088 40.48 -23.63 -19.86
N GLU A 1089 39.75 -23.33 -20.93
CA GLU A 1089 40.14 -22.32 -21.92
C GLU A 1089 40.24 -20.92 -21.29
N LEU A 1090 39.28 -20.54 -20.43
CA LEU A 1090 39.36 -19.29 -19.68
C LEU A 1090 40.58 -19.26 -18.74
N VAL A 1091 40.83 -20.35 -18.02
CA VAL A 1091 42.02 -20.50 -17.16
C VAL A 1091 43.31 -20.36 -17.97
N HIS A 1092 43.37 -21.01 -19.14
CA HIS A 1092 44.51 -20.93 -20.03
C HIS A 1092 44.78 -19.48 -20.47
N ARG A 1093 43.74 -18.76 -20.92
CA ARG A 1093 43.84 -17.35 -21.30
C ARG A 1093 44.32 -16.46 -20.15
N ILE A 1094 43.78 -16.64 -18.94
CA ILE A 1094 44.21 -15.89 -17.76
C ILE A 1094 45.70 -16.13 -17.50
N LYS A 1095 46.17 -17.39 -17.52
CA LYS A 1095 47.58 -17.73 -17.30
C LYS A 1095 48.49 -17.23 -18.41
N THR A 1096 48.02 -17.15 -19.65
CA THR A 1096 48.79 -16.59 -20.77
C THR A 1096 49.02 -15.08 -20.61
N VAL A 1097 48.01 -14.33 -20.16
CA VAL A 1097 48.14 -12.89 -19.93
C VAL A 1097 48.88 -12.59 -18.61
N LEU A 1098 48.60 -13.38 -17.57
CA LEU A 1098 49.16 -13.27 -16.22
C LEU A 1098 49.84 -14.60 -15.81
N PRO A 1099 51.12 -14.83 -16.18
CA PRO A 1099 51.82 -16.09 -15.89
C PRO A 1099 51.91 -16.43 -14.40
N ASN A 1100 52.03 -15.40 -13.56
CA ASN A 1100 52.19 -15.52 -12.11
C ASN A 1100 50.86 -15.38 -11.32
N VAL A 1101 49.71 -15.61 -11.97
CA VAL A 1101 48.39 -15.49 -11.35
C VAL A 1101 48.12 -16.60 -10.34
N SER A 1102 47.57 -16.23 -9.19
CA SER A 1102 47.06 -17.18 -8.19
C SER A 1102 45.56 -17.38 -8.38
N LEU A 1103 45.16 -18.59 -8.78
CA LEU A 1103 43.75 -18.94 -8.93
C LEU A 1103 43.21 -19.56 -7.63
N THR A 1104 42.01 -19.17 -7.24
CA THR A 1104 41.25 -19.81 -6.16
C THR A 1104 39.89 -20.24 -6.65
N SER A 1105 39.25 -21.24 -6.04
CA SER A 1105 37.97 -21.76 -6.54
C SER A 1105 37.07 -22.31 -5.43
N ASP A 1106 35.81 -22.56 -5.78
CA ASP A 1106 34.80 -23.19 -4.94
C ASP A 1106 34.37 -24.52 -5.58
N PHE A 1107 34.22 -25.57 -4.77
CA PHE A 1107 33.74 -26.89 -5.19
C PHE A 1107 32.63 -27.39 -4.27
N ILE A 1108 31.60 -28.01 -4.87
CA ILE A 1108 30.51 -28.66 -4.16
C ILE A 1108 30.62 -30.17 -4.37
N ALA A 1109 30.68 -30.92 -3.26
CA ALA A 1109 30.82 -32.38 -3.27
C ALA A 1109 29.46 -33.07 -3.07
N GLY A 1110 29.10 -33.97 -3.99
CA GLY A 1110 27.90 -34.80 -3.95
C GLY A 1110 26.61 -34.03 -4.27
N PHE A 1111 26.59 -33.26 -5.35
CA PHE A 1111 25.36 -32.66 -5.87
C PHE A 1111 24.37 -33.72 -6.37
N CYS A 1112 23.08 -33.37 -6.52
CA CYS A 1112 22.04 -34.27 -7.02
C CYS A 1112 22.47 -34.93 -8.34
N GLY A 1113 22.40 -36.26 -8.42
CA GLY A 1113 22.77 -37.07 -9.58
C GLY A 1113 24.28 -37.26 -9.81
N GLU A 1114 25.15 -36.81 -8.90
CA GLU A 1114 26.60 -36.91 -9.09
C GLU A 1114 27.13 -38.35 -8.95
N THR A 1115 27.63 -38.92 -10.05
CA THR A 1115 28.24 -40.25 -10.10
C THR A 1115 29.72 -40.22 -9.69
N GLU A 1116 30.34 -41.39 -9.47
CA GLU A 1116 31.79 -41.48 -9.20
C GLU A 1116 32.64 -40.94 -10.36
N ASP A 1117 32.18 -41.08 -11.60
CA ASP A 1117 32.88 -40.55 -12.78
C ASP A 1117 32.89 -39.02 -12.77
N CYS A 1118 31.75 -38.40 -12.43
CA CYS A 1118 31.64 -36.95 -12.25
C CYS A 1118 32.58 -36.43 -11.15
N HIS A 1119 32.71 -37.20 -10.06
CA HIS A 1119 33.61 -36.86 -8.96
C HIS A 1119 35.09 -37.01 -9.36
N ARG A 1120 35.45 -38.06 -10.12
CA ARG A 1120 36.79 -38.23 -10.70
C ARG A 1120 37.17 -37.07 -11.62
N GLU A 1121 36.22 -36.59 -12.44
CA GLU A 1121 36.43 -35.40 -13.28
C GLU A 1121 36.72 -34.14 -12.45
N SER A 1122 36.07 -33.99 -11.29
CA SER A 1122 36.31 -32.87 -10.36
C SER A 1122 37.69 -32.93 -9.70
N LEU A 1123 38.14 -34.13 -9.30
CA LEU A 1123 39.50 -34.35 -8.79
C LEU A 1123 40.55 -34.03 -9.86
N ASP A 1124 40.31 -34.45 -11.09
CA ASP A 1124 41.20 -34.21 -12.22
C ASP A 1124 41.32 -32.71 -12.54
N LEU A 1125 40.20 -31.96 -12.50
CA LEU A 1125 40.23 -30.51 -12.70
C LEU A 1125 41.09 -29.79 -11.63
N ILE A 1126 40.99 -30.18 -10.36
CA ILE A 1126 41.83 -29.62 -9.28
C ILE A 1126 43.31 -29.88 -9.54
N LYS A 1127 43.65 -31.10 -9.98
CA LYS A 1127 45.03 -31.49 -10.30
C LYS A 1127 45.60 -30.74 -11.48
N HIS A 1128 44.77 -30.50 -12.50
CA HIS A 1128 45.19 -29.84 -13.74
C HIS A 1128 45.36 -28.32 -13.58
N VAL A 1129 44.40 -27.64 -12.95
CA VAL A 1129 44.44 -26.17 -12.83
C VAL A 1129 45.45 -25.69 -11.81
N VAL A 1130 45.67 -26.46 -10.74
CA VAL A 1130 46.52 -26.11 -9.59
C VAL A 1130 46.08 -24.80 -8.94
N TYR A 1131 45.15 -24.90 -8.00
CA TYR A 1131 44.63 -23.75 -7.27
C TYR A 1131 45.48 -23.41 -6.05
N SER A 1132 45.70 -22.13 -5.82
CA SER A 1132 46.33 -21.60 -4.60
C SER A 1132 45.46 -21.79 -3.36
N PHE A 1133 44.13 -21.78 -3.54
CA PHE A 1133 43.16 -22.08 -2.48
C PHE A 1133 41.83 -22.60 -3.04
N CYS A 1134 41.28 -23.66 -2.46
CA CYS A 1134 39.93 -24.14 -2.79
C CYS A 1134 39.03 -24.17 -1.55
N TYR A 1135 37.83 -23.62 -1.67
CA TYR A 1135 36.76 -23.89 -0.72
C TYR A 1135 35.96 -25.10 -1.19
N VAL A 1136 36.02 -26.20 -0.43
CA VAL A 1136 35.26 -27.41 -0.73
C VAL A 1136 34.15 -27.56 0.31
N PHE A 1137 32.91 -27.75 -0.15
CA PHE A 1137 31.75 -27.93 0.71
C PHE A 1137 30.96 -29.17 0.31
N PRO A 1138 30.46 -29.99 1.26
CA PRO A 1138 29.47 -30.99 0.94
C PRO A 1138 28.15 -30.31 0.54
N TYR A 1139 27.46 -30.86 -0.46
CA TYR A 1139 26.18 -30.33 -0.91
C TYR A 1139 25.10 -30.44 0.18
N SER A 1140 24.45 -29.32 0.47
CA SER A 1140 23.29 -29.22 1.36
C SER A 1140 22.10 -28.69 0.58
N GLN A 1141 21.01 -29.44 0.55
CA GLN A 1141 19.78 -29.02 -0.13
C GLN A 1141 19.13 -27.86 0.63
N ARG A 1142 18.59 -26.87 -0.10
CA ARG A 1142 18.00 -25.65 0.49
C ARG A 1142 16.59 -25.42 0.00
N GLU A 1143 15.67 -25.17 0.93
CA GLU A 1143 14.28 -24.82 0.61
C GLU A 1143 14.22 -23.64 -0.38
N LYS A 1144 13.16 -23.58 -1.21
CA LYS A 1144 12.95 -22.57 -2.29
C LYS A 1144 13.89 -22.64 -3.49
N THR A 1145 15.03 -23.34 -3.43
CA THR A 1145 15.91 -23.50 -4.60
C THR A 1145 15.30 -24.42 -5.67
N LYS A 1146 15.74 -24.30 -6.93
CA LYS A 1146 15.24 -25.17 -8.01
C LYS A 1146 15.61 -26.63 -7.76
N ALA A 1147 16.80 -26.89 -7.22
CA ALA A 1147 17.24 -28.22 -6.86
C ALA A 1147 16.33 -28.84 -5.78
N TYR A 1148 15.85 -28.05 -4.82
CA TYR A 1148 14.86 -28.54 -3.83
C TYR A 1148 13.50 -28.89 -4.44
N ARG A 1149 13.03 -28.10 -5.43
CA ARG A 1149 11.71 -28.31 -6.04
C ARG A 1149 11.68 -29.38 -7.13
N HIS A 1150 12.79 -29.56 -7.84
CA HIS A 1150 12.81 -30.33 -9.10
C HIS A 1150 13.87 -31.44 -9.15
N LEU A 1151 14.86 -31.43 -8.26
CA LEU A 1151 15.88 -32.48 -8.21
C LEU A 1151 15.73 -33.29 -6.92
N ARG A 1152 16.00 -34.59 -7.02
CA ARG A 1152 16.07 -35.47 -5.85
C ARG A 1152 17.50 -35.47 -5.33
N ASP A 1153 17.67 -35.28 -4.02
CA ASP A 1153 18.97 -35.47 -3.36
C ASP A 1153 19.20 -36.96 -3.12
N ASP A 1154 19.84 -37.61 -4.09
CA ASP A 1154 20.05 -39.06 -4.19
C ASP A 1154 21.45 -39.53 -3.76
N VAL A 1155 22.36 -38.60 -3.46
CA VAL A 1155 23.72 -38.92 -2.96
C VAL A 1155 23.70 -39.02 -1.42
N PRO A 1156 24.07 -40.17 -0.81
CA PRO A 1156 24.09 -40.33 0.65
C PRO A 1156 25.08 -39.39 1.35
N LYS A 1157 24.79 -39.03 2.61
CA LYS A 1157 25.60 -38.09 3.40
C LYS A 1157 27.02 -38.62 3.65
N GLU A 1158 27.19 -39.92 3.84
CA GLU A 1158 28.52 -40.55 3.99
C GLU A 1158 29.36 -40.36 2.72
N VAL A 1159 28.75 -40.51 1.54
CA VAL A 1159 29.40 -40.32 0.24
C VAL A 1159 29.79 -38.86 0.03
N LYS A 1160 28.88 -37.91 0.34
CA LYS A 1160 29.19 -36.46 0.29
C LYS A 1160 30.40 -36.10 1.14
N ASN A 1161 30.47 -36.62 2.36
CA ASN A 1161 31.58 -36.38 3.28
C ASN A 1161 32.89 -37.02 2.78
N ARG A 1162 32.85 -38.25 2.27
CA ARG A 1162 34.01 -38.91 1.66
C ARG A 1162 34.55 -38.09 0.48
N ARG A 1163 33.69 -37.70 -0.46
CA ARG A 1163 34.04 -36.89 -1.64
C ARG A 1163 34.59 -35.51 -1.26
N HIS A 1164 34.00 -34.86 -0.25
CA HIS A 1164 34.54 -33.62 0.30
C HIS A 1164 35.98 -33.78 0.80
N GLN A 1165 36.26 -34.85 1.56
CA GLN A 1165 37.61 -35.14 2.05
C GLN A 1165 38.60 -35.43 0.91
N GLU A 1166 38.17 -36.17 -0.12
CA GLU A 1166 38.99 -36.48 -1.28
C GLU A 1166 39.35 -35.23 -2.10
N LEU A 1167 38.37 -34.35 -2.39
CA LEU A 1167 38.63 -33.07 -3.07
C LEU A 1167 39.54 -32.16 -2.23
N ALA A 1168 39.31 -32.08 -0.92
CA ALA A 1168 40.15 -31.31 -0.01
C ALA A 1168 41.58 -31.88 0.06
N GLY A 1169 41.74 -33.20 0.01
CA GLY A 1169 43.02 -33.89 -0.05
C GLY A 1169 43.77 -33.58 -1.34
N ALA A 1170 43.11 -33.72 -2.49
CA ALA A 1170 43.68 -33.40 -3.80
C ALA A 1170 44.13 -31.93 -3.89
N PHE A 1171 43.33 -31.00 -3.36
CA PHE A 1171 43.71 -29.60 -3.24
C PHE A 1171 44.95 -29.40 -2.35
N ARG A 1172 44.98 -30.00 -1.14
CA ARG A 1172 46.12 -29.85 -0.22
C ARG A 1172 47.42 -30.37 -0.83
N GLU A 1173 47.36 -31.46 -1.58
CA GLU A 1173 48.51 -32.03 -2.28
C GLU A 1173 49.05 -31.06 -3.34
N THR A 1174 48.18 -30.52 -4.22
CA THR A 1174 48.62 -29.60 -5.27
C THR A 1174 49.03 -28.23 -4.75
N ALA A 1175 48.34 -27.71 -3.73
CA ALA A 1175 48.70 -26.46 -3.08
C ALA A 1175 50.05 -26.55 -2.35
N LEU A 1176 50.36 -27.69 -1.73
CA LEU A 1176 51.68 -27.92 -1.13
C LEU A 1176 52.77 -27.86 -2.20
N LYS A 1177 52.63 -28.61 -3.29
CA LYS A 1177 53.61 -28.60 -4.41
C LYS A 1177 53.81 -27.21 -4.99
N HIS A 1178 52.72 -26.46 -5.16
CA HIS A 1178 52.79 -25.08 -5.63
C HIS A 1178 53.50 -24.17 -4.63
N ASN A 1179 53.17 -24.23 -3.34
CA ASN A 1179 53.82 -23.41 -2.32
C ASN A 1179 55.30 -23.78 -2.13
N GLU A 1180 55.66 -25.06 -2.26
CA GLU A 1180 57.06 -25.52 -2.26
C GLU A 1180 57.84 -24.97 -3.47
N SER A 1181 57.21 -24.81 -4.63
CA SER A 1181 57.87 -24.16 -5.78
C SER A 1181 58.20 -22.68 -5.55
N LEU A 1182 57.62 -22.05 -4.52
CA LEU A 1182 57.93 -20.68 -4.13
C LEU A 1182 59.14 -20.58 -3.20
N LEU A 1183 59.69 -21.70 -2.71
CA LEU A 1183 60.86 -21.71 -1.84
C LEU A 1183 62.04 -21.01 -2.51
N GLY A 1184 62.69 -20.10 -1.78
CA GLY A 1184 63.80 -19.29 -2.27
C GLY A 1184 63.42 -18.09 -3.12
N THR A 1185 62.17 -17.97 -3.58
CA THR A 1185 61.68 -16.80 -4.33
C THR A 1185 61.50 -15.59 -3.43
N LYS A 1186 61.64 -14.39 -4.01
CA LYS A 1186 61.32 -13.11 -3.35
C LYS A 1186 59.84 -12.78 -3.59
N GLN A 1187 59.11 -12.46 -2.53
CA GLN A 1187 57.68 -12.15 -2.58
C GLN A 1187 57.40 -10.83 -1.88
N LEU A 1188 56.49 -10.02 -2.45
CA LEU A 1188 55.98 -8.80 -1.82
C LEU A 1188 54.87 -9.15 -0.82
N VAL A 1189 55.11 -8.87 0.46
CA VAL A 1189 54.19 -9.17 1.55
C VAL A 1189 53.71 -7.87 2.19
N LEU A 1190 52.39 -7.70 2.27
CA LEU A 1190 51.77 -6.66 3.10
C LEU A 1190 51.54 -7.25 4.50
N LEU A 1191 52.13 -6.65 5.53
CA LEU A 1191 51.95 -7.08 6.91
C LEU A 1191 50.58 -6.59 7.42
N GLU A 1192 49.71 -7.51 7.84
CA GLU A 1192 48.31 -7.22 8.21
C GLU A 1192 48.13 -7.11 9.73
N GLU A 1193 48.66 -8.08 10.48
CA GLU A 1193 48.42 -8.22 11.92
C GLU A 1193 49.57 -8.95 12.65
N THR A 1194 49.58 -8.90 13.98
CA THR A 1194 50.45 -9.78 14.80
C THR A 1194 49.95 -11.22 14.75
N SER A 1195 50.87 -12.19 14.70
CA SER A 1195 50.51 -13.60 14.65
C SER A 1195 49.79 -14.03 15.93
N LYS A 1196 48.67 -14.74 15.77
CA LYS A 1196 47.90 -15.29 16.91
C LYS A 1196 48.67 -16.32 17.73
N ARG A 1197 49.73 -16.91 17.16
CA ARG A 1197 50.55 -17.95 17.81
C ARG A 1197 51.75 -17.39 18.57
N SER A 1198 52.23 -16.19 18.23
CA SER A 1198 53.43 -15.59 18.82
C SER A 1198 53.41 -14.08 18.59
N SER A 1199 53.66 -13.31 19.65
CA SER A 1199 53.80 -11.85 19.58
C SER A 1199 55.07 -11.38 18.86
N GLU A 1200 56.05 -12.27 18.67
CA GLU A 1200 57.32 -11.98 17.98
C GLU A 1200 57.22 -12.13 16.45
N HIS A 1201 56.08 -12.61 15.95
CA HIS A 1201 55.87 -12.80 14.53
C HIS A 1201 54.71 -11.94 14.03
N LEU A 1202 54.84 -11.43 12.82
CA LEU A 1202 53.79 -10.76 12.07
C LEU A 1202 53.24 -11.70 11.00
N ARG A 1203 51.96 -11.52 10.70
CA ARG A 1203 51.26 -12.20 9.63
C ARG A 1203 50.94 -11.21 8.53
N GLY A 1204 51.29 -11.56 7.31
CA GLY A 1204 50.97 -10.78 6.11
C GLY A 1204 50.45 -11.65 4.98
N ARG A 1205 50.20 -11.04 3.82
CA ARG A 1205 49.79 -11.74 2.60
C ARG A 1205 50.61 -11.32 1.39
N THR A 1206 50.93 -12.32 0.57
CA THR A 1206 51.50 -12.11 -0.77
C THR A 1206 50.48 -11.48 -1.71
N ASP A 1207 50.93 -11.04 -2.88
CA ASP A 1207 50.04 -10.55 -3.94
C ASP A 1207 49.01 -11.63 -4.36
N GLY A 1208 49.44 -12.89 -4.45
CA GLY A 1208 48.59 -14.07 -4.69
C GLY A 1208 47.61 -14.42 -3.56
N GLY A 1209 47.69 -13.72 -2.42
CA GLY A 1209 46.77 -13.87 -1.29
C GLY A 1209 47.11 -15.01 -0.32
N VAL A 1210 48.29 -15.62 -0.46
CA VAL A 1210 48.79 -16.66 0.45
C VAL A 1210 49.30 -16.01 1.74
N SER A 1211 48.97 -16.60 2.89
CA SER A 1211 49.39 -16.10 4.19
C SER A 1211 50.87 -16.37 4.43
N VAL A 1212 51.61 -15.35 4.86
CA VAL A 1212 53.05 -15.44 5.19
C VAL A 1212 53.27 -15.07 6.65
N ILE A 1213 54.09 -15.84 7.35
CA ILE A 1213 54.54 -15.56 8.72
C ILE A 1213 55.99 -15.07 8.67
N ILE A 1214 56.25 -13.92 9.29
CA ILE A 1214 57.54 -13.23 9.26
C ILE A 1214 57.91 -12.80 10.68
N HIS A 1215 59.20 -12.81 11.02
CA HIS A 1215 59.68 -12.32 12.30
C HIS A 1215 59.54 -10.79 12.40
N LYS A 1216 59.13 -10.27 13.56
CA LYS A 1216 58.85 -8.84 13.76
C LYS A 1216 60.07 -7.95 13.57
N TYR A 1217 61.26 -8.49 13.80
CA TYR A 1217 62.53 -7.80 13.63
C TYR A 1217 63.35 -8.42 12.51
N TYR A 1218 64.01 -7.58 11.71
CA TYR A 1218 65.01 -8.01 10.73
C TYR A 1218 66.25 -7.12 10.81
N ASN A 1219 67.39 -7.63 10.36
CA ASN A 1219 68.65 -6.89 10.33
C ASN A 1219 68.89 -6.41 8.89
N ASP A 1220 69.02 -5.09 8.70
CA ASP A 1220 69.26 -4.45 7.40
C ASP A 1220 70.76 -4.20 7.10
N GLY A 1221 71.65 -4.63 8.00
CA GLY A 1221 73.09 -4.38 7.94
C GLY A 1221 73.54 -3.15 8.75
N SER A 1222 72.62 -2.27 9.13
CA SER A 1222 72.86 -1.09 9.98
C SER A 1222 72.34 -1.23 11.42
N GLY A 1223 71.39 -2.15 11.64
CA GLY A 1223 70.85 -2.47 12.96
C GLY A 1223 69.61 -3.37 12.90
N LEU A 1224 68.99 -3.61 14.06
CA LEU A 1224 67.73 -4.35 14.15
C LEU A 1224 66.56 -3.39 13.87
N VAL A 1225 65.81 -3.63 12.79
CA VAL A 1225 64.63 -2.83 12.39
C VAL A 1225 63.35 -3.54 12.82
N GLU A 1226 62.45 -2.82 13.47
CA GLU A 1226 61.13 -3.31 13.87
C GLU A 1226 60.09 -3.08 12.77
N LEU A 1227 59.46 -4.15 12.31
CA LEU A 1227 58.37 -4.13 11.33
C LEU A 1227 57.02 -3.87 12.01
N LYS A 1228 56.13 -3.16 11.32
CA LYS A 1228 54.79 -2.83 11.81
C LYS A 1228 53.70 -3.29 10.84
N PRO A 1229 52.48 -3.57 11.34
CA PRO A 1229 51.32 -3.76 10.47
C PRO A 1229 51.10 -2.56 9.54
N GLY A 1230 51.01 -2.83 8.24
CA GLY A 1230 50.89 -1.83 7.18
C GLY A 1230 52.16 -1.67 6.33
N ASP A 1231 53.30 -2.20 6.78
CA ASP A 1231 54.54 -2.17 6.00
C ASP A 1231 54.49 -3.19 4.85
N TYR A 1232 55.01 -2.77 3.69
CA TYR A 1232 55.32 -3.67 2.58
C TYR A 1232 56.76 -4.15 2.72
N VAL A 1233 56.96 -5.46 2.67
CA VAL A 1233 58.29 -6.08 2.79
C VAL A 1233 58.58 -7.01 1.63
N VAL A 1234 59.82 -6.99 1.17
CA VAL A 1234 60.36 -8.02 0.28
C VAL A 1234 60.86 -9.16 1.15
N ALA A 1235 60.18 -10.30 1.06
CA ALA A 1235 60.49 -11.45 1.90
C ALA A 1235 60.92 -12.66 1.03
N LYS A 1236 62.01 -13.32 1.43
CA LYS A 1236 62.46 -14.58 0.82
C LYS A 1236 61.77 -15.75 1.50
N ILE A 1237 61.03 -16.56 0.74
CA ILE A 1237 60.33 -17.72 1.29
C ILE A 1237 61.34 -18.80 1.69
N ILE A 1238 61.25 -19.28 2.94
CA ILE A 1238 62.17 -20.28 3.52
C ILE A 1238 61.50 -21.62 3.81
N SER A 1239 60.19 -21.62 4.08
CA SER A 1239 59.42 -22.83 4.31
C SER A 1239 57.99 -22.63 3.84
N ALA A 1240 57.33 -23.72 3.50
CA ALA A 1240 55.99 -23.73 2.96
C ALA A 1240 55.19 -24.92 3.50
N ASN A 1241 53.90 -24.73 3.70
CA ASN A 1241 52.93 -25.82 3.79
C ASN A 1241 51.76 -25.53 2.82
N SER A 1242 50.73 -26.36 2.82
CA SER A 1242 49.59 -26.23 1.89
C SER A 1242 48.74 -24.96 2.08
N GLN A 1243 48.94 -24.16 3.14
CA GLN A 1243 48.12 -22.98 3.46
C GLN A 1243 48.89 -21.71 3.84
N THR A 1244 50.12 -21.85 4.33
CA THR A 1244 50.93 -20.75 4.87
C THR A 1244 52.38 -20.90 4.46
N LEU A 1245 53.04 -19.77 4.22
CA LEU A 1245 54.47 -19.66 3.98
C LEU A 1245 55.17 -19.08 5.22
N GLN A 1246 56.45 -19.40 5.41
CA GLN A 1246 57.34 -18.64 6.29
C GLN A 1246 58.41 -17.97 5.45
N ALA A 1247 58.76 -16.74 5.81
CA ALA A 1247 59.71 -15.96 5.04
C ALA A 1247 60.64 -15.14 5.94
N LEU A 1248 61.84 -14.88 5.43
CA LEU A 1248 62.79 -13.93 6.01
C LEU A 1248 62.68 -12.59 5.28
N THR A 1249 62.52 -11.50 6.03
CA THR A 1249 62.51 -10.15 5.47
C THR A 1249 63.91 -9.79 4.97
N LEU A 1250 63.98 -9.29 3.73
CA LEU A 1250 65.21 -8.74 3.15
C LEU A 1250 65.27 -7.23 3.33
N GLN A 1251 64.17 -6.54 3.00
CA GLN A 1251 64.05 -5.08 3.11
C GLN A 1251 62.58 -4.65 3.13
N THR A 1252 62.30 -3.48 3.70
CA THR A 1252 61.03 -2.76 3.49
C THR A 1252 61.00 -2.10 2.11
N THR A 1253 59.84 -2.01 1.48
CA THR A 1253 59.67 -1.40 0.16
C THR A 1253 58.34 -0.65 0.06
N LYS A 1254 58.09 -0.01 -1.08
CA LYS A 1254 56.76 0.47 -1.48
C LYS A 1254 56.18 -0.47 -2.51
N LEU A 1255 54.86 -0.47 -2.67
CA LEU A 1255 54.20 -1.39 -3.58
C LEU A 1255 54.65 -1.17 -5.03
N LYS A 1256 54.81 0.10 -5.46
CA LYS A 1256 55.28 0.44 -6.81
C LYS A 1256 56.72 0.03 -7.10
N ASP A 1257 57.57 0.07 -6.08
CA ASP A 1257 59.01 -0.11 -6.26
C ASP A 1257 59.40 -1.59 -6.38
N PHE A 1258 58.50 -2.50 -6.00
CA PHE A 1258 58.75 -3.95 -6.02
C PHE A 1258 58.98 -4.51 -7.42
N GLU A 1259 58.27 -4.03 -8.45
CA GLU A 1259 58.47 -4.55 -9.82
C GLU A 1259 59.84 -4.18 -10.40
N ASN A 1260 60.56 -3.25 -9.77
CA ASN A 1260 61.92 -2.82 -10.14
C ASN A 1260 63.03 -3.49 -9.30
N LEU A 1261 62.70 -4.44 -8.40
CA LEU A 1261 63.59 -5.09 -7.41
C LEU A 1261 63.73 -6.61 -7.64
#